data_AF-A0A376H636-F1
#
_entry.id   AF-A0A376H636-F1
#
_cell.length_a   1.000
_cell.length_b   1.000
_cell.length_c   1.000
_cell.angle_alpha   90.00
_cell.angle_beta   90.00
_cell.angle_gamma   90.00
#
_symmetry.space_group_name_H-M   'P 1'
#
loop_
_entity.id
_entity.type
_entity.pdbx_description
1 polymer ?
#
loop_
_entity_poly.entity_id
_entity_poly.type
_entity_poly.pdbx_seq_one_letter_code
_entity_poly.pdbx_strand_id
1 'polypeptide(L)'
;MTYPILYEANEIDFFSLGLGPIKTATEAFVTEERNGTFIFEAKVLVDDEIYPLLQENRIIKADSSPTLTDQRFRIKRIVPNHDGQAKIYAEHVSYLSQELPMKPEVFISGNASAALNAWKLAILDNNPFIVDSDIDTSNKTNWRIDKVENPRQALGGVEGSILDVWGGEYRFDNYHISLLKKRGTTANTILAYGRNITDFEQERNIMTTYTTIYPYAIYTDDDENEQIVTIDGYVVDCENINEYPNRNVLPVDFSNKFEHDEVPTKVKLKQLAQDYIKDNDIGIPKTSIKVSFLDLAQTADYADIATLETVELCDDVRVYYEKLGVDTTAKVIKTKWNVLRDAYDEIEIGEKRTTLSSIINDTQTSIKEIGNQMDSAITAANGKNMIFHGLFGKNGEGEPTATRVGDMWYKPSGEDIEFYIWDGTVWTFIMSTAKFDEIANKVSEVESDTKRAVEKANNIQINVNHLVSDISAMNRDISTISFKASEAYSKVRSVEGKTVSIEKSVDGLKGRITTVETTSTSTTKKLNELEITVDGQKQTLATMQTTANSALSKANVLQTTVDGVTQTLASVEQWQNNFQVGGRNWVSESESPKFRPYQGASITHSIVQVPEWNAKNAVRHVVTGGTGTICGTLPGNIITYVKNNTSYVHSIYVKNNGDKRIRFSNNLGKTDYVEPGQSKRISLVAKHLENLAAMQFVLYRSTNADSLDFTVWRAQIEEGNQLTDWSPAPEDKAQTTKVNEIETTVDGVKTTVTSVKTTADSALSKATQTETTVSGLKTTISSVQTTANSALTKATQLETTANVIRQTVTEIQGNITDITNKFPNPNFKKQDPKPAVEGTGIHIVYDSQGMTINNNGGATRNRAYWGSPPLSLEIGKTYNIKMYVNVGVNSGRKPIEVGTSDGENFTFSLPNTNPGWIYGTIKLTRWTGLSFWLPPATTIKIRQLYIYEANTNITSSQITQLSDTINLKVSKNDVVNQINISNESILIAGNKIHITGQTSIDNGVIKTAQIADLSVSTAKIANAAITDAKIAFVDAAKITTGYLSAQRIQARSITADKLAVNAIQVGFNNYSQNLKIDPYTLSFFNKNQLSGKLTSEGMEFWHGTRKIGRIGENSKIGNETIRGIAMNLDHEGDYISWSYRKAQNDSAFTSMLMLDPRGKFSGKAGIHMDADVHMIKVKPGIPSAREFLRFGVVNYNNTFYSALLNDSGKSGVMFGSGYLYLLHNNVVLPVEDIRNIVRALKGLGTLQLPTSIRTSGQGSGTVASFKTVRL
;
A
#
# COMPACT_ATOMS: atom_id res chain seq x y z
N MET A 1 21.37 -30.80 -13.48
CA MET A 1 19.95 -30.75 -13.90
C MET A 1 19.72 -31.91 -14.83
N THR A 2 19.15 -32.97 -14.28
CA THR A 2 18.77 -34.19 -14.98
C THR A 2 17.36 -33.97 -15.54
N TYR A 3 17.10 -34.34 -16.79
CA TYR A 3 15.77 -34.18 -17.39
C TYR A 3 15.11 -35.56 -17.51
N PRO A 4 13.82 -35.71 -17.17
CA PRO A 4 13.09 -36.95 -17.43
C PRO A 4 13.02 -37.21 -18.94
N ILE A 5 13.16 -38.46 -19.35
CA ILE A 5 13.25 -38.87 -20.75
C ILE A 5 12.00 -39.65 -21.15
N LEU A 6 11.38 -39.27 -22.26
CA LEU A 6 10.18 -39.92 -22.78
C LEU A 6 10.55 -41.05 -23.75
N TYR A 7 9.86 -42.18 -23.65
CA TYR A 7 9.99 -43.35 -24.51
C TYR A 7 8.63 -43.82 -25.02
N GLU A 8 8.65 -44.62 -26.08
CA GLU A 8 7.44 -45.27 -26.60
C GLU A 8 6.84 -46.26 -25.59
N ALA A 9 5.53 -46.50 -25.70
CA ALA A 9 4.79 -47.33 -24.74
C ALA A 9 5.27 -48.80 -24.66
N ASN A 10 5.83 -49.31 -25.75
CA ASN A 10 6.37 -50.67 -25.89
C ASN A 10 7.90 -50.72 -25.95
N GLU A 11 8.58 -49.65 -25.52
CA GLU A 11 10.04 -49.62 -25.49
C GLU A 11 10.62 -50.71 -24.59
N ILE A 12 11.71 -51.34 -25.05
CA ILE A 12 12.46 -52.36 -24.32
C ILE A 12 13.93 -51.98 -24.15
N ASP A 13 14.45 -51.05 -24.95
CA ASP A 13 15.79 -50.47 -24.84
C ASP A 13 15.74 -49.05 -24.26
N PHE A 14 16.22 -48.92 -23.03
CA PHE A 14 16.22 -47.67 -22.28
C PHE A 14 17.62 -47.01 -22.21
N PHE A 15 18.57 -47.46 -23.03
CA PHE A 15 19.90 -46.86 -23.16
C PHE A 15 19.98 -45.74 -24.21
N SER A 16 18.94 -45.58 -25.03
CA SER A 16 18.79 -44.45 -25.97
C SER A 16 18.15 -43.22 -25.30
N LEU A 17 18.03 -42.08 -26.00
CA LEU A 17 17.24 -40.92 -25.53
C LEU A 17 15.74 -41.04 -25.84
N GLY A 18 15.27 -42.18 -26.35
CA GLY A 18 13.87 -42.41 -26.68
C GLY A 18 13.30 -41.36 -27.64
N LEU A 19 12.12 -40.85 -27.30
CA LEU A 19 11.42 -39.75 -27.98
C LEU A 19 11.98 -38.37 -27.59
N GLY A 20 12.86 -38.31 -26.60
CA GLY A 20 13.58 -37.11 -26.19
C GLY A 20 13.41 -36.73 -24.72
N PRO A 21 14.29 -35.85 -24.19
CA PRO A 21 14.18 -35.31 -22.84
C PRO A 21 13.07 -34.25 -22.74
N ILE A 22 12.31 -34.29 -21.64
CA ILE A 22 11.23 -33.33 -21.33
C ILE A 22 11.85 -32.07 -20.71
N LYS A 23 12.51 -31.25 -21.55
CA LYS A 23 13.28 -30.06 -21.11
C LYS A 23 12.42 -28.91 -20.57
N THR A 24 11.14 -28.89 -20.94
CA THR A 24 10.16 -27.86 -20.55
C THR A 24 9.34 -28.24 -19.33
N ALA A 25 9.71 -29.32 -18.65
CA ALA A 25 9.16 -29.60 -17.34
C ALA A 25 9.51 -28.43 -16.39
N THR A 26 8.50 -27.72 -15.90
CA THR A 26 8.63 -26.68 -14.87
C THR A 26 8.71 -27.30 -13.48
N GLU A 27 8.14 -28.48 -13.33
CA GLU A 27 8.19 -29.33 -12.14
C GLU A 27 8.30 -30.78 -12.60
N ALA A 28 9.15 -31.59 -11.96
CA ALA A 28 9.18 -33.04 -12.14
C ALA A 28 9.59 -33.70 -10.81
N PHE A 29 8.69 -34.51 -10.27
CA PHE A 29 8.82 -35.13 -8.97
C PHE A 29 8.62 -36.63 -9.06
N VAL A 30 9.46 -37.39 -8.37
CA VAL A 30 9.20 -38.78 -8.05
C VAL A 30 8.86 -38.87 -6.57
N THR A 31 7.71 -39.46 -6.25
CA THR A 31 7.30 -39.71 -4.87
C THR A 31 7.32 -41.20 -4.61
N GLU A 32 8.13 -41.63 -3.63
CA GLU A 32 8.22 -43.02 -3.18
C GLU A 32 7.90 -43.11 -1.68
N GLU A 33 6.95 -43.98 -1.33
CA GLU A 33 6.55 -44.29 0.04
C GLU A 33 6.93 -45.73 0.41
N ARG A 34 7.35 -45.94 1.67
CA ARG A 34 7.65 -47.27 2.21
C ARG A 34 6.44 -48.18 2.06
N ASN A 35 6.61 -49.26 1.30
CA ASN A 35 5.57 -50.25 0.99
C ASN A 35 4.27 -49.63 0.42
N GLY A 36 4.38 -48.47 -0.26
CA GLY A 36 3.24 -47.65 -0.60
C GLY A 36 3.28 -47.14 -2.04
N THR A 37 2.95 -45.85 -2.18
CA THR A 37 2.88 -45.14 -3.46
C THR A 37 4.26 -45.04 -4.11
N PHE A 38 4.35 -45.31 -5.42
CA PHE A 38 5.54 -45.00 -6.21
C PHE A 38 5.15 -44.40 -7.56
N ILE A 39 5.22 -43.07 -7.66
CA ILE A 39 4.65 -42.30 -8.77
C ILE A 39 5.59 -41.20 -9.25
N PHE A 40 5.41 -40.80 -10.50
CA PHE A 40 6.04 -39.63 -11.11
C PHE A 40 4.97 -38.60 -11.47
N GLU A 41 5.20 -37.35 -11.09
CA GLU A 41 4.34 -36.21 -11.41
C GLU A 41 5.18 -35.09 -12.03
N ALA A 42 4.70 -34.52 -13.13
CA ALA A 42 5.37 -33.38 -13.76
C ALA A 42 4.40 -32.33 -14.28
N LYS A 43 4.88 -31.09 -14.42
CA LYS A 43 4.19 -30.02 -15.16
C LYS A 43 5.02 -29.65 -16.37
N VAL A 44 4.42 -29.71 -17.56
CA VAL A 44 5.08 -29.42 -18.84
C VAL A 44 4.33 -28.32 -19.56
N LEU A 45 5.04 -27.41 -20.24
CA LEU A 45 4.41 -26.35 -21.02
C LEU A 45 3.69 -26.94 -22.25
N VAL A 46 2.46 -26.48 -22.50
CA VAL A 46 1.61 -26.97 -23.60
C VAL A 46 2.15 -26.59 -24.98
N ASP A 47 2.96 -25.54 -25.05
CA ASP A 47 3.50 -24.99 -26.31
C ASP A 47 4.82 -25.67 -26.74
N ASP A 48 5.29 -26.67 -25.99
CA ASP A 48 6.58 -27.32 -26.22
C ASP A 48 6.52 -28.44 -27.27
N GLU A 49 7.63 -28.65 -27.98
CA GLU A 49 7.74 -29.69 -29.03
C GLU A 49 7.50 -31.12 -28.50
N ILE A 50 7.80 -31.38 -27.21
CA ILE A 50 7.59 -32.70 -26.62
C ILE A 50 6.15 -32.92 -26.15
N TYR A 51 5.36 -31.86 -25.97
CA TYR A 51 4.01 -31.95 -25.42
C TYR A 51 3.05 -32.81 -26.26
N PRO A 52 3.00 -32.68 -27.61
CA PRO A 52 2.19 -33.56 -28.46
C PRO A 52 2.60 -35.03 -28.41
N LEU A 53 3.82 -35.33 -27.95
CA LEU A 53 4.32 -36.69 -27.78
C LEU A 53 3.96 -37.28 -26.42
N LEU A 54 3.41 -36.51 -25.48
CA LEU A 54 2.92 -37.08 -24.23
C LEU A 54 1.58 -37.78 -24.49
N GLN A 55 1.55 -39.10 -24.31
CA GLN A 55 0.35 -39.93 -24.51
C GLN A 55 0.23 -40.94 -23.36
N GLU A 56 -0.99 -41.36 -23.04
CA GLU A 56 -1.19 -42.43 -22.06
C GLU A 56 -0.42 -43.71 -22.48
N ASN A 57 0.05 -44.45 -21.48
CA ASN A 57 0.90 -45.64 -21.57
C ASN A 57 2.33 -45.46 -22.10
N ARG A 58 2.73 -44.28 -22.57
CA ARG A 58 4.16 -43.98 -22.82
C ARG A 58 4.96 -44.01 -21.52
N ILE A 59 6.26 -44.27 -21.63
CA ILE A 59 7.16 -44.49 -20.49
C ILE A 59 8.03 -43.25 -20.29
N ILE A 60 8.08 -42.76 -19.06
CA ILE A 60 9.01 -41.74 -18.60
C ILE A 60 10.10 -42.44 -17.79
N LYS A 61 11.36 -42.21 -18.14
CA LYS A 61 12.52 -42.62 -17.35
C LYS A 61 13.04 -41.43 -16.56
N ALA A 62 13.17 -41.60 -15.25
CA ALA A 62 13.68 -40.58 -14.33
C ALA A 62 14.36 -41.23 -13.13
N ASP A 63 15.30 -40.51 -12.53
CA ASP A 63 15.90 -40.93 -11.26
C ASP A 63 14.90 -40.70 -10.12
N SER A 64 14.91 -41.60 -9.13
CA SER A 64 14.00 -41.57 -7.98
C SER A 64 14.69 -41.30 -6.65
N SER A 65 15.99 -41.59 -6.58
CA SER A 65 16.88 -41.25 -5.48
C SER A 65 18.33 -41.29 -5.95
N PRO A 66 19.31 -40.85 -5.12
CA PRO A 66 20.73 -40.98 -5.44
C PRO A 66 21.18 -42.41 -5.73
N THR A 67 20.54 -43.42 -5.13
CA THR A 67 20.87 -44.84 -5.32
C THR A 67 19.88 -45.61 -6.21
N LEU A 68 18.69 -45.09 -6.42
CA LEU A 68 17.64 -45.68 -7.27
C LEU A 68 17.42 -44.80 -8.51
N THR A 69 18.34 -44.93 -9.47
CA THR A 69 18.36 -44.19 -10.74
C THR A 69 17.63 -44.93 -11.86
N ASP A 70 17.38 -44.27 -12.99
CA ASP A 70 16.80 -44.85 -14.21
C ASP A 70 15.46 -45.61 -14.00
N GLN A 71 14.63 -45.14 -13.06
CA GLN A 71 13.32 -45.73 -12.81
C GLN A 71 12.31 -45.36 -13.90
N ARG A 72 11.44 -46.30 -14.23
CA ARG A 72 10.48 -46.20 -15.33
C ARG A 72 9.07 -45.99 -14.79
N PHE A 73 8.35 -45.04 -15.39
CA PHE A 73 7.00 -44.66 -15.00
C PHE A 73 6.10 -44.62 -16.23
N ARG A 74 4.95 -45.29 -16.19
CA ARG A 74 3.98 -45.34 -17.28
C ARG A 74 2.94 -44.24 -17.10
N ILE A 75 2.80 -43.35 -18.09
CA ILE A 75 1.83 -42.25 -18.05
C ILE A 75 0.41 -42.82 -17.98
N LYS A 76 -0.34 -42.42 -16.96
CA LYS A 76 -1.74 -42.82 -16.78
C LYS A 76 -2.72 -41.71 -17.08
N ARG A 77 -2.31 -40.46 -16.86
CA ARG A 77 -3.20 -39.31 -16.99
C ARG A 77 -2.43 -38.05 -17.33
N ILE A 78 -2.96 -37.28 -18.28
CA ILE A 78 -2.47 -35.96 -18.67
C ILE A 78 -3.62 -34.98 -18.51
N VAL A 79 -3.40 -33.89 -17.77
CA VAL A 79 -4.43 -32.85 -17.52
C VAL A 79 -3.90 -31.49 -17.96
N PRO A 80 -4.36 -30.97 -19.11
CA PRO A 80 -4.09 -29.60 -19.53
C PRO A 80 -4.79 -28.62 -18.59
N ASN A 81 -4.09 -27.55 -18.20
CA ASN A 81 -4.65 -26.46 -17.40
C ASN A 81 -4.67 -25.15 -18.21
N HIS A 82 -5.50 -24.21 -17.75
CA HIS A 82 -5.71 -22.90 -18.38
C HIS A 82 -4.53 -21.93 -18.24
N ASP A 83 -3.51 -22.29 -17.47
CA ASP A 83 -2.27 -21.53 -17.23
C ASP A 83 -1.18 -21.82 -18.27
N GLY A 84 -1.50 -22.59 -19.33
CA GLY A 84 -0.55 -22.98 -20.37
C GLY A 84 0.35 -24.17 -19.99
N GLN A 85 0.05 -24.87 -18.89
CA GLN A 85 0.78 -26.06 -18.44
C GLN A 85 -0.13 -27.30 -18.39
N ALA A 86 0.44 -28.46 -18.67
CA ALA A 86 -0.20 -29.75 -18.49
C ALA A 86 0.44 -30.54 -17.34
N LYS A 87 -0.40 -31.09 -16.47
CA LYS A 87 0.01 -31.99 -15.39
C LYS A 87 0.03 -33.43 -15.89
N ILE A 88 1.17 -34.09 -15.74
CA ILE A 88 1.37 -35.49 -16.07
C ILE A 88 1.38 -36.28 -14.78
N TYR A 89 0.65 -37.38 -14.74
CA TYR A 89 0.68 -38.37 -13.67
C TYR A 89 1.03 -39.74 -14.28
N ALA A 90 2.11 -40.34 -13.79
CA ALA A 90 2.63 -41.62 -14.23
C ALA A 90 2.90 -42.55 -13.03
N GLU A 91 2.60 -43.83 -13.18
CA GLU A 91 2.79 -44.84 -12.14
C GLU A 91 4.06 -45.64 -12.43
N HIS A 92 4.80 -46.03 -11.39
CA HIS A 92 6.00 -46.87 -11.58
C HIS A 92 5.65 -48.18 -12.32
N VAL A 93 6.54 -48.69 -13.17
CA VAL A 93 6.27 -49.89 -13.99
C VAL A 93 5.93 -51.14 -13.16
N SER A 94 6.28 -51.17 -11.87
CA SER A 94 5.84 -52.21 -10.93
C SER A 94 4.32 -52.34 -10.82
N TYR A 95 3.55 -51.28 -11.10
CA TYR A 95 2.09 -51.29 -11.07
C TYR A 95 1.46 -52.09 -12.20
N LEU A 96 2.25 -52.58 -13.19
CA LEU A 96 1.79 -53.61 -14.12
C LEU A 96 1.21 -54.84 -13.37
N SER A 97 1.70 -55.13 -12.16
CA SER A 97 1.16 -56.21 -11.31
C SER A 97 -0.30 -56.00 -10.89
N GLN A 98 -0.87 -54.81 -10.99
CA GLN A 98 -2.28 -54.55 -10.72
C GLN A 98 -3.17 -54.84 -11.94
N GLU A 99 -2.60 -54.85 -13.15
CA GLU A 99 -3.31 -55.02 -14.43
C GLU A 99 -3.32 -56.48 -14.91
N LEU A 100 -2.44 -57.32 -14.38
CA LEU A 100 -2.31 -58.72 -14.81
C LEU A 100 -3.26 -59.65 -14.02
N PRO A 101 -3.83 -60.68 -14.67
CA PRO A 101 -4.66 -61.68 -14.01
C PRO A 101 -3.82 -62.72 -13.22
N MET A 102 -4.38 -63.22 -12.11
CA MET A 102 -3.77 -64.25 -11.26
C MET A 102 -4.60 -65.53 -11.25
N LYS A 103 -3.98 -66.68 -10.92
CA LYS A 103 -4.68 -67.95 -10.69
C LYS A 103 -5.80 -67.80 -9.64
N PRO A 104 -6.94 -68.50 -9.78
CA PRO A 104 -8.07 -68.39 -8.87
C PRO A 104 -7.76 -68.74 -7.40
N GLU A 105 -6.82 -69.66 -7.18
CA GLU A 105 -6.37 -70.08 -5.85
C GLU A 105 -4.88 -70.45 -5.87
N VAL A 106 -4.12 -70.01 -4.86
CA VAL A 106 -2.66 -70.18 -4.76
C VAL A 106 -2.27 -70.44 -3.30
N PHE A 107 -1.79 -71.66 -3.03
CA PHE A 107 -1.25 -72.04 -1.72
C PHE A 107 0.25 -71.84 -1.67
N ILE A 108 0.73 -71.21 -0.60
CA ILE A 108 2.14 -70.87 -0.41
C ILE A 108 2.58 -71.33 0.98
N SER A 109 3.72 -72.01 1.02
CA SER A 109 4.42 -72.38 2.26
C SER A 109 5.92 -72.27 2.04
N GLY A 110 6.60 -71.54 2.92
CA GLY A 110 8.05 -71.32 2.84
C GLY A 110 8.46 -69.94 3.33
N ASN A 111 9.73 -69.57 3.06
CA ASN A 111 10.24 -68.23 3.34
C ASN A 111 9.75 -67.20 2.30
N ALA A 112 10.06 -65.92 2.51
CA ALA A 112 9.55 -64.85 1.65
C ALA A 112 10.03 -64.97 0.19
N SER A 113 11.23 -65.51 -0.03
CA SER A 113 11.74 -65.79 -1.38
C SER A 113 10.90 -66.86 -2.09
N ALA A 114 10.49 -67.93 -1.38
CA ALA A 114 9.56 -68.92 -1.91
C ALA A 114 8.18 -68.29 -2.21
N ALA A 115 7.70 -67.40 -1.34
CA ALA A 115 6.42 -66.71 -1.52
C ALA A 115 6.41 -65.78 -2.75
N LEU A 116 7.46 -64.99 -2.96
CA LEU A 116 7.59 -64.13 -4.13
C LEU A 116 7.74 -64.92 -5.43
N ASN A 117 8.45 -66.05 -5.41
CA ASN A 117 8.54 -66.92 -6.58
C ASN A 117 7.18 -67.57 -6.91
N ALA A 118 6.45 -68.03 -5.88
CA ALA A 118 5.09 -68.55 -6.05
C ALA A 118 4.14 -67.47 -6.61
N TRP A 119 4.27 -66.23 -6.14
CA TRP A 119 3.57 -65.06 -6.66
C TRP A 119 3.82 -64.82 -8.14
N LYS A 120 5.09 -64.78 -8.55
CA LYS A 120 5.46 -64.60 -9.95
C LYS A 120 4.88 -65.71 -10.86
N LEU A 121 4.86 -66.95 -10.37
CA LEU A 121 4.31 -68.12 -11.08
C LEU A 121 2.78 -68.21 -11.03
N ALA A 122 2.12 -67.43 -10.17
CA ALA A 122 0.67 -67.37 -10.06
C ALA A 122 0.04 -66.43 -11.08
N ILE A 123 0.80 -65.49 -11.65
CA ILE A 123 0.35 -64.60 -12.72
C ILE A 123 0.15 -65.43 -13.99
N LEU A 124 -1.05 -65.34 -14.60
CA LEU A 124 -1.40 -66.16 -15.77
C LEU A 124 -0.72 -65.67 -17.05
N ASP A 125 -0.64 -64.34 -17.20
CA ASP A 125 -0.01 -63.71 -18.35
C ASP A 125 1.52 -63.67 -18.20
N ASN A 126 2.21 -63.64 -19.34
CA ASN A 126 3.65 -63.47 -19.35
C ASN A 126 4.04 -62.15 -18.68
N ASN A 127 4.98 -62.19 -17.73
CA ASN A 127 5.33 -61.04 -16.91
C ASN A 127 6.85 -60.83 -16.85
N PRO A 128 7.31 -59.56 -16.78
CA PRO A 128 8.73 -59.21 -16.77
C PRO A 128 9.36 -59.24 -15.36
N PHE A 129 8.63 -59.64 -14.33
CA PHE A 129 9.06 -59.45 -12.94
C PHE A 129 10.22 -60.35 -12.55
N ILE A 130 11.15 -59.81 -11.77
CA ILE A 130 12.25 -60.53 -11.11
C ILE A 130 12.07 -60.32 -9.62
N VAL A 131 12.26 -61.36 -8.80
CA VAL A 131 11.96 -61.29 -7.38
C VAL A 131 13.00 -61.98 -6.51
N ASP A 132 13.26 -61.42 -5.34
CA ASP A 132 14.14 -61.98 -4.31
C ASP A 132 13.78 -61.46 -2.90
N SER A 133 14.32 -62.11 -1.87
CA SER A 133 14.18 -61.68 -0.49
C SER A 133 15.30 -62.25 0.38
N ASP A 134 15.69 -61.52 1.41
CA ASP A 134 16.61 -61.94 2.48
C ASP A 134 15.87 -62.36 3.77
N ILE A 135 14.54 -62.46 3.74
CA ILE A 135 13.72 -62.89 4.89
C ILE A 135 13.65 -64.43 4.92
N ASP A 136 14.32 -65.03 5.90
CA ASP A 136 14.42 -66.49 6.06
C ASP A 136 13.25 -67.12 6.82
N THR A 137 12.45 -66.30 7.51
CA THR A 137 11.33 -66.77 8.34
C THR A 137 10.28 -67.45 7.46
N SER A 138 9.92 -68.70 7.79
CA SER A 138 8.96 -69.49 7.02
C SER A 138 7.55 -69.33 7.54
N ASN A 139 6.60 -69.02 6.66
CA ASN A 139 5.18 -68.88 6.96
C ASN A 139 4.33 -69.56 5.87
N LYS A 140 3.00 -69.50 6.00
CA LYS A 140 2.04 -70.07 5.05
C LYS A 140 0.87 -69.11 4.81
N THR A 141 0.35 -69.08 3.58
CA THR A 141 -0.86 -68.34 3.22
C THR A 141 -1.59 -69.02 2.06
N ASN A 142 -2.87 -68.69 1.86
CA ASN A 142 -3.66 -69.11 0.71
C ASN A 142 -4.33 -67.89 0.08
N TRP A 143 -4.03 -67.61 -1.19
CA TRP A 143 -4.69 -66.53 -1.94
C TRP A 143 -5.83 -67.09 -2.75
N ARG A 144 -7.03 -66.60 -2.48
CA ARG A 144 -8.21 -66.83 -3.32
C ARG A 144 -8.62 -65.53 -4.01
N ILE A 145 -9.11 -65.64 -5.24
CA ILE A 145 -9.45 -64.48 -6.09
C ILE A 145 -10.53 -63.56 -5.49
N ASP A 146 -11.37 -64.05 -4.55
CA ASP A 146 -12.36 -63.24 -3.82
C ASP A 146 -11.79 -62.40 -2.67
N LYS A 147 -10.51 -62.65 -2.30
CA LYS A 147 -9.76 -61.94 -1.26
C LYS A 147 -8.56 -61.19 -1.82
N VAL A 148 -7.88 -61.76 -2.81
CA VAL A 148 -6.71 -61.20 -3.49
C VAL A 148 -7.01 -61.14 -4.99
N GLU A 149 -7.51 -60.01 -5.45
CA GLU A 149 -8.11 -59.84 -6.77
C GLU A 149 -7.07 -59.70 -7.89
N ASN A 150 -5.85 -59.26 -7.55
CA ASN A 150 -4.76 -59.07 -8.50
C ASN A 150 -3.39 -59.32 -7.85
N PRO A 151 -2.34 -59.54 -8.66
CA PRO A 151 -0.98 -59.76 -8.14
C PRO A 151 -0.46 -58.61 -7.27
N ARG A 152 -0.82 -57.34 -7.51
CA ARG A 152 -0.38 -56.23 -6.63
C ARG A 152 -0.90 -56.39 -5.20
N GLN A 153 -2.17 -56.77 -5.04
CA GLN A 153 -2.75 -57.05 -3.71
C GLN A 153 -2.07 -58.23 -3.02
N ALA A 154 -1.62 -59.24 -3.78
CA ALA A 154 -0.89 -60.37 -3.22
C ALA A 154 0.47 -59.96 -2.62
N LEU A 155 1.10 -58.90 -3.12
CA LEU A 155 2.31 -58.33 -2.51
C LEU A 155 1.99 -57.62 -1.18
N GLY A 156 0.92 -56.81 -1.13
CA GLY A 156 0.55 -56.08 0.08
C GLY A 156 -0.79 -55.36 -0.02
N GLY A 157 -1.35 -54.97 1.14
CA GLY A 157 -2.58 -54.16 1.23
C GLY A 157 -3.88 -54.94 1.42
N VAL A 158 -3.81 -56.27 1.47
CA VAL A 158 -4.90 -57.16 1.89
C VAL A 158 -4.35 -58.25 2.82
N GLU A 159 -5.22 -58.78 3.67
CA GLU A 159 -4.91 -59.87 4.60
C GLU A 159 -4.45 -61.14 3.87
N GLY A 160 -3.42 -61.78 4.42
CA GLY A 160 -2.79 -62.95 3.83
C GLY A 160 -1.80 -62.63 2.69
N SER A 161 -1.60 -61.36 2.34
CA SER A 161 -0.57 -60.93 1.37
C SER A 161 0.85 -61.20 1.86
N ILE A 162 1.85 -61.13 0.97
CA ILE A 162 3.25 -61.39 1.35
C ILE A 162 3.72 -60.44 2.45
N LEU A 163 3.43 -59.14 2.31
CA LEU A 163 3.84 -58.14 3.31
C LEU A 163 3.17 -58.36 4.67
N ASP A 164 1.91 -58.78 4.68
CA ASP A 164 1.15 -59.07 5.91
C ASP A 164 1.72 -60.29 6.64
N VAL A 165 2.06 -61.35 5.90
CA VAL A 165 2.46 -62.65 6.48
C VAL A 165 3.97 -62.73 6.77
N TRP A 166 4.83 -62.14 5.93
CA TRP A 166 6.30 -62.22 6.11
C TRP A 166 6.92 -60.91 6.62
N GLY A 167 6.20 -59.78 6.56
CA GLY A 167 6.75 -58.47 6.91
C GLY A 167 7.86 -58.01 5.96
N GLY A 168 8.53 -56.91 6.30
CA GLY A 168 9.68 -56.37 5.56
C GLY A 168 9.43 -55.07 4.81
N GLU A 169 10.41 -54.69 4.00
CA GLU A 169 10.48 -53.43 3.26
C GLU A 169 10.72 -53.72 1.78
N TYR A 170 9.75 -53.36 0.94
CA TYR A 170 9.84 -53.50 -0.50
C TYR A 170 10.83 -52.50 -1.10
N ARG A 171 11.64 -53.00 -2.01
CA ARG A 171 12.39 -52.21 -2.99
C ARG A 171 11.87 -52.57 -4.37
N PHE A 172 11.25 -51.59 -5.04
CA PHE A 172 10.83 -51.71 -6.44
C PHE A 172 11.88 -51.04 -7.31
N ASP A 173 12.66 -51.82 -8.05
CA ASP A 173 13.65 -51.33 -9.01
C ASP A 173 13.21 -51.77 -10.41
N ASN A 174 12.46 -50.91 -11.08
CA ASN A 174 11.75 -51.24 -12.32
C ASN A 174 10.89 -52.50 -12.18
N TYR A 175 11.27 -53.60 -12.86
CA TYR A 175 10.58 -54.90 -12.77
C TYR A 175 11.21 -55.85 -11.73
N HIS A 176 12.29 -55.44 -11.07
CA HIS A 176 12.91 -56.19 -9.99
C HIS A 176 12.27 -55.77 -8.66
N ILE A 177 11.65 -56.72 -7.96
CA ILE A 177 10.94 -56.52 -6.71
C ILE A 177 11.65 -57.33 -5.62
N SER A 178 12.29 -56.64 -4.68
CA SER A 178 12.95 -57.28 -3.54
C SER A 178 12.17 -56.99 -2.26
N LEU A 179 11.97 -58.00 -1.42
CA LEU A 179 11.42 -57.82 -0.06
C LEU A 179 12.54 -58.01 0.96
N LEU A 180 12.93 -56.92 1.61
CA LEU A 180 14.11 -56.89 2.47
C LEU A 180 13.71 -56.89 3.96
N LYS A 181 14.47 -57.55 4.82
CA LYS A 181 14.35 -57.45 6.29
C LYS A 181 14.47 -55.98 6.73
N LYS A 182 15.44 -55.26 6.14
CA LYS A 182 15.66 -53.83 6.31
C LYS A 182 16.28 -53.26 5.03
N ARG A 183 15.56 -52.37 4.34
CA ARG A 183 16.01 -51.66 3.12
C ARG A 183 16.95 -50.51 3.47
N GLY A 184 16.64 -49.74 4.51
CA GLY A 184 17.42 -48.57 4.90
C GLY A 184 18.54 -48.88 5.89
N THR A 185 19.43 -47.91 6.06
CA THR A 185 20.56 -47.90 7.01
C THR A 185 20.36 -46.84 8.09
N THR A 186 21.33 -46.63 8.98
CA THR A 186 21.32 -45.46 9.87
C THR A 186 22.11 -44.35 9.22
N ALA A 187 21.45 -43.24 8.88
CA ALA A 187 22.08 -42.14 8.19
C ALA A 187 23.03 -41.39 9.13
N ASN A 188 24.21 -41.02 8.63
CA ASN A 188 25.21 -40.25 9.40
C ASN A 188 24.90 -38.75 9.46
N THR A 189 23.87 -38.29 8.74
CA THR A 189 23.43 -36.90 8.73
C THR A 189 22.44 -36.57 9.86
N ILE A 190 22.39 -35.29 10.21
CA ILE A 190 21.44 -34.72 11.15
C ILE A 190 20.64 -33.66 10.41
N LEU A 191 19.31 -33.81 10.44
CA LEU A 191 18.38 -32.77 10.01
C LEU A 191 18.17 -31.81 11.19
N ALA A 192 18.76 -30.61 11.11
CA ALA A 192 18.73 -29.65 12.21
C ALA A 192 18.17 -28.27 11.82
N TYR A 193 17.38 -27.69 12.72
CA TYR A 193 16.88 -26.32 12.57
C TYR A 193 18.05 -25.31 12.58
N GLY A 194 18.11 -24.48 11.54
CA GLY A 194 19.22 -23.54 11.33
C GLY A 194 20.42 -24.12 10.56
N ARG A 195 20.39 -25.40 10.18
CA ARG A 195 21.39 -26.06 9.31
C ARG A 195 20.81 -26.36 7.93
N ASN A 196 19.99 -27.39 7.83
CA ASN A 196 19.48 -27.94 6.58
C ASN A 196 17.95 -28.04 6.54
N ILE A 197 17.23 -27.96 7.66
CA ILE A 197 15.76 -27.93 7.66
C ILE A 197 15.26 -26.58 7.11
N THR A 198 14.41 -26.61 6.09
CA THR A 198 13.74 -25.44 5.49
C THR A 198 12.28 -25.32 5.91
N ASP A 199 11.61 -26.45 6.16
CA ASP A 199 10.26 -26.52 6.70
C ASP A 199 10.10 -27.76 7.60
N PHE A 200 9.27 -27.66 8.65
CA PHE A 200 9.12 -28.71 9.66
C PHE A 200 7.70 -28.73 10.21
N GLU A 201 7.04 -29.89 10.09
CA GLU A 201 5.73 -30.16 10.65
C GLU A 201 5.80 -31.45 11.48
N GLN A 202 5.46 -31.39 12.77
CA GLN A 202 5.40 -32.55 13.66
C GLN A 202 3.96 -32.77 14.13
N GLU A 203 3.45 -33.97 13.89
CA GLU A 203 2.15 -34.44 14.36
C GLU A 203 2.36 -35.57 15.39
N ARG A 204 1.87 -35.39 16.61
CA ARG A 204 1.92 -36.39 17.68
C ARG A 204 0.50 -36.89 17.94
N ASN A 205 0.21 -38.14 17.61
CA ASN A 205 -1.13 -38.71 17.64
C ASN A 205 -1.24 -39.79 18.73
N ILE A 206 -2.24 -39.66 19.60
CA ILE A 206 -2.56 -40.62 20.69
C ILE A 206 -3.85 -41.41 20.44
N MET A 207 -4.57 -41.17 19.34
CA MET A 207 -5.88 -41.77 19.05
C MET A 207 -5.84 -43.31 19.00
N THR A 208 -4.67 -43.89 18.73
CA THR A 208 -4.46 -45.35 18.69
C THR A 208 -3.36 -45.81 19.66
N THR A 209 -2.93 -44.94 20.58
CA THR A 209 -1.92 -45.29 21.59
C THR A 209 -2.60 -45.96 22.77
N TYR A 210 -2.45 -47.28 22.85
CA TYR A 210 -2.81 -48.05 24.04
C TYR A 210 -1.73 -47.88 25.10
N THR A 211 -2.12 -47.84 26.37
CA THR A 211 -1.20 -47.68 27.52
C THR A 211 -1.15 -48.93 28.39
N THR A 212 -1.99 -49.92 28.08
CA THR A 212 -2.15 -51.13 28.87
C THR A 212 -2.58 -52.29 27.95
N ILE A 213 -2.04 -53.50 28.15
CA ILE A 213 -2.46 -54.73 27.44
C ILE A 213 -3.28 -55.62 28.38
N TYR A 214 -4.37 -56.19 27.86
CA TYR A 214 -5.10 -57.30 28.49
C TYR A 214 -4.75 -58.59 27.74
N PRO A 215 -3.77 -59.38 28.21
CA PRO A 215 -3.38 -60.61 27.53
C PRO A 215 -4.33 -61.75 27.88
N TYR A 216 -4.80 -62.47 26.87
CA TYR A 216 -5.55 -63.70 27.07
C TYR A 216 -5.13 -64.78 26.08
N ALA A 217 -5.36 -66.03 26.42
CA ALA A 217 -5.22 -67.16 25.52
C ALA A 217 -6.41 -68.10 25.73
N ILE A 218 -6.94 -68.61 24.63
CA ILE A 218 -7.98 -69.62 24.56
C ILE A 218 -7.29 -70.96 24.33
N TYR A 219 -7.61 -71.93 25.17
CA TYR A 219 -7.21 -73.31 24.96
C TYR A 219 -8.41 -74.21 25.24
N THR A 220 -8.44 -75.37 24.60
CA THR A 220 -9.49 -76.36 24.80
C THR A 220 -9.03 -77.32 25.88
N ASP A 221 -9.85 -77.54 26.91
CA ASP A 221 -9.57 -78.53 27.94
C ASP A 221 -9.86 -79.97 27.45
N ASP A 222 -9.48 -80.97 28.26
CA ASP A 222 -9.66 -82.39 27.94
C ASP A 222 -11.14 -82.79 27.69
N ASP A 223 -12.10 -81.94 28.05
CA ASP A 223 -13.55 -82.12 27.88
C ASP A 223 -14.11 -81.37 26.64
N GLU A 224 -13.24 -80.94 25.72
CA GLU A 224 -13.56 -80.19 24.50
C GLU A 224 -14.19 -78.79 24.74
N ASN A 225 -14.02 -78.19 25.92
CA ASN A 225 -14.53 -76.85 26.20
C ASN A 225 -13.44 -75.78 26.02
N GLU A 226 -13.75 -74.72 25.29
CA GLU A 226 -12.87 -73.55 25.18
C GLU A 226 -12.82 -72.76 26.49
N GLN A 227 -11.64 -72.65 27.09
CA GLN A 227 -11.38 -71.88 28.30
C GLN A 227 -10.50 -70.67 27.99
N ILE A 228 -10.86 -69.50 28.53
CA ILE A 228 -10.06 -68.28 28.42
C ILE A 228 -9.19 -68.12 29.67
N VAL A 229 -7.88 -68.07 29.50
CA VAL A 229 -6.90 -67.81 30.57
C VAL A 229 -6.30 -66.43 30.42
N THR A 230 -6.20 -65.69 31.53
CA THR A 230 -5.55 -64.39 31.63
C THR A 230 -4.73 -64.27 32.92
N ILE A 231 -3.96 -63.20 33.06
CA ILE A 231 -3.03 -62.98 34.17
C ILE A 231 -3.73 -62.43 35.42
N ASP A 232 -3.07 -62.58 36.59
CA ASP A 232 -3.56 -61.97 37.83
C ASP A 232 -3.36 -60.45 37.79
N GLY A 233 -4.44 -59.71 38.09
CA GLY A 233 -4.51 -58.27 37.87
C GLY A 233 -5.01 -57.89 36.46
N TYR A 234 -5.26 -58.86 35.58
CA TYR A 234 -5.90 -58.78 34.26
C TYR A 234 -5.19 -57.96 33.19
N VAL A 235 -4.27 -57.08 33.58
CA VAL A 235 -3.63 -56.14 32.68
C VAL A 235 -2.15 -55.97 32.97
N VAL A 236 -1.39 -55.63 31.93
CA VAL A 236 0.00 -55.22 32.00
C VAL A 236 0.10 -53.80 31.49
N ASP A 237 0.56 -52.88 32.33
CA ASP A 237 0.74 -51.47 31.96
C ASP A 237 2.08 -51.25 31.27
N CYS A 238 2.13 -50.29 30.34
CA CYS A 238 3.38 -49.81 29.77
C CYS A 238 4.14 -48.89 30.75
N GLU A 239 5.43 -48.65 30.49
CA GLU A 239 6.29 -47.81 31.34
C GLU A 239 5.82 -46.34 31.43
N ASN A 240 5.31 -45.77 30.33
CA ASN A 240 4.90 -44.37 30.24
C ASN A 240 3.45 -44.10 30.70
N ILE A 241 2.82 -45.05 31.38
CA ILE A 241 1.40 -44.96 31.79
C ILE A 241 1.09 -43.67 32.58
N ASN A 242 2.03 -43.18 33.38
CA ASN A 242 1.86 -41.98 34.20
C ASN A 242 1.85 -40.66 33.39
N GLU A 243 2.24 -40.69 32.12
CA GLU A 243 2.11 -39.54 31.22
C GLU A 243 0.66 -39.35 30.70
N TYR A 244 -0.21 -40.33 30.96
CA TYR A 244 -1.59 -40.33 30.50
C TYR A 244 -2.58 -40.34 31.68
N PRO A 245 -3.64 -39.52 31.63
CA PRO A 245 -4.59 -39.42 32.73
C PRO A 245 -5.46 -40.67 32.92
N ASN A 246 -5.58 -41.53 31.88
CA ASN A 246 -6.41 -42.74 31.90
C ASN A 246 -5.71 -43.91 31.20
N ARG A 247 -6.00 -45.14 31.63
CA ARG A 247 -5.58 -46.37 30.94
C ARG A 247 -6.38 -46.59 29.67
N ASN A 248 -5.70 -46.81 28.55
CA ASN A 248 -6.29 -47.25 27.30
C ASN A 248 -5.87 -48.70 27.06
N VAL A 249 -6.80 -49.64 27.24
CA VAL A 249 -6.50 -51.09 27.35
C VAL A 249 -6.76 -51.79 26.02
N LEU A 250 -5.77 -52.51 25.48
CA LEU A 250 -5.91 -53.37 24.30
C LEU A 250 -5.94 -54.85 24.69
N PRO A 251 -7.04 -55.59 24.42
CA PRO A 251 -7.08 -57.03 24.53
C PRO A 251 -6.27 -57.69 23.42
N VAL A 252 -5.36 -58.61 23.78
CA VAL A 252 -4.52 -59.33 22.82
C VAL A 252 -4.62 -60.83 23.05
N ASP A 253 -4.94 -61.56 21.98
CA ASP A 253 -5.03 -63.01 21.96
C ASP A 253 -3.66 -63.64 21.66
N PHE A 254 -3.17 -64.45 22.60
CA PHE A 254 -1.92 -65.19 22.49
C PHE A 254 -2.12 -66.70 22.32
N SER A 255 -3.34 -67.18 22.03
CA SER A 255 -3.66 -68.61 21.87
C SER A 255 -2.69 -69.33 20.93
N ASN A 256 -2.29 -68.67 19.84
CA ASN A 256 -1.36 -69.20 18.84
C ASN A 256 0.12 -69.24 19.26
N LYS A 257 0.47 -68.78 20.47
CA LYS A 257 1.83 -68.83 21.04
C LYS A 257 2.04 -69.99 22.01
N PHE A 258 1.03 -70.86 22.14
CA PHE A 258 1.08 -72.09 22.92
C PHE A 258 1.07 -73.28 21.95
N GLU A 259 1.88 -74.31 22.24
CA GLU A 259 1.86 -75.54 21.44
C GLU A 259 0.52 -76.27 21.59
N HIS A 260 0.19 -77.15 20.64
CA HIS A 260 -1.06 -77.93 20.71
C HIS A 260 -1.11 -78.71 22.03
N ASP A 261 -2.18 -78.54 22.80
CA ASP A 261 -2.41 -79.09 24.15
C ASP A 261 -1.55 -78.49 25.29
N GLU A 262 -0.78 -77.43 25.04
CA GLU A 262 -0.08 -76.68 26.10
C GLU A 262 -1.07 -75.78 26.86
N VAL A 263 -1.35 -76.07 28.13
CA VAL A 263 -2.20 -75.24 28.99
C VAL A 263 -1.53 -73.86 29.21
N PRO A 264 -2.17 -72.74 28.80
CA PRO A 264 -1.59 -71.41 28.95
C PRO A 264 -1.33 -71.05 30.41
N THR A 265 -0.07 -70.80 30.78
CA THR A 265 0.29 -70.37 32.13
C THR A 265 0.28 -68.84 32.25
N LYS A 266 -0.24 -68.34 33.38
CA LYS A 266 -0.31 -66.89 33.67
C LYS A 266 1.05 -66.19 33.60
N VAL A 267 2.13 -66.87 34.00
CA VAL A 267 3.49 -66.32 33.96
C VAL A 267 3.97 -66.13 32.51
N LYS A 268 3.77 -67.13 31.64
CA LYS A 268 4.13 -67.05 30.21
C LYS A 268 3.26 -66.02 29.49
N LEU A 269 1.96 -65.97 29.77
CA LEU A 269 1.04 -64.92 29.28
C LEU A 269 1.48 -63.51 29.68
N LYS A 270 1.92 -63.33 30.93
CA LYS A 270 2.43 -62.03 31.41
C LYS A 270 3.73 -61.64 30.68
N GLN A 271 4.63 -62.59 30.46
CA GLN A 271 5.86 -62.35 29.72
C GLN A 271 5.57 -62.01 28.25
N LEU A 272 4.70 -62.77 27.57
CA LEU A 272 4.27 -62.50 26.20
C LEU A 272 3.61 -61.12 26.06
N ALA A 273 2.83 -60.69 27.06
CA ALA A 273 2.25 -59.35 27.10
C ALA A 273 3.32 -58.25 27.28
N GLN A 274 4.34 -58.48 28.12
CA GLN A 274 5.46 -57.55 28.31
C GLN A 274 6.31 -57.44 27.04
N ASP A 275 6.57 -58.57 26.37
CA ASP A 275 7.29 -58.61 25.09
C ASP A 275 6.47 -57.90 24.01
N TYR A 276 5.15 -58.13 23.94
CA TYR A 276 4.26 -57.44 23.02
C TYR A 276 4.21 -55.92 23.25
N ILE A 277 4.21 -55.46 24.51
CA ILE A 277 4.29 -54.04 24.86
C ILE A 277 5.58 -53.42 24.30
N LYS A 278 6.70 -54.15 24.44
CA LYS A 278 8.02 -53.69 24.02
C LYS A 278 8.20 -53.73 22.50
N ASP A 279 7.71 -54.77 21.84
CA ASP A 279 7.88 -54.99 20.40
C ASP A 279 6.94 -54.13 19.54
N ASN A 280 5.86 -53.58 20.14
CA ASN A 280 4.87 -52.76 19.45
C ASN A 280 4.81 -51.31 19.96
N ASP A 281 5.80 -50.86 20.74
CA ASP A 281 5.91 -49.50 21.29
C ASP A 281 4.63 -49.01 22.00
N ILE A 282 3.97 -49.90 22.75
CA ILE A 282 2.73 -49.60 23.48
C ILE A 282 3.02 -48.57 24.58
N GLY A 283 2.24 -47.48 24.62
CA GLY A 283 2.43 -46.37 25.55
C GLY A 283 3.25 -45.20 25.02
N ILE A 284 3.65 -45.23 23.74
CA ILE A 284 4.39 -44.15 23.08
C ILE A 284 3.47 -43.52 22.02
N PRO A 285 3.27 -42.18 21.99
CA PRO A 285 2.49 -41.54 20.93
C PRO A 285 3.17 -41.71 19.58
N LYS A 286 2.42 -42.18 18.59
CA LYS A 286 2.93 -42.23 17.22
C LYS A 286 3.20 -40.80 16.76
N THR A 287 4.45 -40.53 16.41
CA THR A 287 4.92 -39.21 16.00
C THR A 287 5.29 -39.29 14.52
N SER A 288 4.61 -38.51 13.69
CA SER A 288 4.95 -38.31 12.28
C SER A 288 5.58 -36.93 12.14
N ILE A 289 6.74 -36.86 11.51
CA ILE A 289 7.51 -35.63 11.30
C ILE A 289 7.72 -35.45 9.80
N LYS A 290 7.06 -34.46 9.22
CA LYS A 290 7.29 -34.06 7.85
C LYS A 290 8.36 -32.97 7.80
N VAL A 291 9.45 -33.22 7.08
CA VAL A 291 10.59 -32.32 7.00
C VAL A 291 10.88 -31.97 5.54
N SER A 292 10.86 -30.69 5.21
CA SER A 292 11.50 -30.20 3.99
C SER A 292 12.89 -29.71 4.38
N PHE A 293 13.90 -30.06 3.58
CA PHE A 293 15.28 -29.74 3.89
C PHE A 293 16.03 -29.40 2.61
N LEU A 294 17.10 -28.63 2.76
CA LEU A 294 18.09 -28.41 1.71
C LEU A 294 19.08 -29.58 1.78
N ASP A 295 19.10 -30.40 0.73
CA ASP A 295 20.05 -31.49 0.59
C ASP A 295 21.48 -30.94 0.52
N LEU A 296 22.25 -31.13 1.60
CA LEU A 296 23.62 -30.62 1.71
C LEU A 296 24.58 -31.41 0.82
N ALA A 297 24.29 -32.67 0.49
CA ALA A 297 25.17 -33.49 -0.36
C ALA A 297 25.35 -32.89 -1.77
N GLN A 298 24.42 -32.06 -2.21
CA GLN A 298 24.42 -31.39 -3.51
C GLN A 298 24.90 -29.91 -3.46
N THR A 299 25.35 -29.43 -2.30
CA THR A 299 25.89 -28.07 -2.15
C THR A 299 27.41 -28.04 -2.35
N ALA A 300 27.92 -27.00 -3.02
CA ALA A 300 29.34 -26.88 -3.37
C ALA A 300 30.27 -26.94 -2.14
N ASP A 301 29.81 -26.48 -0.97
CA ASP A 301 30.58 -26.44 0.28
C ASP A 301 30.72 -27.80 0.97
N TYR A 302 29.96 -28.83 0.54
CA TYR A 302 29.89 -30.16 1.17
C TYR A 302 30.24 -31.30 0.21
N ALA A 303 30.79 -30.98 -0.98
CA ALA A 303 31.12 -31.96 -2.02
C ALA A 303 32.08 -33.07 -1.54
N ASP A 304 33.00 -32.76 -0.62
CA ASP A 304 34.00 -33.70 -0.09
C ASP A 304 33.41 -34.73 0.90
N ILE A 305 32.20 -34.49 1.41
CA ILE A 305 31.49 -35.35 2.38
C ILE A 305 30.07 -35.72 1.92
N ALA A 306 29.77 -35.57 0.63
CA ALA A 306 28.44 -35.80 0.05
C ALA A 306 27.88 -37.21 0.36
N THR A 307 28.74 -38.23 0.39
CA THR A 307 28.36 -39.61 0.75
C THR A 307 27.97 -39.78 2.22
N LEU A 308 28.41 -38.90 3.13
CA LEU A 308 28.05 -38.90 4.55
C LEU A 308 26.74 -38.16 4.85
N GLU A 309 26.29 -37.32 3.91
CA GLU A 309 25.09 -36.48 4.04
C GLU A 309 23.88 -37.03 3.26
N THR A 310 24.03 -38.14 2.53
CA THR A 310 22.94 -38.78 1.75
C THR A 310 21.90 -39.43 2.65
N VAL A 311 20.62 -39.28 2.31
CA VAL A 311 19.47 -39.88 3.01
C VAL A 311 18.64 -40.67 2.01
N GLU A 312 18.28 -41.91 2.33
CA GLU A 312 17.46 -42.78 1.47
C GLU A 312 16.13 -43.19 2.14
N LEU A 313 15.19 -43.71 1.35
CA LEU A 313 13.93 -44.25 1.88
C LEU A 313 14.22 -45.44 2.83
N CYS A 314 13.53 -45.47 3.97
CA CYS A 314 13.70 -46.40 5.09
C CYS A 314 14.95 -46.18 5.97
N ASP A 315 15.79 -45.17 5.71
CA ASP A 315 16.90 -44.82 6.60
C ASP A 315 16.40 -44.30 7.95
N ASP A 316 17.17 -44.57 9.01
CA ASP A 316 16.97 -43.97 10.33
C ASP A 316 17.80 -42.68 10.43
N VAL A 317 17.15 -41.52 10.55
CA VAL A 317 17.77 -40.19 10.51
C VAL A 317 17.51 -39.44 11.83
N ARG A 318 18.52 -38.76 12.37
CA ARG A 318 18.36 -37.92 13.56
C ARG A 318 17.83 -36.54 13.18
N VAL A 319 16.75 -36.13 13.85
CA VAL A 319 16.09 -34.83 13.69
C VAL A 319 16.27 -34.01 14.97
N TYR A 320 16.88 -32.84 14.84
CA TYR A 320 17.22 -31.94 15.94
C TYR A 320 16.63 -30.54 15.76
N TYR A 321 15.63 -30.21 16.57
CA TYR A 321 14.96 -28.91 16.59
C TYR A 321 14.83 -28.41 18.03
N GLU A 322 15.89 -27.77 18.54
CA GLU A 322 16.00 -27.29 19.92
C GLU A 322 14.82 -26.40 20.36
N LYS A 323 14.41 -25.44 19.53
CA LYS A 323 13.31 -24.51 19.88
C LYS A 323 11.95 -25.17 20.04
N LEU A 324 11.76 -26.36 19.46
CA LEU A 324 10.54 -27.17 19.61
C LEU A 324 10.74 -28.36 20.56
N GLY A 325 11.92 -28.50 21.16
CA GLY A 325 12.25 -29.60 22.06
C GLY A 325 12.34 -30.98 21.39
N VAL A 326 12.56 -31.03 20.07
CA VAL A 326 12.62 -32.29 19.32
C VAL A 326 14.07 -32.70 19.14
N ASP A 327 14.49 -33.79 19.76
CA ASP A 327 15.78 -34.46 19.50
C ASP A 327 15.51 -35.97 19.46
N THR A 328 15.26 -36.49 18.27
CA THR A 328 14.86 -37.89 18.09
C THR A 328 15.42 -38.48 16.80
N THR A 329 15.56 -39.80 16.76
CA THR A 329 15.89 -40.55 15.55
C THR A 329 14.63 -41.22 15.03
N ALA A 330 14.32 -41.03 13.75
CA ALA A 330 13.10 -41.54 13.15
C ALA A 330 13.37 -42.08 11.73
N LYS A 331 12.53 -43.02 11.27
CA LYS A 331 12.69 -43.67 9.96
C LYS A 331 12.07 -42.86 8.83
N VAL A 332 12.74 -42.72 7.70
CA VAL A 332 12.19 -42.10 6.48
C VAL A 332 11.14 -43.03 5.86
N ILE A 333 9.88 -42.59 5.82
CA ILE A 333 8.75 -43.38 5.32
C ILE A 333 8.22 -42.90 3.97
N LYS A 334 8.58 -41.68 3.56
CA LYS A 334 8.22 -41.12 2.25
C LYS A 334 9.30 -40.16 1.79
N THR A 335 9.64 -40.21 0.51
CA THR A 335 10.54 -39.28 -0.13
C THR A 335 9.86 -38.64 -1.34
N LYS A 336 10.17 -37.38 -1.60
CA LYS A 336 9.78 -36.66 -2.81
C LYS A 336 11.03 -36.08 -3.47
N TRP A 337 11.52 -36.79 -4.48
CA TRP A 337 12.69 -36.44 -5.25
C TRP A 337 12.35 -35.44 -6.35
N ASN A 338 13.08 -34.35 -6.43
CA ASN A 338 12.97 -33.37 -7.51
C ASN A 338 13.98 -33.72 -8.61
N VAL A 339 13.47 -34.29 -9.71
CA VAL A 339 14.29 -34.80 -10.82
C VAL A 339 15.10 -33.69 -11.48
N LEU A 340 14.54 -32.48 -11.57
CA LEU A 340 15.20 -31.34 -12.21
C LEU A 340 16.38 -30.83 -11.38
N ARG A 341 16.27 -30.92 -10.05
CA ARG A 341 17.29 -30.46 -9.10
C ARG A 341 18.26 -31.54 -8.66
N ASP A 342 17.94 -32.81 -8.92
CA ASP A 342 18.70 -33.96 -8.46
C ASP A 342 18.88 -33.96 -6.92
N ALA A 343 17.79 -33.63 -6.22
CA ALA A 343 17.75 -33.48 -4.77
C ALA A 343 16.35 -33.75 -4.22
N TYR A 344 16.24 -34.12 -2.94
CA TYR A 344 14.95 -34.22 -2.27
C TYR A 344 14.35 -32.84 -2.01
N ASP A 345 13.08 -32.65 -2.35
CA ASP A 345 12.32 -31.46 -1.96
C ASP A 345 11.57 -31.69 -0.62
N GLU A 346 11.22 -32.94 -0.31
CA GLU A 346 10.47 -33.31 0.90
C GLU A 346 10.81 -34.74 1.35
N ILE A 347 10.97 -34.94 2.66
CA ILE A 347 11.01 -36.26 3.30
C ILE A 347 10.07 -36.30 4.50
N GLU A 348 9.35 -37.40 4.62
CA GLU A 348 8.52 -37.69 5.77
C GLU A 348 9.21 -38.76 6.61
N ILE A 349 9.37 -38.49 7.91
CA ILE A 349 10.16 -39.28 8.84
C ILE A 349 9.32 -39.56 10.08
N GLY A 350 9.32 -40.80 10.57
CA GLY A 350 8.50 -41.23 11.70
C GLY A 350 7.51 -42.30 11.28
N GLU A 351 6.37 -42.37 11.96
CA GLU A 351 5.36 -43.39 11.68
C GLU A 351 4.34 -42.91 10.64
N LYS A 352 3.87 -43.84 9.79
CA LYS A 352 2.87 -43.54 8.76
C LYS A 352 1.62 -42.95 9.40
N ARG A 353 1.15 -41.81 8.87
CA ARG A 353 -0.06 -41.12 9.35
C ARG A 353 -1.28 -42.05 9.30
N THR A 354 -1.83 -42.43 10.46
CA THR A 354 -3.07 -43.22 10.55
C THR A 354 -4.24 -42.34 10.13
N THR A 355 -4.70 -42.51 8.89
CA THR A 355 -5.93 -41.87 8.43
C THR A 355 -7.12 -42.73 8.83
N LEU A 356 -8.30 -42.12 9.03
CA LEU A 356 -9.54 -42.85 9.32
C LEU A 356 -9.81 -43.97 8.27
N SER A 357 -9.36 -43.76 7.03
CA SER A 357 -9.41 -44.75 5.95
C SER A 357 -8.55 -45.99 6.19
N SER A 358 -7.38 -45.87 6.83
CA SER A 358 -6.56 -47.03 7.23
C SER A 358 -7.21 -47.84 8.36
N ILE A 359 -7.86 -47.17 9.31
CA ILE A 359 -8.58 -47.82 10.42
C ILE A 359 -9.81 -48.61 9.92
N ILE A 360 -10.52 -48.08 8.92
CA ILE A 360 -11.71 -48.73 8.33
C ILE A 360 -11.32 -49.98 7.53
N ASN A 361 -10.23 -49.96 6.77
CA ASN A 361 -9.79 -51.11 5.96
C ASN A 361 -9.33 -52.31 6.81
N ASP A 362 -8.60 -52.07 7.92
CA ASP A 362 -8.15 -53.12 8.85
C ASP A 362 -9.34 -53.78 9.59
N THR A 363 -10.41 -53.02 9.81
CA THR A 363 -11.67 -53.54 10.38
C THR A 363 -12.48 -54.36 9.34
N GLN A 364 -12.32 -54.06 8.05
CA GLN A 364 -13.04 -54.72 6.96
C GLN A 364 -12.43 -56.08 6.57
N THR A 365 -11.13 -56.28 6.81
CA THR A 365 -10.41 -57.56 6.60
C THR A 365 -10.74 -58.57 7.71
N SER A 366 -10.75 -58.13 8.98
CA SER A 366 -11.19 -58.93 10.14
C SER A 366 -12.63 -59.48 10.04
N ILE A 367 -13.49 -58.85 9.22
CA ILE A 367 -14.88 -59.28 8.97
C ILE A 367 -15.00 -60.27 7.79
N LYS A 368 -14.02 -60.29 6.86
CA LYS A 368 -14.00 -61.20 5.69
C LYS A 368 -13.47 -62.60 6.03
N GLU A 369 -12.73 -62.78 7.13
CA GLU A 369 -12.26 -64.10 7.58
C GLU A 369 -13.33 -64.95 8.28
N ILE A 370 -14.24 -64.31 9.03
CA ILE A 370 -15.35 -64.98 9.72
C ILE A 370 -16.37 -65.59 8.72
N GLY A 371 -16.49 -64.99 7.52
CA GLY A 371 -17.37 -65.49 6.46
C GLY A 371 -16.93 -66.84 5.85
N ASN A 372 -15.62 -67.10 5.74
CA ASN A 372 -15.11 -68.30 5.06
C ASN A 372 -15.04 -69.56 5.94
N GLN A 373 -15.19 -69.44 7.27
CA GLN A 373 -15.31 -70.60 8.17
C GLN A 373 -16.71 -71.22 8.17
N MET A 374 -17.73 -70.53 7.65
CA MET A 374 -19.11 -71.00 7.67
C MET A 374 -19.50 -71.82 6.43
N ASP A 375 -18.77 -71.71 5.31
CA ASP A 375 -19.00 -72.49 4.08
C ASP A 375 -18.40 -73.91 4.14
N SER A 376 -17.48 -74.18 5.07
CA SER A 376 -16.86 -75.52 5.24
C SER A 376 -17.73 -76.50 6.04
N ALA A 377 -18.80 -76.04 6.70
CA ALA A 377 -19.73 -76.89 7.44
C ALA A 377 -20.93 -77.39 6.61
N ILE A 378 -21.20 -76.78 5.45
CA ILE A 378 -22.35 -77.13 4.59
C ILE A 378 -21.98 -78.23 3.57
N THR A 379 -20.70 -78.53 3.38
CA THR A 379 -20.23 -79.64 2.53
C THR A 379 -20.07 -80.99 3.27
N ALA A 380 -20.36 -81.05 4.58
CA ALA A 380 -20.16 -82.26 5.39
C ALA A 380 -21.38 -83.21 5.47
N ALA A 381 -22.50 -82.91 4.79
CA ALA A 381 -23.78 -83.60 5.02
C ALA A 381 -24.48 -84.14 3.76
N ASN A 382 -23.76 -84.69 2.78
CA ASN A 382 -24.39 -85.56 1.77
C ASN A 382 -23.51 -86.77 1.43
N GLY A 383 -23.94 -87.98 1.81
CA GLY A 383 -23.34 -89.22 1.32
C GLY A 383 -23.25 -90.43 2.27
N LYS A 384 -23.88 -90.45 3.45
CA LYS A 384 -23.58 -91.49 4.47
C LYS A 384 -24.38 -92.82 4.39
N ASN A 385 -25.62 -92.89 3.87
CA ASN A 385 -26.47 -94.12 3.94
C ASN A 385 -26.88 -94.68 2.56
N MET A 386 -27.00 -96.01 2.44
CA MET A 386 -27.32 -96.74 1.19
C MET A 386 -28.78 -97.21 1.14
N ILE A 387 -29.36 -97.26 -0.07
CA ILE A 387 -30.75 -97.67 -0.32
C ILE A 387 -30.77 -98.92 -1.23
N PHE A 388 -31.51 -99.96 -0.83
CA PHE A 388 -31.65 -101.26 -1.51
C PHE A 388 -33.09 -101.49 -2.01
N HIS A 389 -33.26 -101.99 -3.23
CA HIS A 389 -34.57 -102.25 -3.85
C HIS A 389 -34.60 -103.65 -4.49
N GLY A 390 -35.67 -104.42 -4.25
CA GLY A 390 -35.91 -105.72 -4.90
C GLY A 390 -35.73 -106.94 -3.99
N LEU A 391 -35.84 -108.13 -4.58
CA LEU A 391 -35.70 -109.43 -3.91
C LEU A 391 -34.25 -109.95 -4.05
N PHE A 392 -33.64 -110.43 -2.96
CA PHE A 392 -32.27 -110.92 -2.94
C PHE A 392 -32.22 -112.43 -2.62
N GLY A 393 -31.18 -113.16 -3.05
CA GLY A 393 -31.03 -114.61 -2.83
C GLY A 393 -31.82 -115.52 -3.79
N LYS A 394 -31.54 -116.84 -3.76
CA LYS A 394 -31.92 -117.79 -4.83
C LYS A 394 -33.43 -118.05 -5.01
N ASN A 395 -34.28 -117.60 -4.09
CA ASN A 395 -35.75 -117.66 -4.16
C ASN A 395 -36.43 -116.37 -3.65
N GLY A 396 -35.70 -115.24 -3.57
CA GLY A 396 -36.23 -113.97 -3.05
C GLY A 396 -36.38 -113.86 -1.52
N GLU A 397 -35.84 -114.83 -0.78
CA GLU A 397 -35.85 -114.88 0.70
C GLU A 397 -34.54 -114.38 1.35
N GLY A 398 -33.54 -113.99 0.56
CA GLY A 398 -32.29 -113.43 1.07
C GLY A 398 -32.40 -111.94 1.38
N GLU A 399 -31.60 -111.48 2.35
CA GLU A 399 -31.47 -110.07 2.71
C GLU A 399 -30.32 -109.40 1.97
N PRO A 400 -30.43 -108.11 1.57
CA PRO A 400 -29.31 -107.35 1.06
C PRO A 400 -28.26 -107.11 2.16
N THR A 401 -26.98 -107.12 1.78
CA THR A 401 -25.87 -106.88 2.72
C THR A 401 -25.76 -105.40 3.05
N ALA A 402 -26.34 -104.99 4.17
CA ALA A 402 -26.16 -103.65 4.72
C ALA A 402 -24.71 -103.46 5.22
N THR A 403 -24.16 -102.26 5.07
CA THR A 403 -22.81 -101.94 5.59
C THR A 403 -22.83 -100.85 6.66
N ARG A 404 -23.99 -100.19 6.90
CA ARG A 404 -24.14 -99.07 7.84
C ARG A 404 -25.52 -99.05 8.50
N VAL A 405 -25.58 -98.75 9.81
CA VAL A 405 -26.84 -98.52 10.54
C VAL A 405 -27.61 -97.37 9.89
N GLY A 406 -28.87 -97.59 9.53
CA GLY A 406 -29.73 -96.65 8.81
C GLY A 406 -29.83 -96.88 7.30
N ASP A 407 -29.21 -97.94 6.76
CA ASP A 407 -29.47 -98.40 5.38
C ASP A 407 -30.94 -98.84 5.23
N MET A 408 -31.57 -98.64 4.06
CA MET A 408 -33.02 -98.90 3.83
C MET A 408 -33.27 -99.96 2.76
N TRP A 409 -34.27 -100.83 2.94
CA TRP A 409 -34.65 -101.88 1.99
C TRP A 409 -36.16 -101.86 1.68
N TYR A 410 -36.47 -101.85 0.39
CA TYR A 410 -37.83 -101.83 -0.15
C TYR A 410 -38.11 -103.19 -0.82
N LYS A 411 -38.88 -104.04 -0.15
CA LYS A 411 -39.14 -105.42 -0.55
C LYS A 411 -40.55 -105.55 -1.18
N PRO A 412 -40.66 -105.96 -2.46
CA PRO A 412 -41.96 -106.25 -3.07
C PRO A 412 -42.65 -107.45 -2.40
N SER A 413 -43.95 -107.34 -2.08
CA SER A 413 -44.77 -108.38 -1.43
C SER A 413 -46.17 -108.42 -2.07
N GLY A 414 -46.30 -109.07 -3.24
CA GLY A 414 -47.55 -109.04 -4.03
C GLY A 414 -47.74 -107.72 -4.80
N GLU A 415 -48.93 -107.12 -4.72
CA GLU A 415 -49.21 -105.76 -5.27
C GLU A 415 -48.76 -104.63 -4.32
N ASP A 416 -48.25 -104.99 -3.14
CA ASP A 416 -47.87 -104.08 -2.06
C ASP A 416 -46.34 -104.06 -1.83
N ILE A 417 -45.86 -103.01 -1.18
CA ILE A 417 -44.44 -102.84 -0.83
C ILE A 417 -44.27 -102.83 0.69
N GLU A 418 -43.35 -103.67 1.18
CA GLU A 418 -42.93 -103.70 2.57
C GLU A 418 -41.62 -102.91 2.75
N PHE A 419 -41.57 -102.06 3.78
CA PHE A 419 -40.42 -101.19 4.05
C PHE A 419 -39.63 -101.67 5.28
N TYR A 420 -38.31 -101.79 5.14
CA TYR A 420 -37.39 -102.24 6.19
C TYR A 420 -36.20 -101.27 6.36
N ILE A 421 -35.66 -101.15 7.58
CA ILE A 421 -34.45 -100.37 7.90
C ILE A 421 -33.42 -101.21 8.66
N TRP A 422 -32.13 -101.02 8.38
CA TRP A 422 -31.04 -101.71 9.06
C TRP A 422 -30.69 -101.00 10.36
N ASP A 423 -30.88 -101.68 11.49
CA ASP A 423 -30.63 -101.11 12.82
C ASP A 423 -29.21 -101.35 13.35
N GLY A 424 -28.36 -101.99 12.54
CA GLY A 424 -27.00 -102.38 12.90
C GLY A 424 -26.84 -103.87 13.20
N THR A 425 -27.93 -104.62 13.37
CA THR A 425 -27.88 -106.06 13.65
C THR A 425 -28.83 -106.87 12.76
N VAL A 426 -30.04 -106.35 12.48
CA VAL A 426 -31.05 -107.00 11.64
C VAL A 426 -31.82 -105.98 10.80
N TRP A 427 -32.52 -106.44 9.75
CA TRP A 427 -33.48 -105.63 9.01
C TRP A 427 -34.83 -105.59 9.74
N THR A 428 -35.26 -104.40 10.18
CA THR A 428 -36.49 -104.20 10.97
C THR A 428 -37.63 -103.64 10.10
N PHE A 429 -38.81 -104.29 10.13
CA PHE A 429 -40.01 -103.89 9.40
C PHE A 429 -40.66 -102.62 9.95
N ILE A 430 -41.09 -101.72 9.06
CA ILE A 430 -41.71 -100.44 9.42
C ILE A 430 -43.21 -100.42 9.07
N MET A 431 -43.58 -100.75 7.82
CA MET A 431 -44.95 -100.61 7.32
C MET A 431 -45.24 -101.37 6.02
N SER A 432 -46.54 -101.55 5.70
CA SER A 432 -47.08 -102.15 4.47
C SER A 432 -48.35 -101.41 4.03
N THR A 433 -48.71 -101.46 2.74
CA THR A 433 -49.79 -100.70 2.11
C THR A 433 -51.21 -101.30 2.25
N ALA A 434 -51.40 -102.47 2.87
CA ALA A 434 -52.67 -103.23 2.86
C ALA A 434 -53.70 -102.99 4.01
N LYS A 435 -53.58 -101.96 4.87
CA LYS A 435 -54.43 -101.79 6.08
C LYS A 435 -55.64 -100.83 5.97
N PHE A 436 -56.33 -100.78 4.83
CA PHE A 436 -57.33 -99.70 4.56
C PHE A 436 -58.83 -100.04 4.69
N ASP A 437 -59.27 -101.28 4.97
CA ASP A 437 -60.70 -101.65 4.89
C ASP A 437 -61.56 -101.51 6.17
N GLU A 438 -61.02 -101.02 7.29
CA GLU A 438 -61.79 -100.80 8.53
C GLU A 438 -62.58 -99.46 8.57
N ILE A 439 -62.76 -98.83 7.40
CA ILE A 439 -63.22 -97.43 7.26
C ILE A 439 -64.73 -97.29 6.97
N ALA A 440 -65.41 -98.33 6.46
CA ALA A 440 -66.77 -98.19 5.90
C ALA A 440 -67.88 -97.81 6.92
N ASN A 441 -67.74 -98.15 8.22
CA ASN A 441 -68.74 -97.80 9.24
C ASN A 441 -68.48 -96.46 9.97
N LYS A 442 -67.36 -95.77 9.69
CA LYS A 442 -67.15 -94.37 10.10
C LYS A 442 -67.83 -93.35 9.16
N VAL A 443 -68.38 -93.78 8.02
CA VAL A 443 -68.73 -92.91 6.88
C VAL A 443 -69.96 -92.00 7.13
N SER A 444 -70.98 -92.40 7.91
CA SER A 444 -72.14 -91.52 8.18
C SER A 444 -71.93 -90.51 9.32
N GLU A 445 -71.05 -90.80 10.29
CA GLU A 445 -70.61 -89.83 11.30
C GLU A 445 -69.62 -88.83 10.67
N VAL A 446 -68.77 -89.34 9.76
CA VAL A 446 -67.92 -88.54 8.87
C VAL A 446 -68.74 -87.61 7.98
N GLU A 447 -69.96 -87.88 7.51
CA GLU A 447 -70.70 -86.90 6.68
C GLU A 447 -71.14 -85.62 7.44
N SER A 448 -71.56 -85.74 8.69
CA SER A 448 -71.92 -84.60 9.56
C SER A 448 -70.67 -83.85 10.02
N ASP A 449 -69.63 -84.59 10.41
CA ASP A 449 -68.34 -84.03 10.77
C ASP A 449 -67.59 -83.47 9.56
N THR A 450 -67.81 -83.99 8.35
CA THR A 450 -67.24 -83.47 7.09
C THR A 450 -67.94 -82.18 6.71
N LYS A 451 -69.27 -82.04 6.86
CA LYS A 451 -69.93 -80.74 6.63
C LYS A 451 -69.47 -79.68 7.65
N ARG A 452 -69.35 -80.05 8.93
CA ARG A 452 -68.86 -79.15 9.99
C ARG A 452 -67.37 -78.85 9.86
N ALA A 453 -66.58 -79.80 9.37
CA ALA A 453 -65.16 -79.65 9.04
C ALA A 453 -64.96 -78.86 7.75
N VAL A 454 -65.85 -78.96 6.76
CA VAL A 454 -65.85 -78.15 5.53
C VAL A 454 -66.25 -76.72 5.85
N GLU A 455 -67.24 -76.47 6.71
CA GLU A 455 -67.55 -75.10 7.18
C GLU A 455 -66.42 -74.52 8.04
N LYS A 456 -65.83 -75.30 8.96
CA LYS A 456 -64.62 -74.88 9.68
C LYS A 456 -63.45 -74.65 8.73
N ALA A 457 -63.22 -75.52 7.74
CA ALA A 457 -62.16 -75.39 6.74
C ALA A 457 -62.39 -74.18 5.83
N ASN A 458 -63.64 -73.88 5.45
CA ASN A 458 -63.99 -72.69 4.67
C ASN A 458 -63.80 -71.40 5.50
N ASN A 459 -64.19 -71.38 6.77
CA ASN A 459 -63.90 -70.25 7.67
C ASN A 459 -62.40 -70.10 7.97
N ILE A 460 -61.67 -71.21 8.13
CA ILE A 460 -60.21 -71.23 8.25
C ILE A 460 -59.58 -70.71 6.95
N GLN A 461 -60.06 -71.11 5.77
CA GLN A 461 -59.57 -70.63 4.48
C GLN A 461 -59.85 -69.14 4.29
N ILE A 462 -61.01 -68.64 4.69
CA ILE A 462 -61.35 -67.21 4.69
C ILE A 462 -60.43 -66.44 5.65
N ASN A 463 -60.24 -66.94 6.88
CA ASN A 463 -59.31 -66.34 7.85
C ASN A 463 -57.85 -66.39 7.37
N VAL A 464 -57.43 -67.46 6.70
CA VAL A 464 -56.11 -67.58 6.07
C VAL A 464 -55.98 -66.58 4.92
N ASN A 465 -57.02 -66.39 4.10
CA ASN A 465 -57.01 -65.40 3.02
C ASN A 465 -56.95 -63.97 3.57
N HIS A 466 -57.67 -63.66 4.67
CA HIS A 466 -57.54 -62.39 5.38
C HIS A 466 -56.15 -62.20 5.98
N LEU A 467 -55.58 -63.23 6.63
CA LEU A 467 -54.20 -63.21 7.14
C LEU A 467 -53.18 -63.01 6.02
N VAL A 468 -53.36 -63.65 4.86
CA VAL A 468 -52.50 -63.47 3.69
C VAL A 468 -52.63 -62.04 3.14
N SER A 469 -53.83 -61.47 3.13
CA SER A 469 -54.06 -60.06 2.76
C SER A 469 -53.39 -59.10 3.76
N ASP A 470 -53.52 -59.35 5.06
CA ASP A 470 -52.91 -58.55 6.13
C ASP A 470 -51.38 -58.67 6.12
N ILE A 471 -50.84 -59.86 5.86
CA ILE A 471 -49.40 -60.10 5.65
C ILE A 471 -48.92 -59.36 4.39
N SER A 472 -49.71 -59.37 3.32
CA SER A 472 -49.38 -58.63 2.09
C SER A 472 -49.45 -57.11 2.29
N ALA A 473 -50.36 -56.61 3.13
CA ALA A 473 -50.40 -55.21 3.55
C ALA A 473 -49.21 -54.86 4.46
N MET A 474 -48.91 -55.67 5.48
CA MET A 474 -47.74 -55.51 6.34
C MET A 474 -46.44 -55.54 5.54
N ASN A 475 -46.29 -56.43 4.55
CA ASN A 475 -45.09 -56.49 3.71
C ASN A 475 -44.94 -55.23 2.85
N ARG A 476 -46.05 -54.64 2.38
CA ARG A 476 -46.03 -53.34 1.68
C ARG A 476 -45.67 -52.19 2.63
N ASP A 477 -46.21 -52.18 3.83
CA ASP A 477 -45.89 -51.17 4.85
C ASP A 477 -44.43 -51.28 5.31
N ILE A 478 -43.92 -52.50 5.54
CA ILE A 478 -42.52 -52.79 5.88
C ILE A 478 -41.60 -52.35 4.73
N SER A 479 -41.97 -52.65 3.48
CA SER A 479 -41.19 -52.20 2.32
C SER A 479 -41.16 -50.67 2.24
N THR A 480 -42.29 -50.01 2.51
CA THR A 480 -42.39 -48.55 2.53
C THR A 480 -41.59 -47.93 3.67
N ILE A 481 -41.63 -48.53 4.86
CA ILE A 481 -40.85 -48.11 6.03
C ILE A 481 -39.36 -48.31 5.75
N SER A 482 -38.95 -49.44 5.18
CA SER A 482 -37.57 -49.72 4.79
C SER A 482 -37.07 -48.73 3.74
N PHE A 483 -37.92 -48.38 2.76
CA PHE A 483 -37.61 -47.36 1.76
C PHE A 483 -37.44 -45.98 2.40
N LYS A 484 -38.38 -45.54 3.26
CA LYS A 484 -38.29 -44.25 3.97
C LYS A 484 -37.12 -44.21 4.95
N ALA A 485 -36.78 -45.31 5.60
CA ALA A 485 -35.61 -45.41 6.48
C ALA A 485 -34.30 -45.32 5.68
N SER A 486 -34.24 -45.95 4.52
CA SER A 486 -33.10 -45.85 3.61
C SER A 486 -32.95 -44.43 3.04
N GLU A 487 -34.07 -43.76 2.72
CA GLU A 487 -34.07 -42.37 2.27
C GLU A 487 -33.67 -41.40 3.39
N ALA A 488 -34.13 -41.63 4.63
CA ALA A 488 -33.70 -40.84 5.79
C ALA A 488 -32.19 -41.02 6.04
N TYR A 489 -31.69 -42.25 5.96
CA TYR A 489 -30.27 -42.56 6.12
C TYR A 489 -29.40 -41.91 5.02
N SER A 490 -29.87 -41.89 3.77
CA SER A 490 -29.16 -41.20 2.69
C SER A 490 -29.16 -39.67 2.87
N LYS A 491 -30.28 -39.09 3.35
CA LYS A 491 -30.37 -37.67 3.68
C LYS A 491 -29.42 -37.29 4.83
N VAL A 492 -29.31 -38.12 5.88
CA VAL A 492 -28.36 -37.92 6.98
C VAL A 492 -26.92 -37.94 6.47
N ARG A 493 -26.53 -38.93 5.65
CA ARG A 493 -25.18 -38.96 5.06
C ARG A 493 -24.89 -37.76 4.16
N SER A 494 -25.90 -37.26 3.44
CA SER A 494 -25.76 -36.03 2.65
C SER A 494 -25.55 -34.80 3.54
N VAL A 495 -26.22 -34.72 4.69
CA VAL A 495 -26.03 -33.65 5.67
C VAL A 495 -24.64 -33.72 6.30
N GLU A 496 -24.20 -34.89 6.74
CA GLU A 496 -22.83 -35.09 7.27
C GLU A 496 -21.76 -34.67 6.26
N GLY A 497 -21.91 -35.08 4.99
CA GLY A 497 -20.99 -34.65 3.92
C GLY A 497 -20.97 -33.14 3.70
N LYS A 498 -22.12 -32.47 3.79
CA LYS A 498 -22.20 -30.99 3.72
C LYS A 498 -21.57 -30.33 4.93
N THR A 499 -21.74 -30.88 6.13
CA THR A 499 -21.11 -30.38 7.36
C THR A 499 -19.60 -30.44 7.26
N VAL A 500 -19.02 -31.56 6.79
CA VAL A 500 -17.58 -31.69 6.55
C VAL A 500 -17.09 -30.69 5.49
N SER A 501 -17.87 -30.43 4.45
CA SER A 501 -17.54 -29.41 3.45
C SER A 501 -17.53 -27.98 4.01
N ILE A 502 -18.45 -27.68 4.94
CA ILE A 502 -18.51 -26.39 5.65
C ILE A 502 -17.30 -26.25 6.58
N GLU A 503 -16.95 -27.29 7.35
CA GLU A 503 -15.77 -27.30 8.22
C GLU A 503 -14.49 -27.02 7.43
N LYS A 504 -14.28 -27.71 6.30
CA LYS A 504 -13.13 -27.46 5.41
C LYS A 504 -13.10 -26.03 4.89
N SER A 505 -14.26 -25.46 4.55
CA SER A 505 -14.35 -24.08 4.08
C SER A 505 -14.03 -23.08 5.19
N VAL A 506 -14.47 -23.36 6.43
CA VAL A 506 -14.18 -22.54 7.62
C VAL A 506 -12.69 -22.59 7.98
N ASP A 507 -12.06 -23.76 7.92
CA ASP A 507 -10.62 -23.91 8.15
C ASP A 507 -9.81 -23.18 7.07
N GLY A 508 -10.23 -23.28 5.80
CA GLY A 508 -9.64 -22.51 4.71
C GLY A 508 -9.78 -20.99 4.89
N LEU A 509 -10.93 -20.52 5.39
CA LEU A 509 -11.13 -19.12 5.74
C LEU A 509 -10.23 -18.67 6.89
N LYS A 510 -10.02 -19.52 7.90
CA LYS A 510 -9.11 -19.24 9.03
C LYS A 510 -7.68 -19.04 8.55
N GLY A 511 -7.16 -19.94 7.70
CA GLY A 511 -5.81 -19.77 7.12
C GLY A 511 -5.66 -18.46 6.34
N ARG A 512 -6.68 -18.08 5.58
CA ARG A 512 -6.71 -16.79 4.87
C ARG A 512 -6.77 -15.59 5.82
N ILE A 513 -7.55 -15.68 6.91
CA ILE A 513 -7.64 -14.64 7.94
C ILE A 513 -6.28 -14.45 8.63
N THR A 514 -5.61 -15.52 9.04
CA THR A 514 -4.27 -15.45 9.66
C THR A 514 -3.24 -14.85 8.70
N THR A 515 -3.34 -15.16 7.40
CA THR A 515 -2.50 -14.54 6.36
C THR A 515 -2.74 -13.03 6.27
N VAL A 516 -4.00 -12.60 6.30
CA VAL A 516 -4.39 -11.18 6.28
C VAL A 516 -3.89 -10.46 7.54
N GLU A 517 -4.02 -11.07 8.72
CA GLU A 517 -3.53 -10.50 9.99
C GLU A 517 -2.02 -10.31 10.00
N THR A 518 -1.29 -11.32 9.55
CA THR A 518 0.18 -11.29 9.47
C THR A 518 0.64 -10.21 8.48
N THR A 519 0.01 -10.17 7.29
CA THR A 519 0.30 -9.17 6.26
C THR A 519 -0.04 -7.76 6.72
N SER A 520 -1.19 -7.56 7.37
CA SER A 520 -1.63 -6.26 7.86
C SER A 520 -0.70 -5.76 8.98
N THR A 521 -0.30 -6.64 9.91
CA THR A 521 0.66 -6.32 10.97
C THR A 521 2.03 -5.91 10.39
N SER A 522 2.53 -6.66 9.41
CA SER A 522 3.79 -6.31 8.73
C SER A 522 3.67 -4.98 7.97
N THR A 523 2.53 -4.72 7.34
CA THR A 523 2.27 -3.49 6.59
C THR A 523 2.23 -2.28 7.53
N THR A 524 1.54 -2.39 8.67
CA THR A 524 1.50 -1.35 9.70
C THR A 524 2.89 -1.02 10.24
N LYS A 525 3.74 -2.03 10.49
CA LYS A 525 5.14 -1.78 10.89
C LYS A 525 5.92 -0.98 9.85
N LYS A 526 5.86 -1.40 8.58
CA LYS A 526 6.53 -0.68 7.47
C LYS A 526 6.00 0.74 7.29
N LEU A 527 4.69 0.95 7.46
CA LEU A 527 4.09 2.29 7.39
C LEU A 527 4.59 3.20 8.50
N ASN A 528 4.73 2.70 9.73
CA ASN A 528 5.29 3.47 10.84
C ASN A 528 6.76 3.85 10.60
N GLU A 529 7.57 2.93 10.04
CA GLU A 529 8.96 3.22 9.65
C GLU A 529 9.06 4.27 8.53
N LEU A 530 8.17 4.18 7.54
CA LEU A 530 8.03 5.17 6.48
C LEU A 530 7.60 6.54 7.03
N GLU A 531 6.68 6.58 7.99
CA GLU A 531 6.24 7.83 8.64
C GLU A 531 7.41 8.53 9.34
N ILE A 532 8.22 7.78 10.11
CA ILE A 532 9.43 8.31 10.76
C ILE A 532 10.41 8.87 9.71
N THR A 533 10.61 8.14 8.60
CA THR A 533 11.51 8.56 7.52
C THR A 533 11.03 9.86 6.86
N VAL A 534 9.74 9.95 6.55
CA VAL A 534 9.09 11.12 5.95
C VAL A 534 9.18 12.33 6.88
N ASP A 535 9.00 12.14 8.19
CA ASP A 535 9.16 13.22 9.17
C ASP A 535 10.62 13.68 9.29
N GLY A 536 11.59 12.76 9.23
CA GLY A 536 13.02 13.11 9.16
C GLY A 536 13.40 13.91 7.91
N GLN A 537 12.85 13.54 6.74
CA GLN A 537 13.02 14.30 5.51
C GLN A 537 12.42 15.70 5.61
N LYS A 538 11.24 15.84 6.24
CA LYS A 538 10.60 17.14 6.47
C LYS A 538 11.47 18.07 7.33
N GLN A 539 12.10 17.55 8.38
CA GLN A 539 13.05 18.32 9.19
C GLN A 539 14.30 18.75 8.41
N THR A 540 14.82 17.86 7.55
CA THR A 540 15.96 18.17 6.68
C THR A 540 15.61 19.30 5.71
N LEU A 541 14.42 19.27 5.10
CA LEU A 541 13.94 20.31 4.19
C LEU A 541 13.79 21.67 4.87
N ALA A 542 13.25 21.70 6.11
CA ALA A 542 13.16 22.94 6.89
C ALA A 542 14.54 23.57 7.16
N THR A 543 15.55 22.73 7.42
CA THR A 543 16.95 23.17 7.61
C THR A 543 17.55 23.71 6.31
N MET A 544 17.27 23.05 5.18
CA MET A 544 17.70 23.51 3.85
C MET A 544 17.07 24.87 3.48
N GLN A 545 15.77 25.05 3.71
CA GLN A 545 15.09 26.34 3.49
C GLN A 545 15.71 27.45 4.34
N THR A 546 15.96 27.17 5.62
CA THR A 546 16.62 28.13 6.54
C THR A 546 18.01 28.52 6.04
N THR A 547 18.79 27.54 5.60
CA THR A 547 20.15 27.76 5.09
C THR A 547 20.14 28.57 3.79
N ALA A 548 19.26 28.23 2.84
CA ALA A 548 19.11 28.95 1.58
C ALA A 548 18.66 30.40 1.81
N ASN A 549 17.67 30.63 2.68
CA ASN A 549 17.22 31.97 3.06
C ASN A 549 18.33 32.79 3.74
N SER A 550 19.14 32.16 4.58
CA SER A 550 20.30 32.82 5.20
C SER A 550 21.36 33.21 4.16
N ALA A 551 21.66 32.32 3.22
CA ALA A 551 22.58 32.59 2.11
C ALA A 551 22.07 33.73 1.22
N LEU A 552 20.77 33.74 0.88
CA LEU A 552 20.14 34.80 0.08
C LEU A 552 20.20 36.15 0.80
N SER A 553 19.92 36.16 2.10
CA SER A 553 20.01 37.36 2.95
C SER A 553 21.43 37.92 3.00
N LYS A 554 22.43 37.07 3.22
CA LYS A 554 23.85 37.45 3.20
C LYS A 554 24.29 37.97 1.84
N ALA A 555 23.87 37.31 0.76
CA ALA A 555 24.17 37.73 -0.61
C ALA A 555 23.52 39.09 -0.95
N ASN A 556 22.30 39.37 -0.47
CA ASN A 556 21.66 40.67 -0.61
C ASN A 556 22.45 41.78 0.10
N VAL A 557 22.90 41.54 1.34
CA VAL A 557 23.74 42.51 2.09
C VAL A 557 25.07 42.75 1.37
N LEU A 558 25.70 41.68 0.86
CA LEU A 558 26.95 41.79 0.12
C LEU A 558 26.77 42.57 -1.19
N GLN A 559 25.65 42.36 -1.90
CA GLN A 559 25.29 43.13 -3.09
C GLN A 559 25.20 44.63 -2.78
N THR A 560 24.46 45.01 -1.75
CA THR A 560 24.34 46.42 -1.34
C THR A 560 25.71 47.03 -0.98
N THR A 561 26.57 46.26 -0.31
CA THR A 561 27.93 46.69 0.04
C THR A 561 28.76 46.94 -1.21
N VAL A 562 28.73 45.99 -2.16
CA VAL A 562 29.46 46.04 -3.42
C VAL A 562 28.97 47.18 -4.33
N ASP A 563 27.66 47.44 -4.37
CA ASP A 563 27.08 48.56 -5.11
C ASP A 563 27.55 49.90 -4.51
N GLY A 564 27.63 50.00 -3.17
CA GLY A 564 28.18 51.17 -2.49
C GLY A 564 29.67 51.40 -2.77
N VAL A 565 30.47 50.33 -2.82
CA VAL A 565 31.89 50.40 -3.24
C VAL A 565 32.00 50.88 -4.69
N THR A 566 31.15 50.37 -5.60
CA THR A 566 31.11 50.81 -7.01
C THR A 566 30.85 52.31 -7.12
N GLN A 567 29.89 52.82 -6.34
CA GLN A 567 29.55 54.25 -6.33
C GLN A 567 30.68 55.13 -5.75
N THR A 568 31.40 54.59 -4.75
CA THR A 568 32.57 55.26 -4.16
C THR A 568 33.71 55.33 -5.16
N LEU A 569 33.99 54.24 -5.91
CA LEU A 569 35.00 54.21 -6.96
C LEU A 569 34.72 55.28 -8.03
N ALA A 570 33.50 55.35 -8.54
CA ALA A 570 33.11 56.39 -9.51
C ALA A 570 33.31 57.82 -8.97
N SER A 571 33.06 58.02 -7.67
CA SER A 571 33.29 59.32 -7.01
C SER A 571 34.77 59.65 -6.86
N VAL A 572 35.61 58.64 -6.57
CA VAL A 572 37.08 58.77 -6.48
C VAL A 572 37.68 59.09 -7.84
N GLU A 573 37.24 58.41 -8.90
CA GLU A 573 37.64 58.71 -10.28
C GLU A 573 37.29 60.15 -10.65
N GLN A 574 36.07 60.59 -10.32
CA GLN A 574 35.64 61.96 -10.58
C GLN A 574 36.43 62.99 -9.76
N TRP A 575 36.74 62.69 -8.49
CA TRP A 575 37.59 63.54 -7.65
C TRP A 575 39.01 63.63 -8.21
N GLN A 576 39.61 62.50 -8.62
CA GLN A 576 40.93 62.47 -9.23
C GLN A 576 40.97 63.33 -10.51
N ASN A 577 39.94 63.24 -11.35
CA ASN A 577 39.80 64.05 -12.55
C ASN A 577 39.68 65.57 -12.24
N ASN A 578 39.14 65.93 -11.08
CA ASN A 578 38.91 67.32 -10.66
C ASN A 578 40.03 67.90 -9.76
N PHE A 579 41.01 67.10 -9.34
CA PHE A 579 42.05 67.52 -8.39
C PHE A 579 43.10 68.43 -9.06
N GLN A 580 43.06 69.74 -8.77
CA GLN A 580 44.04 70.73 -9.25
C GLN A 580 44.79 71.40 -8.08
N VAL A 581 46.11 71.31 -8.06
CA VAL A 581 47.02 72.01 -7.13
C VAL A 581 48.17 72.61 -7.95
N GLY A 582 48.31 73.94 -7.96
CA GLY A 582 49.23 74.67 -8.85
C GLY A 582 48.73 74.73 -10.30
N GLY A 583 49.22 75.69 -11.11
CA GLY A 583 48.81 75.81 -12.51
C GLY A 583 49.08 74.52 -13.30
N ARG A 584 48.18 74.14 -14.21
CA ARG A 584 48.36 72.93 -15.06
C ARG A 584 49.70 73.03 -15.81
N ASN A 585 50.60 72.06 -15.59
CA ASN A 585 51.75 71.88 -16.45
C ASN A 585 51.32 71.25 -17.79
N TRP A 586 51.66 71.89 -18.90
CA TRP A 586 51.32 71.47 -20.26
C TRP A 586 52.45 70.76 -21.01
N VAL A 587 53.59 70.53 -20.35
CA VAL A 587 54.71 69.80 -20.94
C VAL A 587 54.62 68.33 -20.53
N SER A 588 54.43 67.42 -21.49
CA SER A 588 54.51 65.98 -21.24
C SER A 588 55.97 65.53 -21.08
N GLU A 589 56.20 64.41 -20.36
CA GLU A 589 57.56 63.97 -19.97
C GLU A 589 58.33 65.09 -19.25
N SER A 590 57.60 65.95 -18.54
CA SER A 590 58.09 67.22 -18.01
C SER A 590 59.27 67.07 -17.06
N GLU A 591 59.36 65.97 -16.32
CA GLU A 591 60.44 65.77 -15.36
C GLU A 591 61.79 65.56 -16.05
N SER A 592 61.82 64.80 -17.14
CA SER A 592 63.02 64.43 -17.91
C SER A 592 62.90 64.87 -19.37
N PRO A 593 62.81 66.19 -19.64
CA PRO A 593 62.44 66.71 -20.95
C PRO A 593 63.54 66.49 -22.00
N LYS A 594 63.16 66.17 -23.23
CA LYS A 594 64.07 65.92 -24.36
C LYS A 594 63.83 66.88 -25.52
N PHE A 595 64.79 67.78 -25.79
CA PHE A 595 64.74 68.63 -26.97
C PHE A 595 64.89 67.79 -28.25
N ARG A 596 64.04 68.07 -29.23
CA ARG A 596 64.11 67.50 -30.58
C ARG A 596 64.99 68.39 -31.47
N PRO A 597 65.75 67.80 -32.42
CA PRO A 597 66.54 68.57 -33.38
C PRO A 597 65.66 69.43 -34.30
N TYR A 598 66.18 70.59 -34.72
CA TYR A 598 65.53 71.49 -35.69
C TYR A 598 66.54 72.01 -36.72
N GLN A 599 66.07 72.37 -37.93
CA GLN A 599 66.91 72.91 -39.04
C GLN A 599 68.19 72.08 -39.33
N GLY A 600 68.05 70.76 -39.38
CA GLY A 600 69.13 69.83 -39.73
C GLY A 600 70.20 69.62 -38.65
N ALA A 601 70.02 70.15 -37.45
CA ALA A 601 70.87 69.84 -36.30
C ALA A 601 70.67 68.39 -35.84
N SER A 602 71.65 67.84 -35.12
CA SER A 602 71.59 66.54 -34.44
C SER A 602 71.67 66.77 -32.93
N ILE A 603 70.79 66.12 -32.16
CA ILE A 603 70.77 66.18 -30.69
C ILE A 603 70.85 64.76 -30.14
N THR A 604 71.82 64.50 -29.28
CA THR A 604 71.93 63.24 -28.52
C THR A 604 71.56 63.48 -27.06
N HIS A 605 70.97 62.46 -26.42
CA HIS A 605 70.47 62.54 -25.04
C HIS A 605 71.14 61.50 -24.15
N SER A 606 71.48 61.89 -22.92
CA SER A 606 71.90 60.95 -21.87
C SER A 606 71.31 61.37 -20.52
N ILE A 607 70.89 60.40 -19.71
CA ILE A 607 70.40 60.67 -18.36
C ILE A 607 71.61 60.87 -17.44
N VAL A 608 71.60 61.95 -16.67
CA VAL A 608 72.68 62.33 -15.77
C VAL A 608 72.15 62.75 -14.40
N GLN A 609 72.98 62.58 -13.38
CA GLN A 609 72.75 63.15 -12.06
C GLN A 609 73.19 64.62 -12.05
N VAL A 610 72.40 65.51 -11.45
CA VAL A 610 72.79 66.91 -11.22
C VAL A 610 72.64 67.20 -9.72
N PRO A 611 73.73 67.07 -8.92
CA PRO A 611 73.69 67.16 -7.46
C PRO A 611 73.07 68.47 -6.95
N GLU A 612 73.37 69.60 -7.60
CA GLU A 612 72.86 70.93 -7.18
C GLU A 612 71.35 71.10 -7.35
N TRP A 613 70.69 70.25 -8.14
CA TRP A 613 69.22 70.21 -8.26
C TRP A 613 68.61 69.05 -7.48
N ASN A 614 69.44 68.22 -6.85
CA ASN A 614 69.05 66.92 -6.32
C ASN A 614 68.33 66.05 -7.40
N ALA A 615 68.73 66.22 -8.67
CA ALA A 615 68.08 65.56 -9.80
C ALA A 615 68.76 64.24 -10.12
N LYS A 616 67.98 63.15 -10.15
CA LYS A 616 68.48 61.82 -10.52
C LYS A 616 68.25 61.43 -11.98
N ASN A 617 67.46 62.21 -12.69
CA ASN A 617 66.97 61.91 -14.03
C ASN A 617 67.02 63.13 -14.96
N ALA A 618 67.93 64.08 -14.69
CA ALA A 618 68.12 65.20 -15.61
C ALA A 618 68.70 64.70 -16.94
N VAL A 619 68.39 65.39 -18.03
CA VAL A 619 68.75 64.94 -19.38
C VAL A 619 69.82 65.86 -19.96
N ARG A 620 71.03 65.34 -20.18
CA ARG A 620 72.11 66.01 -20.92
C ARG A 620 71.86 65.89 -22.41
N HIS A 621 72.01 67.02 -23.10
CA HIS A 621 71.81 67.22 -24.51
C HIS A 621 73.12 67.68 -25.14
N VAL A 622 73.58 66.99 -26.18
CA VAL A 622 74.71 67.42 -27.00
C VAL A 622 74.21 67.68 -28.42
N VAL A 623 74.34 68.92 -28.88
CA VAL A 623 73.83 69.42 -30.15
C VAL A 623 74.99 69.70 -31.11
N THR A 624 74.91 69.15 -32.32
CA THR A 624 75.93 69.30 -33.39
C THR A 624 75.26 69.47 -34.76
N GLY A 625 75.98 69.95 -35.78
CA GLY A 625 75.46 70.07 -37.17
C GLY A 625 74.35 71.12 -37.36
N GLY A 626 73.67 71.13 -38.51
CA GLY A 626 72.52 72.01 -38.82
C GLY A 626 72.84 73.29 -39.61
N THR A 627 71.82 73.87 -40.24
CA THR A 627 71.98 75.00 -41.20
C THR A 627 71.63 76.37 -40.63
N GLY A 628 70.92 76.44 -39.49
CA GLY A 628 70.49 77.68 -38.85
C GLY A 628 70.97 77.85 -37.41
N THR A 629 70.63 79.00 -36.81
CA THR A 629 70.89 79.33 -35.40
C THR A 629 69.86 78.71 -34.45
N ILE A 630 68.67 78.36 -34.94
CA ILE A 630 67.71 77.51 -34.21
C ILE A 630 68.16 76.07 -34.39
N CYS A 631 68.36 75.35 -33.28
CA CYS A 631 68.93 73.99 -33.33
C CYS A 631 68.09 72.95 -32.60
N GLY A 632 67.07 73.35 -31.83
CA GLY A 632 66.13 72.39 -31.27
C GLY A 632 64.87 73.00 -30.70
N THR A 633 63.86 72.17 -30.46
CA THR A 633 62.60 72.57 -29.80
C THR A 633 62.19 71.51 -28.77
N LEU A 634 61.56 71.93 -27.68
CA LEU A 634 60.91 71.01 -26.75
C LEU A 634 59.44 70.87 -27.15
N PRO A 635 58.98 69.68 -27.57
CA PRO A 635 57.58 69.47 -27.91
C PRO A 635 56.74 69.57 -26.62
N GLY A 636 55.99 70.66 -26.45
CA GLY A 636 54.79 70.60 -25.62
C GLY A 636 53.71 69.90 -26.44
N ASN A 637 52.84 69.10 -25.81
CA ASN A 637 51.59 68.70 -26.44
C ASN A 637 50.93 69.98 -26.98
N ILE A 638 50.79 70.11 -28.30
CA ILE A 638 50.44 71.36 -28.98
C ILE A 638 49.17 71.90 -28.33
N ILE A 639 49.28 72.99 -27.56
CA ILE A 639 48.13 73.78 -27.14
C ILE A 639 47.61 74.42 -28.42
N THR A 640 46.66 73.76 -29.07
CA THR A 640 46.07 74.18 -30.35
C THR A 640 45.28 75.48 -30.21
N TYR A 641 44.93 75.88 -28.97
CA TYR A 641 44.24 77.13 -28.66
C TYR A 641 44.78 77.73 -27.36
N VAL A 642 45.71 78.67 -27.49
CA VAL A 642 46.17 79.52 -26.38
C VAL A 642 45.06 80.53 -26.07
N LYS A 643 44.64 80.65 -24.81
CA LYS A 643 43.54 81.57 -24.45
C LYS A 643 43.94 83.01 -24.77
N ASN A 644 43.07 83.74 -25.47
CA ASN A 644 43.28 85.16 -25.76
C ASN A 644 43.53 85.95 -24.47
N ASN A 645 44.46 86.91 -24.53
CA ASN A 645 44.77 87.83 -23.43
C ASN A 645 45.29 87.14 -22.14
N THR A 646 45.75 85.88 -22.23
CA THR A 646 46.24 85.11 -21.07
C THR A 646 47.78 85.12 -21.03
N SER A 647 48.33 85.19 -19.81
CA SER A 647 49.78 85.07 -19.59
C SER A 647 50.15 83.62 -19.34
N TYR A 648 51.31 83.20 -19.83
CA TYR A 648 51.87 81.88 -19.63
C TYR A 648 53.31 82.00 -19.13
N VAL A 649 53.69 81.12 -18.21
CA VAL A 649 55.07 81.00 -17.71
C VAL A 649 55.67 79.72 -18.26
N HIS A 650 56.73 79.85 -19.06
CA HIS A 650 57.56 78.72 -19.47
C HIS A 650 58.77 78.65 -18.55
N SER A 651 58.95 77.56 -17.81
CA SER A 651 60.14 77.34 -16.99
C SER A 651 60.79 75.99 -17.21
N ILE A 652 62.11 75.93 -17.07
CA ILE A 652 62.88 74.68 -17.16
C ILE A 652 64.21 74.88 -16.42
N TYR A 653 64.68 73.87 -15.71
CA TYR A 653 66.03 73.89 -15.15
C TYR A 653 67.04 73.63 -16.25
N VAL A 654 68.09 74.45 -16.32
CA VAL A 654 69.14 74.36 -17.34
C VAL A 654 70.51 74.54 -16.69
N LYS A 655 71.44 73.66 -17.04
CA LYS A 655 72.87 73.75 -16.73
C LYS A 655 73.62 73.72 -18.04
N ASN A 656 74.37 74.79 -18.34
CA ASN A 656 75.22 74.83 -19.52
C ASN A 656 76.55 74.12 -19.20
N ASN A 657 76.79 72.97 -19.83
CA ASN A 657 77.99 72.18 -19.65
C ASN A 657 79.09 72.55 -20.68
N GLY A 658 78.74 73.32 -21.71
CA GLY A 658 79.63 73.69 -22.81
C GLY A 658 80.32 75.04 -22.61
N ASP A 659 81.07 75.44 -23.63
CA ASP A 659 81.86 76.68 -23.68
C ASP A 659 81.15 77.84 -24.40
N LYS A 660 79.98 77.59 -25.00
CA LYS A 660 79.17 78.59 -25.72
C LYS A 660 77.95 79.01 -24.92
N ARG A 661 77.57 80.30 -25.03
CA ARG A 661 76.31 80.81 -24.49
C ARG A 661 75.14 80.12 -25.19
N ILE A 662 74.14 79.71 -24.40
CA ILE A 662 72.93 79.09 -24.92
C ILE A 662 71.76 80.05 -24.78
N ARG A 663 70.96 80.18 -25.83
CA ARG A 663 69.76 81.02 -25.83
C ARG A 663 68.52 80.13 -25.82
N PHE A 664 67.73 80.22 -24.76
CA PHE A 664 66.39 79.62 -24.70
C PHE A 664 65.36 80.69 -24.98
N SER A 665 64.43 80.41 -25.88
CA SER A 665 63.32 81.30 -26.17
C SER A 665 62.00 80.55 -26.10
N ASN A 666 60.91 81.30 -25.97
CA ASN A 666 59.59 80.80 -26.33
C ASN A 666 59.15 81.43 -27.65
N ASN A 667 58.19 80.78 -28.33
CA ASN A 667 57.60 81.32 -29.56
C ASN A 667 56.73 82.57 -29.35
N LEU A 668 56.73 83.14 -28.14
CA LEU A 668 56.00 84.36 -27.75
C LEU A 668 56.94 85.56 -27.58
N GLY A 669 58.18 85.46 -28.09
CA GLY A 669 59.13 86.56 -28.17
C GLY A 669 59.94 86.82 -26.88
N LYS A 670 59.89 85.92 -25.90
CA LYS A 670 60.72 86.02 -24.69
C LYS A 670 61.93 85.09 -24.79
N THR A 671 63.04 85.58 -24.27
CA THR A 671 64.34 84.92 -24.34
C THR A 671 65.04 85.04 -22.99
N ASP A 672 65.77 83.99 -22.62
CA ASP A 672 66.76 84.01 -21.55
C ASP A 672 68.04 83.31 -22.03
N TYR A 673 69.18 83.70 -21.46
CA TYR A 673 70.49 83.19 -21.81
C TYR A 673 71.08 82.41 -20.64
N VAL A 674 71.79 81.32 -20.93
CA VAL A 674 72.56 80.55 -19.96
C VAL A 674 74.02 80.58 -20.39
N GLU A 675 74.83 81.30 -19.61
CA GLU A 675 76.28 81.43 -19.88
C GLU A 675 77.01 80.11 -19.66
N PRO A 676 78.20 79.91 -20.25
CA PRO A 676 79.05 78.75 -19.98
C PRO A 676 79.24 78.52 -18.47
N GLY A 677 78.98 77.29 -18.00
CA GLY A 677 79.08 76.91 -16.58
C GLY A 677 77.92 77.37 -15.68
N GLN A 678 76.96 78.15 -16.18
CA GLN A 678 75.82 78.62 -15.39
C GLN A 678 74.75 77.52 -15.23
N SER A 679 74.17 77.43 -14.03
CA SER A 679 73.04 76.55 -13.69
C SER A 679 71.90 77.40 -13.10
N LYS A 680 70.71 77.36 -13.71
CA LYS A 680 69.53 78.10 -13.24
C LYS A 680 68.22 77.50 -13.75
N ARG A 681 67.09 77.81 -13.10
CA ARG A 681 65.74 77.63 -13.68
C ARG A 681 65.41 78.87 -14.49
N ILE A 682 65.32 78.74 -15.81
CA ILE A 682 64.89 79.86 -16.65
C ILE A 682 63.38 80.05 -16.51
N SER A 683 62.91 81.29 -16.66
CA SER A 683 61.48 81.64 -16.61
C SER A 683 61.17 82.67 -17.70
N LEU A 684 60.34 82.26 -18.67
CA LEU A 684 59.94 83.08 -19.80
C LEU A 684 58.44 83.36 -19.68
N VAL A 685 58.10 84.54 -19.15
CA VAL A 685 56.71 84.99 -18.97
C VAL A 685 56.28 85.80 -20.19
N ALA A 686 55.28 85.30 -20.91
CA ALA A 686 54.75 85.97 -22.10
C ALA A 686 53.22 86.00 -22.11
N LYS A 687 52.67 87.07 -22.69
CA LYS A 687 51.22 87.27 -22.86
C LYS A 687 50.85 87.02 -24.31
N HIS A 688 49.85 86.18 -24.55
CA HIS A 688 49.39 85.86 -25.89
C HIS A 688 48.41 86.94 -26.41
N LEU A 689 48.71 87.54 -27.57
CA LEU A 689 47.92 88.65 -28.13
C LEU A 689 47.10 88.27 -29.38
N GLU A 690 47.58 87.46 -30.33
CA GLU A 690 46.79 86.89 -31.46
C GLU A 690 47.40 85.57 -31.98
N ASN A 691 46.58 84.70 -32.60
CA ASN A 691 46.83 83.31 -33.06
C ASN A 691 48.25 82.98 -33.56
N LEU A 692 49.12 82.49 -32.67
CA LEU A 692 50.38 81.83 -33.00
C LEU A 692 50.29 80.31 -32.82
N ALA A 693 50.96 79.57 -33.70
CA ALA A 693 50.73 78.13 -33.92
C ALA A 693 51.24 77.15 -32.84
N ALA A 694 51.99 77.57 -31.81
CA ALA A 694 52.41 76.70 -30.71
C ALA A 694 53.14 77.44 -29.55
N MET A 695 52.90 77.02 -28.30
CA MET A 695 53.75 77.36 -27.13
C MET A 695 54.79 76.25 -26.90
N GLN A 696 56.07 76.55 -27.14
CA GLN A 696 57.17 75.60 -26.97
C GLN A 696 58.46 76.32 -26.51
N PHE A 697 59.40 75.56 -25.94
CA PHE A 697 60.79 76.03 -25.79
C PHE A 697 61.53 75.88 -27.11
N VAL A 698 62.29 76.91 -27.47
CA VAL A 698 63.12 76.96 -28.67
C VAL A 698 64.56 77.21 -28.25
N LEU A 699 65.44 76.34 -28.73
CA LEU A 699 66.86 76.36 -28.46
C LEU A 699 67.61 77.04 -29.60
N TYR A 700 68.40 78.05 -29.25
CA TYR A 700 69.25 78.80 -30.15
C TYR A 700 70.73 78.69 -29.74
N ARG A 701 71.59 78.63 -30.75
CA ARG A 701 73.05 78.82 -30.66
C ARG A 701 73.45 80.16 -31.29
N SER A 702 74.62 80.68 -30.94
CA SER A 702 75.10 81.99 -31.41
C SER A 702 75.36 82.02 -32.92
N THR A 703 76.03 81.00 -33.45
CA THR A 703 76.26 80.81 -34.88
C THR A 703 75.89 79.39 -35.30
N ASN A 704 75.64 79.14 -36.58
CA ASN A 704 75.29 77.80 -37.07
C ASN A 704 76.46 76.79 -37.06
N ALA A 705 77.69 77.23 -36.73
CA ALA A 705 78.84 76.36 -36.54
C ALA A 705 79.00 75.86 -35.09
N ASP A 706 78.35 76.53 -34.12
CA ASP A 706 78.50 76.20 -32.70
C ASP A 706 77.84 74.86 -32.35
N SER A 707 78.53 74.09 -31.51
CA SER A 707 77.97 72.91 -30.81
C SER A 707 77.56 73.31 -29.40
N LEU A 708 76.45 72.76 -28.90
CA LEU A 708 75.95 73.04 -27.54
C LEU A 708 75.98 71.79 -26.69
N ASP A 709 76.31 71.93 -25.41
CA ASP A 709 76.21 70.86 -24.41
C ASP A 709 75.54 71.40 -23.15
N PHE A 710 74.38 70.86 -22.81
CA PHE A 710 73.61 71.35 -21.67
C PHE A 710 72.73 70.27 -21.07
N THR A 711 72.42 70.40 -19.79
CA THR A 711 71.52 69.50 -19.07
C THR A 711 70.24 70.23 -18.74
N VAL A 712 69.09 69.57 -18.90
CA VAL A 712 67.78 70.10 -18.53
C VAL A 712 67.02 69.17 -17.60
N TRP A 713 66.13 69.75 -16.79
CA TRP A 713 65.26 69.02 -15.86
C TRP A 713 63.97 69.80 -15.62
N ARG A 714 62.86 69.11 -15.34
CA ARG A 714 61.60 69.72 -14.86
C ARG A 714 61.12 70.92 -15.68
N ALA A 715 60.79 70.67 -16.95
CA ALA A 715 60.12 71.64 -17.81
C ALA A 715 58.65 71.84 -17.39
N GLN A 716 58.18 73.08 -17.42
CA GLN A 716 56.81 73.43 -17.12
C GLN A 716 56.33 74.59 -17.99
N ILE A 717 55.13 74.47 -18.53
CA ILE A 717 54.37 75.57 -19.13
C ILE A 717 53.07 75.64 -18.34
N GLU A 718 52.74 76.80 -17.78
CA GLU A 718 51.54 77.00 -16.96
C GLU A 718 50.85 78.34 -17.25
N GLU A 719 49.53 78.39 -17.05
CA GLU A 719 48.76 79.65 -17.09
C GLU A 719 49.10 80.52 -15.88
N GLY A 720 49.48 81.77 -16.10
CA GLY A 720 49.83 82.71 -15.05
C GLY A 720 50.91 83.72 -15.46
N ASN A 721 51.22 84.62 -14.54
CA ASN A 721 52.31 85.59 -14.66
C ASN A 721 53.38 85.43 -13.57
N GLN A 722 53.24 84.41 -12.71
CA GLN A 722 54.17 84.07 -11.64
C GLN A 722 54.62 82.62 -11.81
N LEU A 723 55.90 82.38 -11.56
CA LEU A 723 56.49 81.05 -11.57
C LEU A 723 56.02 80.25 -10.35
N THR A 724 55.51 79.04 -10.55
CA THR A 724 55.20 78.11 -9.45
C THR A 724 56.23 76.99 -9.32
N ASP A 725 56.15 76.23 -8.22
CA ASP A 725 56.91 75.00 -8.07
C ASP A 725 56.53 73.99 -9.16
N TRP A 726 57.51 73.20 -9.60
CA TRP A 726 57.27 72.22 -10.64
C TRP A 726 56.24 71.17 -10.20
N SER A 727 55.23 70.96 -11.04
CA SER A 727 54.34 69.81 -10.96
C SER A 727 54.39 69.02 -12.28
N PRO A 728 54.30 67.68 -12.25
CA PRO A 728 54.20 66.89 -13.47
C PRO A 728 52.90 67.23 -14.21
N ALA A 729 52.91 67.12 -15.54
CA ALA A 729 51.69 67.27 -16.32
C ALA A 729 50.63 66.25 -15.85
N PRO A 730 49.32 66.56 -15.90
CA PRO A 730 48.27 65.64 -15.46
C PRO A 730 48.36 64.25 -16.11
N GLU A 731 48.74 64.20 -17.39
CA GLU A 731 49.04 62.98 -18.13
C GLU A 731 50.23 62.18 -17.56
N ASP A 732 51.20 62.82 -16.91
CA ASP A 732 52.35 62.19 -16.25
C ASP A 732 52.01 61.68 -14.82
N LYS A 733 50.83 62.04 -14.25
CA LYS A 733 50.39 61.66 -12.88
C LYS A 733 49.55 60.38 -12.80
N ALA A 734 49.07 59.85 -13.92
CA ALA A 734 48.16 58.71 -13.93
C ALA A 734 48.92 57.38 -14.05
N GLN A 735 49.19 56.73 -12.90
CA GLN A 735 49.32 55.28 -12.87
C GLN A 735 47.94 54.67 -12.65
N THR A 736 47.26 54.38 -13.76
CA THR A 736 45.88 53.89 -13.91
C THR A 736 45.67 52.43 -13.45
N THR A 737 46.59 51.83 -12.70
CA THR A 737 46.58 50.37 -12.46
C THR A 737 45.76 49.93 -11.25
N LYS A 738 45.84 50.64 -10.11
CA LYS A 738 45.19 50.16 -8.87
C LYS A 738 43.67 50.32 -8.84
N VAL A 739 43.11 51.36 -9.46
CA VAL A 739 41.64 51.56 -9.53
C VAL A 739 41.01 50.48 -10.42
N ASN A 740 41.61 50.23 -11.58
CA ASN A 740 41.16 49.18 -12.51
C ASN A 740 41.24 47.76 -11.91
N GLU A 741 42.27 47.47 -11.10
CA GLU A 741 42.38 46.20 -10.37
C GLU A 741 41.24 46.01 -9.35
N ILE A 742 40.85 47.08 -8.65
CA ILE A 742 39.73 47.05 -7.69
C ILE A 742 38.39 46.92 -8.42
N GLU A 743 38.18 47.62 -9.54
CA GLU A 743 36.99 47.45 -10.38
C GLU A 743 36.83 46.01 -10.87
N THR A 744 37.92 45.42 -11.38
CA THR A 744 37.92 44.02 -11.83
C THR A 744 37.55 43.07 -10.69
N THR A 745 38.05 43.33 -9.48
CA THR A 745 37.72 42.56 -8.27
C THR A 745 36.25 42.73 -7.88
N VAL A 746 35.72 43.95 -7.90
CA VAL A 746 34.32 44.28 -7.60
C VAL A 746 33.36 43.56 -8.55
N ASP A 747 33.66 43.54 -9.84
CA ASP A 747 32.85 42.84 -10.84
C ASP A 747 32.91 41.31 -10.67
N GLY A 748 34.07 40.77 -10.30
CA GLY A 748 34.21 39.37 -9.90
C GLY A 748 33.34 39.01 -8.69
N VAL A 749 33.29 39.88 -7.68
CA VAL A 749 32.42 39.71 -6.51
C VAL A 749 30.94 39.82 -6.88
N LYS A 750 30.52 40.78 -7.73
CA LYS A 750 29.13 40.86 -8.24
C LYS A 750 28.70 39.58 -8.94
N THR A 751 29.58 39.02 -9.76
CA THR A 751 29.32 37.77 -10.48
C THR A 751 29.13 36.61 -9.49
N THR A 752 30.01 36.53 -8.49
CA THR A 752 29.92 35.51 -7.43
C THR A 752 28.64 35.65 -6.60
N VAL A 753 28.27 36.86 -6.19
CA VAL A 753 27.03 37.15 -5.45
C VAL A 753 25.80 36.73 -6.26
N THR A 754 25.77 37.05 -7.55
CA THR A 754 24.69 36.65 -8.45
C THR A 754 24.56 35.13 -8.51
N SER A 755 25.69 34.41 -8.70
CA SER A 755 25.71 32.95 -8.71
C SER A 755 25.21 32.34 -7.40
N VAL A 756 25.58 32.91 -6.25
CA VAL A 756 25.11 32.46 -4.93
C VAL A 756 23.60 32.66 -4.79
N LYS A 757 23.06 33.81 -5.22
CA LYS A 757 21.60 34.06 -5.18
C LYS A 757 20.85 33.06 -6.06
N THR A 758 21.28 32.87 -7.31
CA THR A 758 20.66 31.88 -8.21
C THR A 758 20.69 30.47 -7.64
N THR A 759 21.81 30.08 -7.01
CA THR A 759 21.94 28.75 -6.39
C THR A 759 21.02 28.61 -5.16
N ALA A 760 20.97 29.64 -4.30
CA ALA A 760 20.12 29.66 -3.12
C ALA A 760 18.62 29.64 -3.49
N ASP A 761 18.22 30.44 -4.48
CA ASP A 761 16.84 30.46 -4.99
C ASP A 761 16.44 29.12 -5.60
N SER A 762 17.33 28.49 -6.38
CA SER A 762 17.10 27.15 -6.92
C SER A 762 16.94 26.09 -5.83
N ALA A 763 17.80 26.14 -4.80
CA ALA A 763 17.71 25.25 -3.65
C ALA A 763 16.40 25.45 -2.87
N LEU A 764 15.97 26.70 -2.66
CA LEU A 764 14.72 27.03 -1.99
C LEU A 764 13.51 26.51 -2.78
N SER A 765 13.48 26.73 -4.10
CA SER A 765 12.42 26.24 -4.98
C SER A 765 12.31 24.71 -4.95
N LYS A 766 13.45 23.99 -5.08
CA LYS A 766 13.48 22.52 -5.00
C LYS A 766 13.05 22.01 -3.63
N ALA A 767 13.46 22.67 -2.55
CA ALA A 767 13.08 22.29 -1.19
C ALA A 767 11.56 22.42 -0.99
N THR A 768 10.95 23.52 -1.45
CA THR A 768 9.49 23.73 -1.40
C THR A 768 8.71 22.72 -2.24
N GLN A 769 9.20 22.40 -3.43
CA GLN A 769 8.58 21.38 -4.28
C GLN A 769 8.66 19.98 -3.61
N THR A 770 9.81 19.64 -3.04
CA THR A 770 10.02 18.37 -2.34
C THR A 770 9.16 18.30 -1.07
N GLU A 771 9.01 19.39 -0.32
CA GLU A 771 8.13 19.47 0.86
C GLU A 771 6.66 19.17 0.51
N THR A 772 6.21 19.65 -0.66
CA THR A 772 4.87 19.35 -1.18
C THR A 772 4.71 17.84 -1.44
N THR A 773 5.69 17.21 -2.08
CA THR A 773 5.70 15.75 -2.31
C THR A 773 5.73 14.95 -1.01
N VAL A 774 6.60 15.33 -0.05
CA VAL A 774 6.71 14.68 1.27
C VAL A 774 5.40 14.78 2.05
N SER A 775 4.72 15.94 2.01
CA SER A 775 3.41 16.13 2.65
C SER A 775 2.31 15.28 1.99
N GLY A 776 2.35 15.13 0.65
CA GLY A 776 1.48 14.21 -0.09
C GLY A 776 1.70 12.75 0.32
N LEU A 777 2.96 12.31 0.38
CA LEU A 777 3.33 10.97 0.84
C LEU A 777 2.86 10.69 2.27
N LYS A 778 2.99 11.66 3.19
CA LYS A 778 2.46 11.52 4.55
C LYS A 778 0.95 11.27 4.57
N THR A 779 0.22 11.98 3.73
CA THR A 779 -1.24 11.80 3.58
C THR A 779 -1.58 10.41 3.03
N THR A 780 -0.82 9.94 2.03
CA THR A 780 -0.97 8.58 1.49
C THR A 780 -0.69 7.52 2.55
N ILE A 781 0.39 7.66 3.34
CA ILE A 781 0.74 6.72 4.43
C ILE A 781 -0.42 6.61 5.43
N SER A 782 -0.98 7.73 5.90
CA SER A 782 -2.13 7.72 6.83
C SER A 782 -3.38 7.05 6.25
N SER A 783 -3.65 7.26 4.95
CA SER A 783 -4.76 6.60 4.24
C SER A 783 -4.58 5.07 4.15
N VAL A 784 -3.36 4.63 3.80
CA VAL A 784 -3.04 3.20 3.75
C VAL A 784 -3.09 2.57 5.15
N GLN A 785 -2.62 3.27 6.19
CA GLN A 785 -2.71 2.82 7.57
C GLN A 785 -4.16 2.65 8.04
N THR A 786 -5.03 3.60 7.69
CA THR A 786 -6.48 3.50 7.97
C THR A 786 -7.09 2.28 7.27
N THR A 787 -6.70 2.04 6.02
CA THR A 787 -7.17 0.88 5.24
C THR A 787 -6.68 -0.45 5.84
N ALA A 788 -5.41 -0.54 6.24
CA ALA A 788 -4.82 -1.72 6.88
C ALA A 788 -5.50 -2.03 8.23
N ASN A 789 -5.72 -1.01 9.07
CA ASN A 789 -6.43 -1.16 10.34
C ASN A 789 -7.89 -1.59 10.16
N SER A 790 -8.56 -1.06 9.12
CA SER A 790 -9.92 -1.47 8.77
C SER A 790 -9.98 -2.92 8.31
N ALA A 791 -9.01 -3.36 7.50
CA ALA A 791 -8.89 -4.74 7.06
C ALA A 791 -8.62 -5.69 8.24
N LEU A 792 -7.75 -5.30 9.19
CA LEU A 792 -7.49 -6.05 10.41
C LEU A 792 -8.75 -6.20 11.26
N THR A 793 -9.47 -5.10 11.48
CA THR A 793 -10.74 -5.12 12.23
C THR A 793 -11.76 -6.07 11.60
N LYS A 794 -11.89 -6.04 10.26
CA LYS A 794 -12.78 -6.96 9.53
C LYS A 794 -12.32 -8.41 9.64
N ALA A 795 -11.02 -8.67 9.60
CA ALA A 795 -10.45 -10.01 9.77
C ALA A 795 -10.78 -10.59 11.16
N THR A 796 -10.62 -9.80 12.22
CA THR A 796 -10.97 -10.20 13.60
C THR A 796 -12.48 -10.44 13.77
N GLN A 797 -13.33 -9.65 13.13
CA GLN A 797 -14.79 -9.88 13.12
C GLN A 797 -15.17 -11.18 12.39
N LEU A 798 -14.49 -11.47 11.28
CA LEU A 798 -14.65 -12.71 10.52
C LEU A 798 -14.18 -13.92 11.33
N GLU A 799 -13.07 -13.82 12.07
CA GLU A 799 -12.61 -14.88 12.97
C GLU A 799 -13.65 -15.17 14.06
N THR A 800 -14.20 -14.12 14.67
CA THR A 800 -15.27 -14.25 15.68
C THR A 800 -16.48 -14.99 15.09
N THR A 801 -16.89 -14.62 13.87
CA THR A 801 -18.01 -15.26 13.17
C THR A 801 -17.71 -16.72 12.84
N ALA A 802 -16.50 -17.02 12.35
CA ALA A 802 -16.06 -18.37 12.04
C ALA A 802 -16.08 -19.28 13.29
N ASN A 803 -15.64 -18.77 14.43
CA ASN A 803 -15.68 -19.48 15.71
C ASN A 803 -17.13 -19.81 16.14
N VAL A 804 -18.07 -18.87 15.98
CA VAL A 804 -19.50 -19.10 16.28
C VAL A 804 -20.11 -20.16 15.37
N ILE A 805 -19.80 -20.14 14.07
CA ILE A 805 -20.28 -21.14 13.11
C ILE A 805 -19.76 -22.52 13.52
N ARG A 806 -18.47 -22.64 13.88
CA ARG A 806 -17.88 -23.90 14.34
C ARG A 806 -18.55 -24.43 15.60
N GLN A 807 -18.84 -23.55 16.57
CA GLN A 807 -19.56 -23.93 17.77
C GLN A 807 -20.95 -24.46 17.43
N THR A 808 -21.69 -23.77 16.56
CA THR A 808 -23.01 -24.21 16.09
C THR A 808 -22.94 -25.58 15.40
N VAL A 809 -21.93 -25.81 14.55
CA VAL A 809 -21.71 -27.10 13.88
C VAL A 809 -21.46 -28.21 14.90
N THR A 810 -20.64 -27.94 15.92
CA THR A 810 -20.35 -28.90 17.01
C THR A 810 -21.62 -29.25 17.80
N GLU A 811 -22.45 -28.26 18.10
CA GLU A 811 -23.73 -28.46 18.79
C GLU A 811 -24.72 -29.29 17.94
N ILE A 812 -24.77 -29.05 16.63
CA ILE A 812 -25.59 -29.85 15.71
C ILE A 812 -25.12 -31.31 15.66
N GLN A 813 -23.81 -31.56 15.62
CA GLN A 813 -23.24 -32.92 15.67
C GLN A 813 -23.60 -33.64 16.99
N GLY A 814 -23.57 -32.93 18.11
CA GLY A 814 -24.04 -33.44 19.40
C GLY A 814 -25.52 -33.84 19.38
N ASN A 815 -26.39 -32.94 18.91
CA ASN A 815 -27.84 -33.20 18.82
C ASN A 815 -28.18 -34.39 17.90
N ILE A 816 -27.40 -34.63 16.83
CA ILE A 816 -27.58 -35.81 15.96
C ILE A 816 -27.23 -37.10 16.72
N THR A 817 -26.21 -37.06 17.57
CA THR A 817 -25.76 -38.21 18.37
C THR A 817 -26.82 -38.62 19.40
N ASP A 818 -27.54 -37.65 19.99
CA ASP A 818 -28.58 -37.86 21.01
C ASP A 818 -29.86 -38.55 20.49
N ILE A 819 -30.05 -38.65 19.17
CA ILE A 819 -31.17 -39.37 18.54
C ILE A 819 -30.92 -40.90 18.49
N THR A 820 -29.73 -41.38 18.87
CA THR A 820 -29.38 -42.81 18.88
C THR A 820 -30.08 -43.55 20.03
N ASN A 821 -30.68 -44.72 19.75
CA ASN A 821 -31.31 -45.55 20.77
C ASN A 821 -30.28 -46.00 21.82
N LYS A 822 -30.42 -45.55 23.08
CA LYS A 822 -29.52 -45.92 24.18
C LYS A 822 -29.72 -47.35 24.69
N PHE A 823 -30.68 -48.11 24.15
CA PHE A 823 -30.79 -49.56 24.39
C PHE A 823 -29.89 -50.34 23.40
N PRO A 824 -28.78 -50.96 23.85
CA PRO A 824 -27.65 -51.34 22.98
C PRO A 824 -27.88 -52.54 22.06
N ASN A 825 -28.91 -53.37 22.30
CA ASN A 825 -29.22 -54.50 21.42
C ASN A 825 -30.74 -54.82 21.42
N PRO A 826 -31.45 -54.73 20.27
CA PRO A 826 -32.87 -55.07 20.22
C PRO A 826 -33.15 -56.55 20.47
N ASN A 827 -32.14 -57.43 20.33
CA ASN A 827 -32.24 -58.84 20.70
C ASN A 827 -31.92 -59.04 22.18
N PHE A 828 -32.96 -59.18 23.00
CA PHE A 828 -32.84 -59.34 24.44
C PHE A 828 -32.00 -60.56 24.88
N LYS A 829 -31.84 -61.60 24.04
CA LYS A 829 -30.95 -62.75 24.35
C LYS A 829 -29.47 -62.38 24.35
N LYS A 830 -29.10 -61.37 23.55
CA LYS A 830 -27.73 -60.88 23.34
C LYS A 830 -27.40 -59.67 24.22
N GLN A 831 -28.25 -59.37 25.21
CA GLN A 831 -28.00 -58.32 26.19
C GLN A 831 -26.96 -58.79 27.20
N ASP A 832 -25.92 -57.99 27.43
CA ASP A 832 -24.88 -58.26 28.40
C ASP A 832 -24.50 -56.97 29.17
N PRO A 833 -24.68 -56.92 30.51
CA PRO A 833 -25.34 -57.92 31.34
C PRO A 833 -26.85 -57.98 31.14
N LYS A 834 -27.43 -59.16 31.39
CA LYS A 834 -28.88 -59.37 31.44
C LYS A 834 -29.49 -58.65 32.65
N PRO A 835 -30.77 -58.23 32.59
CA PRO A 835 -31.45 -57.65 33.75
C PRO A 835 -31.46 -58.61 34.93
N ALA A 836 -31.16 -58.09 36.11
CA ALA A 836 -31.33 -58.78 37.38
C ALA A 836 -32.81 -58.73 37.83
N VAL A 837 -33.20 -59.67 38.69
CA VAL A 837 -34.49 -59.66 39.36
C VAL A 837 -34.34 -59.31 40.83
N GLU A 838 -35.28 -58.55 41.37
CA GLU A 838 -35.36 -58.23 42.79
C GLU A 838 -36.72 -58.71 43.34
N GLY A 839 -36.65 -59.67 44.28
CA GLY A 839 -37.80 -60.31 44.93
C GLY A 839 -37.88 -61.82 44.71
N THR A 840 -38.59 -62.52 45.59
CA THR A 840 -38.80 -63.98 45.52
C THR A 840 -40.00 -64.33 44.63
N GLY A 841 -39.83 -65.28 43.69
CA GLY A 841 -40.89 -65.80 42.82
C GLY A 841 -41.02 -65.11 41.45
N ILE A 842 -40.15 -64.14 41.14
CA ILE A 842 -40.02 -63.50 39.81
C ILE A 842 -38.91 -64.15 39.00
N HIS A 843 -39.12 -64.36 37.70
CA HIS A 843 -38.11 -64.92 36.79
C HIS A 843 -38.19 -64.28 35.39
N ILE A 844 -37.08 -64.32 34.65
CA ILE A 844 -36.97 -63.77 33.29
C ILE A 844 -36.67 -64.92 32.32
N VAL A 845 -37.42 -64.99 31.22
CA VAL A 845 -37.25 -66.00 30.16
C VAL A 845 -37.07 -65.29 28.83
N TYR A 846 -36.11 -65.76 28.01
CA TYR A 846 -35.86 -65.21 26.69
C TYR A 846 -36.21 -66.23 25.61
N ASP A 847 -36.97 -65.80 24.61
CA ASP A 847 -37.30 -66.62 23.44
C ASP A 847 -37.04 -65.82 22.14
N SER A 848 -37.41 -66.40 20.99
CA SER A 848 -37.25 -65.72 19.68
C SER A 848 -38.16 -64.51 19.52
N GLN A 849 -39.11 -64.30 20.44
CA GLN A 849 -40.14 -63.26 20.37
C GLN A 849 -39.92 -62.14 21.39
N GLY A 850 -38.90 -62.24 22.27
CA GLY A 850 -38.52 -61.18 23.20
C GLY A 850 -38.14 -61.68 24.60
N MET A 851 -38.22 -60.77 25.58
CA MET A 851 -37.96 -61.05 26.99
C MET A 851 -39.27 -61.10 27.77
N THR A 852 -39.53 -62.20 28.49
CA THR A 852 -40.69 -62.36 29.36
C THR A 852 -40.27 -62.19 30.82
N ILE A 853 -40.87 -61.24 31.52
CA ILE A 853 -40.74 -61.08 32.98
C ILE A 853 -42.01 -61.65 33.61
N ASN A 854 -41.85 -62.67 34.46
CA ASN A 854 -42.96 -63.40 35.05
C ASN A 854 -42.93 -63.32 36.59
N ASN A 855 -43.94 -62.68 37.18
CA ASN A 855 -44.16 -62.57 38.62
C ASN A 855 -45.40 -63.36 39.08
N ASN A 856 -45.65 -64.54 38.50
CA ASN A 856 -46.78 -65.40 38.91
C ASN A 856 -46.55 -66.17 40.22
N GLY A 857 -45.28 -66.42 40.59
CA GLY A 857 -44.92 -67.09 41.85
C GLY A 857 -44.63 -66.15 43.02
N GLY A 858 -44.65 -64.83 42.80
CA GLY A 858 -44.38 -63.83 43.83
C GLY A 858 -45.63 -63.37 44.56
N ALA A 859 -45.57 -63.28 45.90
CA ALA A 859 -46.65 -62.75 46.74
C ALA A 859 -46.68 -61.21 46.79
N THR A 860 -45.64 -60.54 46.29
CA THR A 860 -45.43 -59.09 46.36
C THR A 860 -45.09 -58.47 44.99
N ARG A 861 -45.08 -57.13 44.92
CA ARG A 861 -44.58 -56.39 43.75
C ARG A 861 -43.07 -56.56 43.67
N ASN A 862 -42.58 -57.10 42.56
CA ASN A 862 -41.17 -57.40 42.30
C ASN A 862 -40.73 -56.69 41.00
N ARG A 863 -39.43 -56.57 40.76
CA ARG A 863 -38.91 -55.91 39.54
C ARG A 863 -37.86 -56.72 38.80
N ALA A 864 -37.79 -56.49 37.49
CA ALA A 864 -36.61 -56.77 36.66
C ALA A 864 -35.92 -55.46 36.33
N TYR A 865 -34.61 -55.38 36.50
CA TYR A 865 -33.87 -54.14 36.30
C TYR A 865 -32.47 -54.37 35.74
N TRP A 866 -31.98 -53.40 35.00
CA TRP A 866 -30.59 -53.34 34.59
C TRP A 866 -29.84 -52.40 35.53
N GLY A 867 -29.01 -52.92 36.42
CA GLY A 867 -27.96 -52.12 37.06
C GLY A 867 -26.89 -51.80 36.01
N SER A 868 -26.38 -50.56 35.97
CA SER A 868 -25.37 -50.10 34.99
C SER A 868 -24.20 -51.07 34.77
N PRO A 869 -23.52 -51.12 33.61
CA PRO A 869 -23.95 -51.19 32.18
C PRO A 869 -24.90 -52.38 31.91
N PRO A 870 -25.63 -52.48 30.77
CA PRO A 870 -25.29 -51.92 29.46
C PRO A 870 -26.09 -50.68 29.03
N LEU A 871 -26.97 -50.15 29.89
CA LEU A 871 -27.93 -49.10 29.51
C LEU A 871 -27.46 -47.66 29.65
N SER A 872 -26.28 -47.41 30.24
CA SER A 872 -25.60 -46.10 30.34
C SER A 872 -26.52 -44.88 30.46
N LEU A 873 -27.49 -44.92 31.38
CA LEU A 873 -28.40 -43.79 31.64
C LEU A 873 -27.81 -42.87 32.71
N GLU A 874 -28.13 -41.57 32.65
CA GLU A 874 -27.55 -40.55 33.53
C GLU A 874 -28.56 -39.91 34.49
N ILE A 875 -28.11 -39.62 35.72
CA ILE A 875 -28.91 -38.89 36.72
C ILE A 875 -29.10 -37.44 36.28
N GLY A 876 -30.31 -36.91 36.42
CA GLY A 876 -30.71 -35.55 36.07
C GLY A 876 -31.29 -35.41 34.66
N LYS A 877 -31.23 -36.47 33.84
CA LYS A 877 -31.76 -36.50 32.48
C LYS A 877 -33.17 -37.08 32.41
N THR A 878 -33.93 -36.64 31.41
CA THR A 878 -35.23 -37.22 31.03
C THR A 878 -35.04 -38.06 29.78
N TYR A 879 -35.68 -39.23 29.71
CA TYR A 879 -35.63 -40.14 28.57
C TYR A 879 -37.04 -40.49 28.08
N ASN A 880 -37.20 -40.55 26.76
CA ASN A 880 -38.37 -41.11 26.09
C ASN A 880 -38.20 -42.62 25.95
N ILE A 881 -39.17 -43.39 26.46
CA ILE A 881 -39.23 -44.84 26.39
C ILE A 881 -40.34 -45.25 25.41
N LYS A 882 -39.98 -46.07 24.41
CA LYS A 882 -40.92 -46.67 23.46
C LYS A 882 -40.75 -48.19 23.47
N MET A 883 -41.81 -48.94 23.74
CA MET A 883 -41.75 -50.39 23.83
C MET A 883 -42.92 -51.09 23.16
N TYR A 884 -42.67 -52.25 22.55
CA TYR A 884 -43.71 -53.13 22.01
C TYR A 884 -43.87 -54.33 22.94
N VAL A 885 -45.03 -54.48 23.57
CA VAL A 885 -45.22 -55.40 24.71
C VAL A 885 -46.57 -56.11 24.67
N ASN A 886 -46.67 -57.28 25.30
CA ASN A 886 -47.94 -57.94 25.62
C ASN A 886 -47.91 -58.53 27.03
N VAL A 887 -49.08 -58.81 27.62
CA VAL A 887 -49.19 -59.39 28.97
C VAL A 887 -49.75 -60.81 28.95
N GLY A 888 -49.58 -61.55 30.05
CA GLY A 888 -50.14 -62.91 30.22
C GLY A 888 -51.65 -62.94 30.45
N VAL A 889 -52.27 -64.12 30.32
CA VAL A 889 -53.74 -64.32 30.40
C VAL A 889 -54.37 -63.81 31.71
N ASN A 890 -53.63 -63.87 32.82
CA ASN A 890 -54.08 -63.43 34.15
C ASN A 890 -53.60 -62.01 34.53
N SER A 891 -53.05 -61.28 33.56
CA SER A 891 -52.32 -60.01 33.77
C SER A 891 -53.05 -58.79 33.19
N GLY A 892 -54.22 -58.98 32.58
CA GLY A 892 -55.01 -57.91 31.98
C GLY A 892 -55.39 -56.82 32.99
N ARG A 893 -55.29 -55.55 32.55
CA ARG A 893 -55.59 -54.32 33.32
C ARG A 893 -54.78 -54.10 34.60
N LYS A 894 -53.77 -54.93 34.89
CA LYS A 894 -52.86 -54.70 36.01
C LYS A 894 -51.83 -53.61 35.67
N PRO A 895 -51.53 -52.67 36.58
CA PRO A 895 -50.57 -51.60 36.32
C PRO A 895 -49.13 -52.11 36.37
N ILE A 896 -48.36 -51.82 35.32
CA ILE A 896 -46.93 -52.09 35.19
C ILE A 896 -46.22 -50.75 35.15
N GLU A 897 -45.21 -50.59 36.00
CA GLU A 897 -44.45 -49.35 36.12
C GLU A 897 -43.06 -49.52 35.51
N VAL A 898 -42.60 -48.47 34.81
CA VAL A 898 -41.31 -48.42 34.13
C VAL A 898 -40.57 -47.13 34.48
N GLY A 899 -39.31 -47.26 34.91
CA GLY A 899 -38.45 -46.14 35.26
C GLY A 899 -37.32 -46.54 36.20
N THR A 900 -37.04 -45.76 37.26
CA THR A 900 -35.93 -46.00 38.22
C THR A 900 -36.39 -45.88 39.67
N SER A 901 -35.64 -46.42 40.63
CA SER A 901 -36.10 -46.61 42.03
C SER A 901 -36.59 -45.33 42.72
N ASP A 902 -36.08 -44.16 42.31
CA ASP A 902 -36.45 -42.84 42.86
C ASP A 902 -36.79 -41.82 41.75
N GLY A 903 -36.97 -42.27 40.51
CA GLY A 903 -37.21 -41.40 39.34
C GLY A 903 -38.66 -40.95 39.17
N GLU A 904 -38.87 -40.02 38.24
CA GLU A 904 -40.22 -39.78 37.70
C GLU A 904 -40.50 -40.92 36.71
N ASN A 905 -41.32 -41.89 37.12
CA ASN A 905 -41.62 -43.10 36.35
C ASN A 905 -42.99 -42.98 35.67
N PHE A 906 -43.25 -43.80 34.65
CA PHE A 906 -44.58 -43.90 34.06
C PHE A 906 -45.18 -45.30 34.29
N THR A 907 -46.50 -45.38 34.31
CA THR A 907 -47.25 -46.62 34.53
C THR A 907 -48.23 -46.85 33.39
N PHE A 908 -48.39 -48.09 32.96
CA PHE A 908 -49.36 -48.47 31.94
C PHE A 908 -50.05 -49.78 32.29
N SER A 909 -51.15 -50.11 31.59
CA SER A 909 -51.78 -51.42 31.64
C SER A 909 -52.30 -51.82 30.26
N LEU A 910 -52.33 -53.11 29.96
CA LEU A 910 -52.88 -53.64 28.71
C LEU A 910 -54.22 -54.35 28.97
N PRO A 911 -55.25 -54.13 28.13
CA PRO A 911 -56.60 -54.63 28.38
C PRO A 911 -56.75 -56.14 28.18
N ASN A 912 -55.86 -56.76 27.40
CA ASN A 912 -55.87 -58.18 27.05
C ASN A 912 -54.43 -58.65 26.70
N THR A 913 -54.29 -59.87 26.21
CA THR A 913 -53.01 -60.47 25.84
C THR A 913 -52.46 -60.04 24.48
N ASN A 914 -53.16 -59.17 23.73
CA ASN A 914 -52.69 -58.71 22.42
C ASN A 914 -51.48 -57.78 22.58
N PRO A 915 -50.47 -57.91 21.71
CA PRO A 915 -49.33 -57.02 21.72
C PRO A 915 -49.67 -55.61 21.24
N GLY A 916 -49.05 -54.61 21.86
CA GLY A 916 -49.28 -53.19 21.58
C GLY A 916 -48.06 -52.32 21.88
N TRP A 917 -48.03 -51.13 21.27
CA TRP A 917 -47.01 -50.12 21.55
C TRP A 917 -47.37 -49.29 22.77
N ILE A 918 -46.38 -49.07 23.62
CA ILE A 918 -46.46 -48.22 24.81
C ILE A 918 -45.38 -47.14 24.71
N TYR A 919 -45.76 -45.92 25.09
CA TYR A 919 -44.92 -44.73 25.07
C TYR A 919 -44.99 -44.06 26.44
N GLY A 920 -43.85 -43.61 26.94
CA GLY A 920 -43.79 -42.88 28.20
C GLY A 920 -42.45 -42.17 28.39
N THR A 921 -42.40 -41.25 29.33
CA THR A 921 -41.18 -40.54 29.72
C THR A 921 -40.76 -40.98 31.11
N ILE A 922 -39.45 -41.12 31.31
CA ILE A 922 -38.85 -41.32 32.64
C ILE A 922 -37.85 -40.22 32.91
N LYS A 923 -37.70 -39.79 34.16
CA LYS A 923 -36.63 -38.87 34.58
C LYS A 923 -35.84 -39.50 35.72
N LEU A 924 -34.54 -39.55 35.54
CA LEU A 924 -33.63 -40.15 36.51
C LEU A 924 -33.23 -39.07 37.52
N THR A 925 -33.45 -39.32 38.80
CA THR A 925 -33.20 -38.33 39.87
C THR A 925 -32.03 -38.75 40.77
N ARG A 926 -31.89 -40.05 41.05
CA ARG A 926 -30.86 -40.60 41.95
C ARG A 926 -30.28 -41.94 41.50
N TRP A 927 -31.00 -42.70 40.68
CA TRP A 927 -30.61 -44.04 40.23
C TRP A 927 -30.69 -44.14 38.72
N THR A 928 -29.78 -44.91 38.13
CA THR A 928 -29.65 -45.07 36.67
C THR A 928 -30.23 -46.37 36.13
N GLY A 929 -30.62 -47.29 37.01
CA GLY A 929 -31.08 -48.61 36.60
C GLY A 929 -32.52 -48.62 36.09
N LEU A 930 -32.70 -48.80 34.78
CA LEU A 930 -34.03 -49.00 34.18
C LEU A 930 -34.66 -50.26 34.78
N SER A 931 -35.85 -50.10 35.30
CA SER A 931 -36.59 -51.09 36.07
C SER A 931 -38.01 -51.23 35.52
N PHE A 932 -38.49 -52.47 35.52
CA PHE A 932 -39.87 -52.85 35.23
C PHE A 932 -40.46 -53.49 36.47
N TRP A 933 -41.38 -52.81 37.14
CA TRP A 933 -42.07 -53.35 38.31
C TRP A 933 -43.39 -54.00 37.93
N LEU A 934 -43.57 -55.22 38.41
CA LEU A 934 -44.75 -56.03 38.15
C LEU A 934 -45.48 -56.38 39.48
N PRO A 935 -46.80 -56.20 39.57
CA PRO A 935 -47.59 -56.68 40.71
C PRO A 935 -47.72 -58.22 40.69
N PRO A 936 -48.17 -58.86 41.80
CA PRO A 936 -48.39 -60.31 41.87
C PRO A 936 -49.29 -60.86 40.76
N ALA A 937 -49.03 -62.10 40.33
CA ALA A 937 -49.77 -62.77 39.26
C ALA A 937 -49.78 -62.00 37.93
N THR A 938 -48.64 -61.37 37.59
CA THR A 938 -48.45 -60.59 36.37
C THR A 938 -47.30 -61.14 35.54
N THR A 939 -47.49 -61.24 34.23
CA THR A 939 -46.45 -61.55 33.25
C THR A 939 -46.48 -60.49 32.15
N ILE A 940 -45.31 -59.96 31.76
CA ILE A 940 -45.15 -59.11 30.58
C ILE A 940 -44.09 -59.69 29.66
N LYS A 941 -44.34 -59.67 28.36
CA LYS A 941 -43.35 -59.93 27.31
C LYS A 941 -43.01 -58.62 26.60
N ILE A 942 -41.74 -58.25 26.64
CA ILE A 942 -41.16 -57.11 25.94
C ILE A 942 -40.53 -57.61 24.66
N ARG A 943 -41.07 -57.17 23.52
CA ARG A 943 -40.65 -57.61 22.18
C ARG A 943 -39.67 -56.63 21.56
N GLN A 944 -39.84 -55.34 21.82
CA GLN A 944 -38.95 -54.27 21.38
C GLN A 944 -38.87 -53.18 22.44
N LEU A 945 -37.71 -52.54 22.60
CA LEU A 945 -37.48 -51.44 23.53
C LEU A 945 -36.51 -50.42 22.92
N TYR A 946 -36.92 -49.15 22.94
CA TYR A 946 -36.14 -48.01 22.51
C TYR A 946 -36.13 -46.95 23.60
N ILE A 947 -34.97 -46.33 23.80
CA ILE A 947 -34.70 -45.30 24.80
C ILE A 947 -33.95 -44.16 24.12
N TYR A 948 -34.51 -42.96 24.21
CA TYR A 948 -33.89 -41.76 23.63
C TYR A 948 -33.82 -40.68 24.71
N GLU A 949 -32.79 -39.86 24.72
CA GLU A 949 -32.76 -38.70 25.61
C GLU A 949 -33.82 -37.69 25.18
N ALA A 950 -34.56 -37.11 26.13
CA ALA A 950 -35.60 -36.14 25.84
C ALA A 950 -35.00 -34.73 25.84
N ASN A 951 -35.13 -34.01 24.74
CA ASN A 951 -34.71 -32.60 24.62
C ASN A 951 -35.55 -31.70 25.54
N THR A 952 -35.13 -31.49 26.78
CA THR A 952 -35.89 -30.71 27.78
C THR A 952 -35.73 -29.19 27.69
N ASN A 953 -35.21 -28.63 26.58
CA ASN A 953 -35.18 -27.17 26.38
C ASN A 953 -35.36 -26.79 24.91
N ILE A 954 -36.61 -26.77 24.44
CA ILE A 954 -36.96 -26.11 23.19
C ILE A 954 -37.76 -24.84 23.52
N THR A 955 -37.05 -23.77 23.84
CA THR A 955 -37.56 -22.40 23.61
C THR A 955 -37.16 -22.01 22.18
N SER A 956 -37.77 -22.65 21.18
CA SER A 956 -37.40 -22.42 19.78
C SER A 956 -38.04 -21.14 19.24
N SER A 957 -37.20 -20.26 18.68
CA SER A 957 -37.58 -19.39 17.57
C SER A 957 -38.23 -20.25 16.46
N GLN A 958 -39.42 -19.88 16.00
CA GLN A 958 -40.01 -20.50 14.81
C GLN A 958 -39.53 -19.76 13.56
N ILE A 959 -38.90 -20.50 12.65
CA ILE A 959 -38.68 -20.10 11.26
C ILE A 959 -39.72 -20.85 10.43
N THR A 960 -40.71 -20.12 9.91
CA THR A 960 -41.71 -20.69 9.01
C THR A 960 -41.42 -20.19 7.61
N GLN A 961 -40.96 -21.10 6.74
CA GLN A 961 -40.80 -20.86 5.32
C GLN A 961 -42.03 -21.40 4.58
N LEU A 962 -42.81 -20.50 4.00
CA LEU A 962 -43.89 -20.79 3.07
C LEU A 962 -43.36 -20.68 1.62
N SER A 963 -44.20 -20.97 0.63
CA SER A 963 -43.80 -20.92 -0.79
C SER A 963 -43.35 -19.53 -1.26
N ASP A 964 -43.76 -18.46 -0.58
CA ASP A 964 -43.55 -17.07 -0.99
C ASP A 964 -43.04 -16.14 0.15
N THR A 965 -42.94 -16.65 1.38
CA THR A 965 -42.68 -15.82 2.57
C THR A 965 -41.80 -16.56 3.56
N ILE A 966 -40.88 -15.85 4.21
CA ILE A 966 -40.12 -16.34 5.37
C ILE A 966 -40.52 -15.50 6.59
N ASN A 967 -41.05 -16.17 7.63
CA ASN A 967 -41.45 -15.52 8.88
C ASN A 967 -40.53 -15.95 10.03
N LEU A 968 -39.94 -14.97 10.73
CA LEU A 968 -39.08 -15.16 11.90
C LEU A 968 -39.80 -14.62 13.14
N LYS A 969 -40.34 -15.51 13.98
CA LYS A 969 -41.11 -15.14 15.18
C LYS A 969 -40.48 -15.73 16.44
N VAL A 970 -40.24 -14.88 17.43
CA VAL A 970 -39.95 -15.28 18.82
C VAL A 970 -41.09 -14.79 19.70
N SER A 971 -41.78 -15.70 20.39
CA SER A 971 -42.87 -15.35 21.31
C SER A 971 -42.45 -15.70 22.73
N LYS A 972 -42.06 -14.69 23.51
CA LYS A 972 -41.88 -14.83 24.97
C LYS A 972 -42.63 -13.67 25.64
N ASN A 973 -43.60 -14.00 26.49
CA ASN A 973 -44.38 -13.02 27.26
C ASN A 973 -45.03 -11.91 26.41
N ASP A 974 -45.78 -12.29 25.36
CA ASP A 974 -46.55 -11.39 24.48
C ASP A 974 -45.78 -10.31 23.68
N VAL A 975 -44.45 -10.28 23.75
CA VAL A 975 -43.65 -9.36 22.93
C VAL A 975 -43.38 -9.98 21.55
N VAL A 976 -43.99 -9.40 20.52
CA VAL A 976 -43.74 -9.74 19.11
C VAL A 976 -42.69 -8.77 18.57
N ASN A 977 -41.46 -9.24 18.36
CA ASN A 977 -40.58 -8.65 17.36
C ASN A 977 -40.74 -9.48 16.09
N GLN A 978 -41.19 -8.86 15.00
CA GLN A 978 -41.42 -9.54 13.72
C GLN A 978 -40.56 -8.91 12.63
N ILE A 979 -39.95 -9.78 11.83
CA ILE A 979 -39.38 -9.44 10.54
C ILE A 979 -40.17 -10.23 9.50
N ASN A 980 -40.95 -9.53 8.67
CA ASN A 980 -41.65 -10.12 7.54
C ASN A 980 -40.88 -9.80 6.26
N ILE A 981 -40.60 -10.81 5.44
CA ILE A 981 -39.97 -10.67 4.13
C ILE A 981 -40.95 -11.19 3.09
N SER A 982 -41.56 -10.29 2.32
CA SER A 982 -42.38 -10.61 1.16
C SER A 982 -41.81 -9.96 -0.10
N ASN A 983 -42.31 -10.37 -1.27
CA ASN A 983 -41.93 -9.79 -2.55
C ASN A 983 -42.37 -8.32 -2.72
N GLU A 984 -43.27 -7.83 -1.85
CA GLU A 984 -43.84 -6.48 -1.94
C GLU A 984 -43.21 -5.51 -0.94
N SER A 985 -42.89 -5.98 0.28
CA SER A 985 -42.28 -5.14 1.32
C SER A 985 -41.61 -5.95 2.43
N ILE A 986 -40.66 -5.31 3.10
CA ILE A 986 -40.03 -5.83 4.32
C ILE A 986 -40.53 -5.01 5.51
N LEU A 987 -41.29 -5.65 6.41
CA LEU A 987 -41.76 -5.03 7.66
C LEU A 987 -40.87 -5.49 8.82
N ILE A 988 -40.20 -4.54 9.47
CA ILE A 988 -39.47 -4.76 10.73
C ILE A 988 -40.24 -4.03 11.82
N ALA A 989 -40.89 -4.77 12.72
CA ALA A 989 -41.75 -4.22 13.77
C ALA A 989 -41.24 -4.63 15.16
N GLY A 990 -40.89 -3.64 15.98
CA GLY A 990 -40.48 -3.81 17.37
C GLY A 990 -40.25 -2.46 18.05
N ASN A 991 -40.45 -2.37 19.37
CA ASN A 991 -40.34 -1.11 20.12
C ASN A 991 -38.90 -0.57 20.24
N LYS A 992 -37.88 -1.37 19.91
CA LYS A 992 -36.45 -1.02 19.98
C LYS A 992 -35.67 -1.60 18.80
N ILE A 993 -35.91 -1.08 17.59
CA ILE A 993 -35.10 -1.44 16.41
C ILE A 993 -33.80 -0.64 16.50
N HIS A 994 -32.69 -1.30 16.82
CA HIS A 994 -31.35 -0.71 16.87
C HIS A 994 -30.48 -1.35 15.79
N ILE A 995 -30.12 -0.56 14.77
CA ILE A 995 -29.24 -0.99 13.69
C ILE A 995 -27.84 -0.47 14.02
N THR A 996 -26.96 -1.34 14.50
CA THR A 996 -25.61 -0.99 15.00
C THR A 996 -24.54 -1.00 13.91
N GLY A 997 -24.87 -1.50 12.71
CA GLY A 997 -23.95 -1.57 11.56
C GLY A 997 -24.16 -0.45 10.53
N GLN A 998 -23.14 -0.22 9.69
CA GLN A 998 -23.23 0.71 8.56
C GLN A 998 -24.32 0.23 7.58
N THR A 999 -25.35 1.05 7.36
CA THR A 999 -26.54 0.69 6.56
C THR A 999 -26.65 1.57 5.34
N SER A 1000 -26.71 0.97 4.14
CA SER A 1000 -27.05 1.69 2.90
C SER A 1000 -28.56 1.73 2.75
N ILE A 1001 -29.12 2.92 2.54
CA ILE A 1001 -30.56 3.11 2.31
C ILE A 1001 -30.71 3.84 0.97
N ASP A 1002 -31.07 3.09 -0.07
CA ASP A 1002 -31.37 3.67 -1.37
C ASP A 1002 -32.82 4.17 -1.39
N ASN A 1003 -33.02 5.46 -1.69
CA ASN A 1003 -34.34 6.11 -1.81
C ASN A 1003 -35.24 6.07 -0.55
N GLY A 1004 -34.65 6.07 0.65
CA GLY A 1004 -35.41 6.03 1.91
C GLY A 1004 -36.25 7.29 2.17
N VAL A 1005 -37.53 7.11 2.52
CA VAL A 1005 -38.40 8.20 3.02
C VAL A 1005 -38.30 8.26 4.55
N ILE A 1006 -37.50 9.17 5.08
CA ILE A 1006 -37.34 9.37 6.53
C ILE A 1006 -38.17 10.58 6.97
N LYS A 1007 -39.28 10.35 7.68
CA LYS A 1007 -40.20 11.42 8.12
C LYS A 1007 -39.62 12.29 9.24
N THR A 1008 -38.98 11.67 10.23
CA THR A 1008 -38.34 12.34 11.37
C THR A 1008 -37.04 11.61 11.71
N ALA A 1009 -35.89 12.28 11.59
CA ALA A 1009 -34.58 11.70 11.84
C ALA A 1009 -33.89 12.42 13.02
N GLN A 1010 -33.30 11.66 13.94
CA GLN A 1010 -32.32 12.17 14.93
C GLN A 1010 -30.94 11.66 14.52
N ILE A 1011 -30.25 12.40 13.65
CA ILE A 1011 -28.92 12.05 13.13
C ILE A 1011 -27.90 12.88 13.91
N ALA A 1012 -26.96 12.22 14.61
CA ALA A 1012 -25.92 12.91 15.36
C ALA A 1012 -24.92 13.62 14.42
N ASP A 1013 -24.42 12.91 13.41
CA ASP A 1013 -23.43 13.41 12.45
C ASP A 1013 -23.87 13.13 11.00
N LEU A 1014 -24.49 14.13 10.35
CA LEU A 1014 -24.92 14.03 8.96
C LEU A 1014 -23.83 14.55 8.01
N SER A 1015 -23.29 13.70 7.14
CA SER A 1015 -22.38 14.08 6.04
C SER A 1015 -23.06 13.93 4.68
N VAL A 1016 -23.15 15.02 3.90
CA VAL A 1016 -23.72 15.02 2.55
C VAL A 1016 -22.62 15.39 1.55
N SER A 1017 -22.14 14.41 0.79
CA SER A 1017 -20.93 14.55 -0.02
C SER A 1017 -21.12 15.40 -1.27
N THR A 1018 -22.24 15.29 -2.00
CA THR A 1018 -22.62 16.17 -3.11
C THR A 1018 -23.99 15.75 -3.70
N ALA A 1019 -24.87 16.72 -4.00
CA ALA A 1019 -26.08 16.60 -4.84
C ALA A 1019 -27.43 16.06 -4.31
N LYS A 1020 -27.76 16.05 -3.00
CA LYS A 1020 -29.11 15.60 -2.56
C LYS A 1020 -29.95 16.56 -1.70
N ILE A 1021 -29.47 17.75 -1.35
CA ILE A 1021 -30.32 18.79 -0.70
C ILE A 1021 -30.95 19.70 -1.78
N ALA A 1022 -31.55 19.11 -2.81
CA ALA A 1022 -32.31 19.88 -3.79
C ALA A 1022 -33.66 20.24 -3.14
N ASN A 1023 -33.89 21.53 -2.88
CA ASN A 1023 -35.14 22.12 -2.35
C ASN A 1023 -35.43 21.98 -0.85
N ALA A 1024 -34.45 21.65 0.01
CA ALA A 1024 -34.69 21.74 1.46
C ALA A 1024 -34.66 23.21 1.93
N ALA A 1025 -35.75 23.67 2.54
CA ALA A 1025 -35.77 24.94 3.27
C ALA A 1025 -35.09 24.73 4.62
N ILE A 1026 -33.82 25.13 4.74
CA ILE A 1026 -33.08 25.12 6.01
C ILE A 1026 -33.31 26.48 6.70
N THR A 1027 -34.16 26.51 7.73
CA THR A 1027 -34.52 27.76 8.42
C THR A 1027 -33.50 28.19 9.48
N ASP A 1028 -32.81 27.25 10.14
CA ASP A 1028 -31.94 27.55 11.31
C ASP A 1028 -30.65 26.69 11.38
N ALA A 1029 -29.87 26.62 10.30
CA ALA A 1029 -28.58 25.91 10.37
C ALA A 1029 -27.50 26.71 11.12
N LYS A 1030 -26.92 26.08 12.16
CA LYS A 1030 -25.69 26.54 12.81
C LYS A 1030 -24.48 26.09 12.00
N ILE A 1031 -24.08 26.86 10.99
CA ILE A 1031 -22.88 26.58 10.19
C ILE A 1031 -21.69 27.31 10.84
N ALA A 1032 -20.74 26.55 11.40
CA ALA A 1032 -19.60 27.12 12.10
C ALA A 1032 -18.71 27.97 11.18
N PHE A 1033 -18.50 27.52 9.93
CA PHE A 1033 -17.71 28.22 8.92
C PHE A 1033 -18.30 27.98 7.53
N VAL A 1034 -18.48 29.05 6.76
CA VAL A 1034 -18.84 28.98 5.34
C VAL A 1034 -17.63 29.47 4.55
N ASP A 1035 -17.06 28.61 3.71
CA ASP A 1035 -16.02 29.01 2.77
C ASP A 1035 -16.64 29.89 1.68
N ALA A 1036 -16.05 31.06 1.43
CA ALA A 1036 -16.50 31.99 0.41
C ALA A 1036 -16.51 31.36 -1.00
N ALA A 1037 -15.63 30.40 -1.29
CA ALA A 1037 -15.60 29.68 -2.56
C ALA A 1037 -16.84 28.80 -2.80
N LYS A 1038 -17.61 28.50 -1.74
CA LYS A 1038 -18.86 27.71 -1.80
C LYS A 1038 -20.09 28.58 -2.07
N ILE A 1039 -19.96 29.90 -2.14
CA ILE A 1039 -21.04 30.85 -2.45
C ILE A 1039 -20.99 31.18 -3.94
N THR A 1040 -21.42 30.24 -4.80
CA THR A 1040 -21.22 30.32 -6.26
C THR A 1040 -22.36 30.97 -7.04
N THR A 1041 -23.49 31.32 -6.41
CA THR A 1041 -24.70 31.81 -7.13
C THR A 1041 -24.98 33.32 -7.00
N GLY A 1042 -23.98 34.11 -6.63
CA GLY A 1042 -23.89 35.52 -7.05
C GLY A 1042 -24.59 36.59 -6.19
N TYR A 1043 -25.53 36.26 -5.29
CA TYR A 1043 -26.11 37.26 -4.39
C TYR A 1043 -26.34 36.74 -2.96
N LEU A 1044 -25.66 37.36 -1.98
CA LEU A 1044 -26.17 37.48 -0.61
C LEU A 1044 -27.09 38.70 -0.57
N SER A 1045 -28.36 38.53 -0.18
CA SER A 1045 -29.26 39.67 0.04
C SER A 1045 -28.66 40.62 1.07
N ALA A 1046 -28.57 41.92 0.73
CA ALA A 1046 -28.02 42.96 1.60
C ALA A 1046 -28.74 43.06 2.96
N GLN A 1047 -30.01 42.61 3.05
CA GLN A 1047 -30.76 42.56 4.31
C GLN A 1047 -30.22 41.51 5.30
N ARG A 1048 -29.41 40.55 4.83
CA ARG A 1048 -28.75 39.53 5.65
C ARG A 1048 -27.28 39.83 5.96
N ILE A 1049 -26.72 40.94 5.44
CA ILE A 1049 -25.39 41.44 5.80
C ILE A 1049 -25.59 42.59 6.79
N GLN A 1050 -25.32 42.34 8.07
CA GLN A 1050 -25.46 43.36 9.11
C GLN A 1050 -24.62 44.60 8.76
N ALA A 1051 -25.17 45.80 8.92
CA ALA A 1051 -24.45 47.04 8.64
C ALA A 1051 -23.09 47.07 9.39
N ARG A 1052 -22.01 47.46 8.68
CA ARG A 1052 -20.61 47.47 9.19
C ARG A 1052 -19.98 46.10 9.45
N SER A 1053 -20.52 45.02 8.91
CA SER A 1053 -19.90 43.68 9.04
C SER A 1053 -18.72 43.45 8.09
N ILE A 1054 -18.65 44.18 6.96
CA ILE A 1054 -17.46 44.28 6.11
C ILE A 1054 -16.87 45.68 6.28
N THR A 1055 -15.71 45.74 6.91
CA THR A 1055 -14.94 46.97 7.21
C THR A 1055 -13.64 46.97 6.39
N ALA A 1056 -12.99 48.12 6.22
CA ALA A 1056 -11.83 48.25 5.33
C ALA A 1056 -10.64 47.34 5.74
N ASP A 1057 -10.52 46.98 7.01
CA ASP A 1057 -9.59 45.99 7.58
C ASP A 1057 -9.91 44.54 7.18
N LYS A 1058 -11.15 44.26 6.76
CA LYS A 1058 -11.59 42.96 6.25
C LYS A 1058 -11.46 42.82 4.73
N LEU A 1059 -10.98 43.87 4.06
CA LEU A 1059 -10.55 43.85 2.67
C LEU A 1059 -9.02 43.84 2.68
N ALA A 1060 -8.40 42.87 2.01
CA ALA A 1060 -6.94 42.80 1.90
C ALA A 1060 -6.39 44.14 1.41
N VAL A 1061 -5.25 44.58 1.96
CA VAL A 1061 -4.66 45.94 1.80
C VAL A 1061 -4.38 46.35 0.32
N ASN A 1062 -4.57 45.44 -0.64
CA ASN A 1062 -4.42 45.66 -2.08
C ASN A 1062 -5.70 45.38 -2.91
N ALA A 1063 -6.87 45.18 -2.31
CA ALA A 1063 -8.11 44.92 -3.05
C ALA A 1063 -8.67 46.18 -3.75
N ILE A 1064 -8.21 47.37 -3.35
CA ILE A 1064 -8.30 48.57 -4.19
C ILE A 1064 -6.88 49.09 -4.37
N GLN A 1065 -6.14 48.46 -5.27
CA GLN A 1065 -4.82 48.88 -5.69
C GLN A 1065 -4.94 50.00 -6.73
N VAL A 1066 -4.73 51.26 -6.30
CA VAL A 1066 -4.25 52.31 -7.22
C VAL A 1066 -2.81 52.63 -6.83
N GLY A 1067 -1.89 52.16 -7.67
CA GLY A 1067 -0.46 52.10 -7.38
C GLY A 1067 0.23 53.46 -7.31
N PHE A 1068 0.49 53.92 -6.08
CA PHE A 1068 1.56 54.89 -5.80
C PHE A 1068 2.30 54.45 -4.51
N ASN A 1069 3.47 53.82 -4.68
CA ASN A 1069 4.30 53.29 -3.59
C ASN A 1069 4.60 54.34 -2.49
N ASN A 1070 4.44 53.94 -1.21
CA ASN A 1070 4.83 54.66 0.02
C ASN A 1070 4.08 55.94 0.42
N TYR A 1071 2.88 56.22 -0.11
CA TYR A 1071 2.07 57.38 0.31
C TYR A 1071 0.57 57.06 0.47
N SER A 1072 0.21 56.14 1.38
CA SER A 1072 -1.16 55.64 1.61
C SER A 1072 -2.22 56.66 2.07
N GLN A 1073 -1.90 57.97 2.14
CA GLN A 1073 -2.84 59.03 2.52
C GLN A 1073 -2.99 60.14 1.45
N ASN A 1074 -2.27 60.04 0.32
CA ASN A 1074 -2.14 61.16 -0.62
C ASN A 1074 -3.17 61.18 -1.76
N LEU A 1075 -4.00 60.15 -1.93
CA LEU A 1075 -5.05 60.11 -2.96
C LEU A 1075 -6.34 59.50 -2.39
N LYS A 1076 -7.44 60.25 -2.42
CA LYS A 1076 -8.78 59.77 -2.03
C LYS A 1076 -9.72 59.82 -3.23
N ILE A 1077 -10.46 58.73 -3.45
CA ILE A 1077 -11.48 58.62 -4.49
C ILE A 1077 -12.83 58.50 -3.82
N ASP A 1078 -13.68 59.50 -4.02
CA ASP A 1078 -15.08 59.52 -3.61
C ASP A 1078 -15.96 59.58 -4.88
N PRO A 1079 -17.25 59.20 -4.85
CA PRO A 1079 -18.09 59.07 -6.05
C PRO A 1079 -18.14 60.31 -6.96
N TYR A 1080 -17.78 61.47 -6.43
CA TYR A 1080 -17.86 62.75 -7.12
C TYR A 1080 -16.49 63.38 -7.39
N THR A 1081 -15.42 62.90 -6.77
CA THR A 1081 -14.15 63.66 -6.71
C THR A 1081 -12.92 62.77 -6.55
N LEU A 1082 -11.81 63.19 -7.16
CA LEU A 1082 -10.48 62.62 -6.94
C LEU A 1082 -9.62 63.66 -6.21
N SER A 1083 -9.27 63.41 -4.95
CA SER A 1083 -8.59 64.38 -4.08
C SER A 1083 -7.15 63.99 -3.80
N PHE A 1084 -6.22 64.93 -3.98
CA PHE A 1084 -4.78 64.78 -3.76
C PHE A 1084 -4.37 65.48 -2.47
N PHE A 1085 -3.74 64.75 -1.56
CA PHE A 1085 -3.22 65.26 -0.29
C PHE A 1085 -1.70 65.22 -0.29
N ASN A 1086 -1.08 66.22 0.32
CA ASN A 1086 0.33 66.18 0.70
C ASN A 1086 0.38 65.95 2.22
N LYS A 1087 0.77 64.74 2.64
CA LYS A 1087 0.63 64.25 4.02
C LYS A 1087 -0.86 64.22 4.42
N ASN A 1088 -1.32 65.21 5.18
CA ASN A 1088 -2.70 65.32 5.69
C ASN A 1088 -3.44 66.56 5.19
N GLN A 1089 -2.84 67.37 4.33
CA GLN A 1089 -3.42 68.61 3.85
C GLN A 1089 -3.83 68.48 2.38
N LEU A 1090 -5.02 68.95 2.04
CA LEU A 1090 -5.53 68.91 0.68
C LEU A 1090 -4.65 69.82 -0.19
N SER A 1091 -4.08 69.26 -1.24
CA SER A 1091 -3.22 69.98 -2.19
C SER A 1091 -3.91 70.20 -3.54
N GLY A 1092 -4.86 69.34 -3.90
CA GLY A 1092 -5.65 69.50 -5.10
C GLY A 1092 -6.85 68.57 -5.17
N LYS A 1093 -7.82 68.88 -6.03
CA LYS A 1093 -9.03 68.09 -6.21
C LYS A 1093 -9.50 68.15 -7.65
N LEU A 1094 -9.83 67.02 -8.25
CA LEU A 1094 -10.50 66.94 -9.53
C LEU A 1094 -12.00 66.72 -9.29
N THR A 1095 -12.82 67.60 -9.85
CA THR A 1095 -14.29 67.54 -9.81
C THR A 1095 -14.84 67.63 -11.24
N SER A 1096 -16.16 67.54 -11.40
CA SER A 1096 -16.82 67.78 -12.69
C SER A 1096 -16.58 69.20 -13.25
N GLU A 1097 -16.18 70.15 -12.41
CA GLU A 1097 -15.92 71.54 -12.80
C GLU A 1097 -14.45 71.81 -13.17
N GLY A 1098 -13.57 70.81 -13.06
CA GLY A 1098 -12.15 70.89 -13.38
C GLY A 1098 -11.22 70.61 -12.19
N MET A 1099 -10.00 71.14 -12.25
CA MET A 1099 -8.97 70.92 -11.25
C MET A 1099 -8.87 72.11 -10.29
N GLU A 1100 -9.01 71.84 -9.00
CA GLU A 1100 -8.84 72.78 -7.91
C GLU A 1100 -7.44 72.67 -7.30
N PHE A 1101 -6.88 73.81 -6.90
CA PHE A 1101 -5.58 73.93 -6.24
C PHE A 1101 -5.77 74.46 -4.82
N TRP A 1102 -5.20 73.75 -3.85
CA TRP A 1102 -5.39 74.00 -2.43
C TRP A 1102 -4.04 74.14 -1.71
N HIS A 1103 -4.00 74.93 -0.64
CA HIS A 1103 -2.86 75.04 0.27
C HIS A 1103 -3.36 75.02 1.72
N GLY A 1104 -3.21 73.86 2.38
CA GLY A 1104 -3.79 73.64 3.71
C GLY A 1104 -5.31 73.56 3.63
N THR A 1105 -6.01 74.48 4.29
CA THR A 1105 -7.48 74.61 4.25
C THR A 1105 -7.97 75.69 3.28
N ARG A 1106 -7.05 76.44 2.65
CA ARG A 1106 -7.38 77.54 1.73
C ARG A 1106 -7.47 77.03 0.30
N LYS A 1107 -8.54 77.37 -0.40
CA LYS A 1107 -8.65 77.16 -1.84
C LYS A 1107 -7.94 78.31 -2.54
N ILE A 1108 -6.93 77.99 -3.34
CA ILE A 1108 -6.14 79.01 -4.05
C ILE A 1108 -6.82 79.38 -5.36
N GLY A 1109 -7.33 78.39 -6.09
CA GLY A 1109 -7.99 78.63 -7.37
C GLY A 1109 -8.37 77.34 -8.08
N ARG A 1110 -8.84 77.48 -9.32
CA ARG A 1110 -9.14 76.33 -10.19
C ARG A 1110 -8.78 76.61 -11.64
N ILE A 1111 -8.55 75.54 -12.38
CA ILE A 1111 -8.49 75.54 -13.84
C ILE A 1111 -9.54 74.55 -14.33
N GLY A 1112 -10.50 75.03 -15.11
CA GLY A 1112 -11.63 74.21 -15.53
C GLY A 1112 -12.62 74.96 -16.40
N GLU A 1113 -13.74 74.29 -16.67
CA GLU A 1113 -14.85 74.91 -17.38
C GLU A 1113 -15.50 75.97 -16.50
N ASN A 1114 -15.66 77.18 -17.03
CA ASN A 1114 -16.36 78.23 -16.34
C ASN A 1114 -17.09 79.14 -17.33
N SER A 1115 -18.19 79.73 -16.85
CA SER A 1115 -18.89 80.78 -17.57
C SER A 1115 -18.35 82.16 -17.19
N LYS A 1116 -18.58 83.16 -18.06
CA LYS A 1116 -18.26 84.56 -17.73
C LYS A 1116 -19.42 85.19 -16.97
N ILE A 1117 -19.11 85.92 -15.90
CA ILE A 1117 -20.13 86.65 -15.12
C ILE A 1117 -20.89 87.63 -16.04
N GLY A 1118 -22.22 87.60 -15.97
CA GLY A 1118 -23.12 88.38 -16.84
C GLY A 1118 -23.40 87.77 -18.22
N ASN A 1119 -22.79 86.63 -18.57
CA ASN A 1119 -23.11 85.88 -19.79
C ASN A 1119 -22.87 84.37 -19.58
N GLU A 1120 -23.78 83.74 -18.84
CA GLU A 1120 -23.63 82.37 -18.32
C GLU A 1120 -23.68 81.28 -19.40
N THR A 1121 -24.13 81.60 -20.61
CA THR A 1121 -24.18 80.68 -21.74
C THR A 1121 -22.84 80.56 -22.47
N ILE A 1122 -21.93 81.53 -22.31
CA ILE A 1122 -20.59 81.48 -22.87
C ILE A 1122 -19.67 80.74 -21.89
N ARG A 1123 -19.28 79.52 -22.28
CA ARG A 1123 -18.43 78.62 -21.50
C ARG A 1123 -17.06 78.46 -22.15
N GLY A 1124 -16.01 78.36 -21.33
CA GLY A 1124 -14.65 78.15 -21.80
C GLY A 1124 -13.73 77.68 -20.67
N ILE A 1125 -12.46 77.42 -21.00
CA ILE A 1125 -11.46 77.06 -19.98
C ILE A 1125 -10.94 78.34 -19.34
N ALA A 1126 -11.12 78.46 -18.02
CA ALA A 1126 -10.68 79.62 -17.25
C ALA A 1126 -9.67 79.22 -16.17
N MET A 1127 -8.68 80.09 -15.96
CA MET A 1127 -7.81 80.05 -14.77
C MET A 1127 -8.40 81.03 -13.75
N ASN A 1128 -9.08 80.51 -12.73
CA ASN A 1128 -9.76 81.32 -11.73
C ASN A 1128 -8.96 81.36 -10.43
N LEU A 1129 -8.64 82.57 -9.98
CA LEU A 1129 -8.09 82.80 -8.64
C LEU A 1129 -9.26 82.90 -7.66
N ASP A 1130 -9.24 82.12 -6.58
CA ASP A 1130 -10.29 82.17 -5.56
C ASP A 1130 -10.16 83.42 -4.68
N HIS A 1131 -11.16 83.69 -3.85
CA HIS A 1131 -11.17 84.84 -2.94
C HIS A 1131 -10.05 84.77 -1.87
N GLU A 1132 -9.60 83.56 -1.53
CA GLU A 1132 -8.45 83.33 -0.64
C GLU A 1132 -7.13 83.13 -1.39
N GLY A 1133 -7.13 83.05 -2.72
CA GLY A 1133 -5.90 82.92 -3.51
C GLY A 1133 -5.11 84.23 -3.55
N ASP A 1134 -3.79 84.16 -3.41
CA ASP A 1134 -2.97 85.38 -3.36
C ASP A 1134 -2.66 85.93 -4.77
N TYR A 1135 -2.27 85.09 -5.74
CA TYR A 1135 -1.98 85.52 -7.13
C TYR A 1135 -2.04 84.38 -8.17
N ILE A 1136 -2.08 84.75 -9.44
CA ILE A 1136 -1.78 83.86 -10.59
C ILE A 1136 -0.55 84.42 -11.30
N SER A 1137 0.45 83.58 -11.56
CA SER A 1137 1.65 83.99 -12.30
C SER A 1137 2.03 82.97 -13.37
N TRP A 1138 2.59 83.45 -14.47
CA TRP A 1138 3.44 82.67 -15.35
C TRP A 1138 4.88 82.99 -14.98
N SER A 1139 5.56 81.97 -14.49
CA SER A 1139 6.85 82.09 -13.84
C SER A 1139 7.77 80.96 -14.31
N TYR A 1140 9.07 81.21 -14.29
CA TYR A 1140 10.10 80.22 -14.66
C TYR A 1140 11.21 80.19 -13.60
N ARG A 1141 11.94 79.08 -13.50
CA ARG A 1141 13.18 79.04 -12.71
C ARG A 1141 14.33 79.53 -13.59
N LYS A 1142 15.09 80.51 -13.12
CA LYS A 1142 16.25 81.04 -13.86
C LYS A 1142 17.38 80.02 -13.91
N ALA A 1143 17.55 79.24 -12.85
CA ALA A 1143 18.48 78.12 -12.76
C ALA A 1143 17.81 76.86 -12.16
N GLN A 1144 18.35 75.68 -12.47
CA GLN A 1144 17.79 74.38 -12.09
C GLN A 1144 17.47 74.24 -10.59
N ASN A 1145 18.28 74.87 -9.72
CA ASN A 1145 18.22 74.72 -8.26
C ASN A 1145 17.63 75.94 -7.53
N ASP A 1146 17.05 76.91 -8.24
CA ASP A 1146 16.38 78.04 -7.60
C ASP A 1146 15.20 77.54 -6.73
N SER A 1147 15.16 77.94 -5.46
CA SER A 1147 14.09 77.55 -4.54
C SER A 1147 12.75 78.21 -4.86
N ALA A 1148 12.75 79.30 -5.65
CA ALA A 1148 11.55 80.03 -6.07
C ALA A 1148 11.53 80.25 -7.60
N PHE A 1149 10.32 80.41 -8.15
CA PHE A 1149 10.14 80.78 -9.54
C PHE A 1149 10.20 82.30 -9.70
N THR A 1150 10.86 82.79 -10.76
CA THR A 1150 10.81 84.19 -11.18
C THR A 1150 9.55 84.42 -12.01
N SER A 1151 8.71 85.36 -11.58
CA SER A 1151 7.55 85.82 -12.35
C SER A 1151 7.97 86.47 -13.68
N MET A 1152 7.18 86.21 -14.73
CA MET A 1152 7.27 86.92 -16.02
C MET A 1152 6.06 87.83 -16.17
N LEU A 1153 4.88 87.27 -15.96
CA LEU A 1153 3.60 87.95 -15.96
C LEU A 1153 2.81 87.47 -14.77
N MET A 1154 2.27 88.40 -14.01
CA MET A 1154 1.54 88.06 -12.80
C MET A 1154 0.32 88.95 -12.63
N LEU A 1155 -0.81 88.32 -12.32
CA LEU A 1155 -1.99 89.00 -11.82
C LEU A 1155 -2.01 88.88 -10.30
N ASP A 1156 -1.78 90.00 -9.62
CA ASP A 1156 -1.83 90.15 -8.17
C ASP A 1156 -2.92 91.16 -7.81
N PRO A 1157 -4.20 90.76 -7.77
CA PRO A 1157 -5.28 91.71 -7.53
C PRO A 1157 -5.28 92.26 -6.10
N ARG A 1158 -4.49 91.68 -5.19
CA ARG A 1158 -4.42 92.06 -3.77
C ARG A 1158 -3.11 92.77 -3.40
N GLY A 1159 -2.15 92.83 -4.32
CA GLY A 1159 -0.82 93.41 -4.09
C GLY A 1159 0.02 92.67 -3.05
N LYS A 1160 -0.27 91.38 -2.82
CA LYS A 1160 0.40 90.57 -1.78
C LYS A 1160 1.85 90.24 -2.11
N PHE A 1161 2.23 90.24 -3.38
CA PHE A 1161 3.56 89.86 -3.85
C PHE A 1161 4.43 91.08 -4.15
N SER A 1162 3.89 92.07 -4.85
CA SER A 1162 4.63 93.26 -5.29
C SER A 1162 4.31 94.52 -4.46
N GLY A 1163 3.43 94.40 -3.45
CA GLY A 1163 2.95 95.52 -2.64
C GLY A 1163 1.89 96.39 -3.33
N LYS A 1164 1.49 96.09 -4.58
CA LYS A 1164 0.50 96.84 -5.35
C LYS A 1164 -0.46 95.92 -6.09
N ALA A 1165 -1.76 96.21 -6.02
CA ALA A 1165 -2.77 95.48 -6.78
C ALA A 1165 -2.62 95.76 -8.28
N GLY A 1166 -2.63 94.72 -9.12
CA GLY A 1166 -2.63 94.88 -10.58
C GLY A 1166 -2.02 93.72 -11.36
N ILE A 1167 -1.83 93.96 -12.66
CA ILE A 1167 -1.02 93.11 -13.53
C ILE A 1167 0.42 93.63 -13.47
N HIS A 1168 1.34 92.73 -13.12
CA HIS A 1168 2.77 92.98 -13.02
C HIS A 1168 3.48 92.25 -14.15
N MET A 1169 4.38 92.96 -14.83
CA MET A 1169 5.25 92.42 -15.86
C MET A 1169 6.67 92.54 -15.35
N ASP A 1170 7.20 91.43 -14.86
CA ASP A 1170 8.55 91.37 -14.26
C ASP A 1170 9.62 91.01 -15.29
N ALA A 1171 9.18 90.60 -16.49
CA ALA A 1171 10.02 90.48 -17.67
C ALA A 1171 9.83 91.71 -18.59
N ASP A 1172 10.91 92.14 -19.24
CA ASP A 1172 10.87 93.24 -20.19
C ASP A 1172 9.90 92.92 -21.35
N VAL A 1173 9.02 93.88 -21.66
CA VAL A 1173 8.15 93.80 -22.85
C VAL A 1173 8.95 94.20 -24.08
N HIS A 1174 9.45 93.20 -24.80
CA HIS A 1174 10.21 93.43 -26.03
C HIS A 1174 9.28 93.75 -27.21
N MET A 1175 9.38 94.98 -27.74
CA MET A 1175 8.78 95.35 -29.04
C MET A 1175 9.87 95.41 -30.12
N ILE A 1176 9.70 94.66 -31.22
CA ILE A 1176 10.75 94.46 -32.22
C ILE A 1176 10.66 95.51 -33.36
N LYS A 1177 11.69 96.39 -33.41
CA LYS A 1177 12.19 97.27 -34.50
C LYS A 1177 11.45 98.59 -34.82
N VAL A 1178 12.07 99.76 -34.55
CA VAL A 1178 11.76 101.04 -35.24
C VAL A 1178 12.97 102.00 -35.30
N LYS A 1179 13.80 101.90 -36.35
CA LYS A 1179 14.44 103.09 -36.99
C LYS A 1179 14.97 102.71 -38.39
N PRO A 1180 14.63 103.43 -39.48
CA PRO A 1180 15.23 103.19 -40.78
C PRO A 1180 16.74 103.49 -40.74
N GLY A 1181 17.57 102.49 -41.09
CA GLY A 1181 19.02 102.67 -41.29
C GLY A 1181 19.97 102.19 -40.17
N ILE A 1182 19.49 101.66 -39.03
CA ILE A 1182 20.37 101.12 -37.96
C ILE A 1182 19.86 99.75 -37.49
N PRO A 1183 20.49 98.63 -37.89
CA PRO A 1183 20.03 97.27 -37.58
C PRO A 1183 20.03 96.88 -36.09
N SER A 1184 20.73 97.63 -35.24
CA SER A 1184 20.99 97.31 -33.83
C SER A 1184 20.46 98.36 -32.84
N ALA A 1185 19.70 99.35 -33.29
CA ALA A 1185 19.15 100.36 -32.41
C ALA A 1185 18.05 99.74 -31.52
N ARG A 1186 18.24 99.80 -30.20
CA ARG A 1186 17.23 99.48 -29.19
C ARG A 1186 16.94 100.76 -28.43
N GLU A 1187 15.71 101.24 -28.48
CA GLU A 1187 15.23 102.28 -27.58
C GLU A 1187 14.23 101.63 -26.63
N PHE A 1188 14.53 101.66 -25.32
CA PHE A 1188 13.60 101.23 -24.30
C PHE A 1188 12.63 102.38 -24.02
N LEU A 1189 11.33 102.06 -24.02
CA LEU A 1189 10.31 102.94 -23.47
C LEU A 1189 10.06 102.52 -22.04
N ARG A 1190 10.27 103.46 -21.12
CA ARG A 1190 10.07 103.28 -19.70
C ARG A 1190 8.81 104.03 -19.27
N PHE A 1191 7.91 103.36 -18.58
CA PHE A 1191 6.90 104.04 -17.76
C PHE A 1191 7.59 104.52 -16.47
N GLY A 1192 7.57 105.83 -16.22
CA GLY A 1192 8.26 106.46 -15.10
C GLY A 1192 7.53 107.68 -14.58
N VAL A 1193 8.16 108.41 -13.67
CA VAL A 1193 7.68 109.72 -13.20
C VAL A 1193 8.78 110.75 -13.33
N VAL A 1194 8.42 112.00 -13.62
CA VAL A 1194 9.34 113.14 -13.74
C VAL A 1194 8.90 114.23 -12.77
N ASN A 1195 9.84 114.73 -11.96
CA ASN A 1195 9.58 115.84 -11.05
C ASN A 1195 9.70 117.17 -11.80
N TYR A 1196 8.64 117.96 -11.80
CA TYR A 1196 8.62 119.31 -12.35
C TYR A 1196 7.79 120.21 -11.44
N ASN A 1197 8.33 121.39 -11.08
CA ASN A 1197 7.72 122.32 -10.12
C ASN A 1197 7.22 121.62 -8.84
N ASN A 1198 8.06 120.77 -8.24
CA ASN A 1198 7.77 119.99 -7.03
C ASN A 1198 6.59 119.00 -7.13
N THR A 1199 6.14 118.65 -8.34
CA THR A 1199 5.10 117.63 -8.56
C THR A 1199 5.62 116.52 -9.48
N PHE A 1200 5.37 115.26 -9.12
CA PHE A 1200 5.73 114.11 -9.94
C PHE A 1200 4.62 113.79 -10.94
N TYR A 1201 4.94 113.87 -12.23
CA TYR A 1201 4.01 113.51 -13.30
C TYR A 1201 4.34 112.14 -13.88
N SER A 1202 3.31 111.35 -14.16
CA SER A 1202 3.46 110.08 -14.87
C SER A 1202 3.95 110.35 -16.29
N ALA A 1203 4.93 109.60 -16.75
CA ALA A 1203 5.58 109.85 -18.03
C ALA A 1203 5.92 108.56 -18.77
N LEU A 1204 5.78 108.64 -20.09
CA LEU A 1204 6.35 107.70 -21.05
C LEU A 1204 7.69 108.27 -21.47
N LEU A 1205 8.77 107.65 -21.00
CA LEU A 1205 10.13 108.14 -21.14
C LEU A 1205 10.93 107.23 -22.07
N ASN A 1206 11.95 107.79 -22.69
CA ASN A 1206 13.03 106.99 -23.23
C ASN A 1206 13.85 106.37 -22.07
N ASP A 1207 14.69 105.40 -22.40
CA ASP A 1207 15.52 104.66 -21.45
C ASP A 1207 16.31 105.55 -20.47
N SER A 1208 16.88 106.65 -21.00
CA SER A 1208 17.66 107.60 -20.21
C SER A 1208 16.84 108.43 -19.20
N GLY A 1209 15.51 108.40 -19.30
CA GLY A 1209 14.61 109.25 -18.51
C GLY A 1209 14.63 110.73 -18.88
N LYS A 1210 15.46 111.14 -19.85
CA LYS A 1210 15.71 112.56 -20.18
C LYS A 1210 14.78 113.12 -21.25
N SER A 1211 14.08 112.27 -21.98
CA SER A 1211 13.14 112.69 -23.02
C SER A 1211 11.89 111.82 -22.99
N GLY A 1212 10.73 112.42 -23.23
CA GLY A 1212 9.47 111.70 -23.23
C GLY A 1212 8.26 112.60 -23.12
N VAL A 1213 7.11 111.99 -22.89
CA VAL A 1213 5.83 112.67 -22.72
C VAL A 1213 5.39 112.51 -21.28
N MET A 1214 5.19 113.64 -20.59
CA MET A 1214 4.67 113.69 -19.22
C MET A 1214 3.20 114.08 -19.25
N PHE A 1215 2.39 113.37 -18.47
CA PHE A 1215 0.95 113.57 -18.37
C PHE A 1215 0.63 114.25 -17.04
N GLY A 1216 0.13 115.48 -17.10
CA GLY A 1216 -0.45 116.18 -15.95
C GLY A 1216 -1.96 116.31 -16.06
N SER A 1217 -2.64 116.52 -14.92
CA SER A 1217 -4.10 116.46 -14.73
C SER A 1217 -4.97 117.43 -15.57
N GLY A 1218 -4.41 118.02 -16.62
CA GLY A 1218 -5.06 118.88 -17.61
C GLY A 1218 -4.10 119.41 -18.68
N TYR A 1219 -2.79 119.13 -18.56
CA TYR A 1219 -1.74 119.64 -19.43
C TYR A 1219 -0.81 118.50 -19.88
N LEU A 1220 -0.44 118.56 -21.16
CA LEU A 1220 0.60 117.69 -21.71
C LEU A 1220 1.94 118.43 -21.65
N TYR A 1221 2.97 117.75 -21.16
CA TYR A 1221 4.33 118.30 -21.18
C TYR A 1221 5.23 117.39 -22.00
N LEU A 1222 6.11 118.02 -22.77
CA LEU A 1222 7.19 117.34 -23.46
C LEU A 1222 8.46 117.52 -22.64
N LEU A 1223 9.03 116.40 -22.22
CA LEU A 1223 10.36 116.38 -21.65
C LEU A 1223 11.35 116.20 -22.80
N HIS A 1224 12.30 117.12 -22.94
CA HIS A 1224 13.41 116.96 -23.87
C HIS A 1224 14.71 117.39 -23.21
N ASN A 1225 15.63 116.44 -23.07
CA ASN A 1225 16.94 116.63 -22.43
C ASN A 1225 16.85 117.36 -21.08
N ASN A 1226 15.99 116.87 -20.18
CA ASN A 1226 15.67 117.42 -18.86
C ASN A 1226 14.95 118.79 -18.84
N VAL A 1227 14.57 119.33 -20.00
CA VAL A 1227 13.75 120.53 -20.08
C VAL A 1227 12.29 120.11 -20.25
N VAL A 1228 11.44 120.56 -19.33
CA VAL A 1228 10.00 120.34 -19.42
C VAL A 1228 9.39 121.52 -20.15
N LEU A 1229 8.79 121.23 -21.30
CA LEU A 1229 8.08 122.21 -22.12
C LEU A 1229 6.58 121.95 -21.98
N PRO A 1230 5.82 122.85 -21.35
CA PRO A 1230 4.37 122.81 -21.42
C PRO A 1230 3.95 122.98 -22.88
N VAL A 1231 3.19 122.02 -23.41
CA VAL A 1231 2.74 122.07 -24.81
C VAL A 1231 1.85 123.30 -25.06
N GLU A 1232 1.17 123.79 -24.02
CA GLU A 1232 0.35 125.00 -24.09
C GLU A 1232 1.18 126.27 -24.35
N ASP A 1233 2.42 126.37 -23.85
CA ASP A 1233 3.29 127.53 -24.13
C ASP A 1233 3.73 127.56 -25.60
N ILE A 1234 4.06 126.40 -26.15
CA ILE A 1234 4.36 126.25 -27.59
C ILE A 1234 3.11 126.63 -28.40
N ARG A 1235 1.93 126.18 -27.98
CA ARG A 1235 0.67 126.53 -28.65
C ARG A 1235 0.40 128.05 -28.62
N ASN A 1236 0.67 128.73 -27.51
CA ASN A 1236 0.49 130.17 -27.37
C ASN A 1236 1.45 130.97 -28.26
N ILE A 1237 2.73 130.58 -28.33
CA ILE A 1237 3.71 131.19 -29.24
C ILE A 1237 3.32 130.98 -30.70
N VAL A 1238 2.94 129.75 -31.08
CA VAL A 1238 2.52 129.45 -32.45
C VAL A 1238 1.24 130.22 -32.82
N ARG A 1239 0.31 130.43 -31.90
CA ARG A 1239 -0.87 131.30 -32.12
C ARG A 1239 -0.48 132.76 -32.29
N ALA A 1240 0.42 133.30 -31.47
CA ALA A 1240 0.87 134.69 -31.55
C ALA A 1240 1.63 134.99 -32.86
N LEU A 1241 2.33 134.00 -33.43
CA LEU A 1241 3.07 134.15 -34.68
C LEU A 1241 2.20 133.88 -35.93
N LYS A 1242 1.00 133.31 -35.77
CA LYS A 1242 0.13 132.93 -36.88
C LYS A 1242 -0.55 134.14 -37.51
N GLY A 1243 -0.20 134.45 -38.76
CA GLY A 1243 -0.81 135.52 -39.58
C GLY A 1243 0.07 136.75 -39.82
N LEU A 1244 1.26 136.82 -39.19
CA LEU A 1244 2.16 137.99 -39.29
C LEU A 1244 3.06 138.00 -40.54
N GLY A 1245 2.98 136.96 -41.38
CA GLY A 1245 3.53 136.93 -42.75
C GLY A 1245 5.06 136.89 -42.84
N THR A 1246 5.74 137.97 -42.48
CA THR A 1246 7.21 138.00 -42.52
C THR A 1246 7.75 138.91 -41.43
N LEU A 1247 8.50 138.32 -40.49
CA LEU A 1247 9.09 138.99 -39.34
C LEU A 1247 10.56 139.32 -39.62
N GLN A 1248 10.94 140.59 -39.49
CA GLN A 1248 12.33 141.05 -39.56
C GLN A 1248 12.90 141.11 -38.14
N LEU A 1249 13.89 140.29 -37.85
CA LEU A 1249 14.61 140.32 -36.57
C LEU A 1249 15.96 141.03 -36.74
N PRO A 1250 16.27 142.07 -35.93
CA PRO A 1250 17.60 142.70 -35.95
C PRO A 1250 18.70 141.68 -35.66
N THR A 1251 19.77 141.68 -36.44
CA THR A 1251 20.93 140.78 -36.23
C THR A 1251 22.22 141.51 -35.87
N SER A 1252 22.32 142.85 -35.98
CA SER A 1252 23.44 143.67 -35.45
C SER A 1252 23.13 145.18 -35.37
N ILE A 1253 23.82 145.99 -34.52
CA ILE A 1253 23.65 147.47 -34.32
C ILE A 1253 25.04 148.14 -34.14
N ARG A 1254 25.33 149.33 -34.73
CA ARG A 1254 26.60 150.10 -34.55
C ARG A 1254 26.39 151.52 -33.98
N THR A 1255 27.37 152.06 -33.24
CA THR A 1255 27.31 153.32 -32.46
C THR A 1255 28.49 154.29 -32.74
N SER A 1256 28.23 155.60 -32.85
CA SER A 1256 29.28 156.65 -32.91
C SER A 1256 28.92 157.87 -32.03
N GLY A 1257 29.59 158.04 -30.90
CA GLY A 1257 29.91 159.35 -30.32
C GLY A 1257 28.88 160.15 -29.49
N GLN A 1258 27.56 160.13 -29.74
CA GLN A 1258 26.55 160.78 -28.86
C GLN A 1258 25.20 160.03 -28.78
N GLY A 1259 25.24 158.73 -28.46
CA GLY A 1259 24.07 158.04 -27.90
C GLY A 1259 22.91 157.66 -28.85
N SER A 1260 23.04 157.78 -30.18
CA SER A 1260 22.11 157.15 -31.13
C SER A 1260 22.80 156.01 -31.91
N GLY A 1261 22.20 154.82 -31.91
CA GLY A 1261 22.70 153.61 -32.58
C GLY A 1261 21.77 153.14 -33.70
N THR A 1262 22.32 152.78 -34.85
CA THR A 1262 21.58 152.29 -36.03
C THR A 1262 21.73 150.78 -36.17
N VAL A 1263 20.62 150.07 -36.42
CA VAL A 1263 20.63 148.62 -36.71
C VAL A 1263 21.40 148.38 -38.00
N ALA A 1264 22.47 147.61 -37.93
CA ALA A 1264 23.39 147.34 -39.03
C ALA A 1264 22.92 146.18 -39.93
N SER A 1265 22.02 145.29 -39.46
CA SER A 1265 21.40 144.25 -40.31
C SER A 1265 20.12 143.67 -39.69
N PHE A 1266 19.19 143.19 -40.53
CA PHE A 1266 18.03 142.37 -40.14
C PHE A 1266 18.04 141.02 -40.86
N LYS A 1267 17.50 139.97 -40.23
CA LYS A 1267 17.18 138.68 -40.88
C LYS A 1267 15.67 138.54 -41.01
N THR A 1268 15.24 138.32 -42.25
CA THR A 1268 13.84 138.11 -42.61
C THR A 1268 13.47 136.64 -42.37
N VAL A 1269 12.51 136.35 -41.48
CA VAL A 1269 11.93 135.02 -41.28
C VAL A 1269 10.49 135.06 -41.77
N ARG A 1270 10.16 134.26 -42.80
CA ARG A 1270 8.77 134.01 -43.19
C ARG A 1270 8.16 133.06 -42.15
N LEU A 1271 7.06 133.50 -41.53
CA LEU A 1271 6.36 132.80 -40.44
C LEU A 1271 5.11 132.09 -40.95
#